data_AF-A0AAV2AUH2-F1
#
_entry.id   AF-A0AAV2AUH2-F1
#
_cell.length_a   1.000
_cell.length_b   1.000
_cell.length_c   1.000
_cell.angle_alpha   90.00
_cell.angle_beta   90.00
_cell.angle_gamma   90.00
#
_symmetry.space_group_name_H-M   'P 1'
#
loop_
_entity.id
_entity.type
_entity.pdbx_description
1 polymer ?
#
loop_
_entity_poly.entity_id
_entity_poly.type
_entity_poly.pdbx_seq_one_letter_code
_entity_poly.pdbx_strand_id
1 'polypeptide(L)'
;MAGASRPGARALSQALMKGRDGLASRRNLTVLFTFFGQVAASEVLMASESGCPIEVQKIEVGECDDAFDKECRGARLMPFHRALYDHKTGQSPNSPREQLNQMTSWIDGSFVYSTSEAWVNSMRTFENGTFRSTEGGFPPRNLERVPLINYPPARYLGMQNPERMFLLGDPRIHQNPALLSLGVVFHRWHNVMAERVRRQHPDWADEDVFQRARRWVIATLQNIILYEYLPLLLMEPVSPYQGYQPDLHPGVSHVFQSAAFRFGHTLIPPGLYKRNALCEFRKTMTGYPAVRLCSTWWDSEEVENGIEELLMGMASQIAEREDNVLCSDVRDKLFGPMDFSRRDLAALNIMRGRDNGLPDYNTVRRYFQLPEVRNWTQINPPLFERNPELFGALDQLYGDRLDDVDLYIGGMLETELEGRPGPLFRKIIRQQFERIRDADRFWFENTHNGIFSESEVSEIRSITLWDVLVNTTGIEPDAIQRNVFTWAEGDPCPQPKQLVSADLEPCLMLSGYDYFHGNEVTYIYSCILLAFIPIACAGVGYGVIKLENRRRRMIRMRQEVVIGKHCEKLDVKEWLHNNHKRCVKVKIGPDDSISTLNRKGETLRKVDFRTSSTVVVEVTDDPNRKPMVLVRSPRDHDLVLQFRGETSRKKFLSRLETFLSSRKKTLDLLPVYRDSMLANAETKEKRQKRLEHFFREAYALTFGLRPGEKRHLEDVGGNDVIMVMRTSLSKLEFAEALGMRPESLFVKNMFNCVDKDKDGRISFQEFLDTVVLFSRGKTEDKLRIVFDMCDDDGNGVIDKRELMQMLRSLVDIAKTNSLDEVQVMDLIQGMFEASGLQDKEELGYEDFKLMMREYKGDFIAIGLDCKGAKQNFLDTSTNIARMTSFQISRPSEDPPGWLCGKFNQLATFLEEYRQHIFYLFVFYVVTGVLFLERFVFYSYFAEHTDLRHVMGLGIAVTRGSAAALSFCYSLLLLTMCRNLITKLRELPLHQYVPLDSYVQFHKVVALTALFFSMIHTVGHCINFYHVSTQPVDNLRCLTKEVHFDSDFKPTISYWLFQTVTGVSGILLYAIVCVMFIFAHPRIRQKAYKYFWSTHSLYVLLYLLCLVHGLAKITGTPRFWIFFVGPAIVFTLDKVVSLQTKFVELDILDTELLPSDVTKVKFSRPPNFKYLSGQWVRLGLTALQPSEFHSFTLTSAPHENYLSVHVKAQGPWTWKLRNHFDPNNMQPSMHKTGRSRDTNTGFVDLTQQLKVIKFCFAIFPTGLLIPVEIC
;
A
#
# COMPACT_ATOMS: atom_id res chain seq x y z
N MET A 1 5.32 2.19 40.67
CA MET A 1 5.90 3.29 41.47
C MET A 1 5.50 3.05 42.93
N ALA A 2 6.34 3.45 43.88
CA ALA A 2 5.99 3.40 45.29
C ALA A 2 4.93 4.44 45.65
N GLY A 3 4.09 4.12 46.63
CA GLY A 3 3.19 5.09 47.27
C GLY A 3 2.12 5.69 46.35
N ALA A 4 1.32 4.86 45.67
CA ALA A 4 0.21 5.35 44.84
C ALA A 4 -0.87 6.12 45.63
N SER A 5 -1.02 5.81 46.92
CA SER A 5 -1.91 6.49 47.88
C SER A 5 -1.28 7.69 48.58
N ARG A 6 -0.03 8.06 48.25
CA ARG A 6 0.68 9.19 48.86
C ARG A 6 0.24 10.52 48.25
N PRO A 7 0.40 11.65 48.97
CA PRO A 7 -0.07 12.96 48.52
C PRO A 7 0.61 13.43 47.23
N GLY A 8 -0.01 14.38 46.52
CA GLY A 8 0.55 14.96 45.30
C GLY A 8 1.93 15.59 45.54
N ALA A 9 2.91 15.30 44.66
CA ALA A 9 4.29 15.75 44.85
C ALA A 9 4.44 17.28 44.87
N ARG A 10 3.65 18.01 44.06
CA ARG A 10 3.64 19.48 44.08
C ARG A 10 3.03 20.04 45.37
N ALA A 11 1.99 19.40 45.90
CA ALA A 11 1.39 19.80 47.18
C ALA A 11 2.39 19.64 48.33
N LEU A 12 3.14 18.53 48.36
CA LEU A 12 4.22 18.32 49.33
C LEU A 12 5.37 19.32 49.18
N SER A 13 5.75 19.64 47.94
CA SER A 13 6.73 20.69 47.65
C SER A 13 6.28 22.06 48.19
N GLN A 14 5.01 22.43 47.95
CA GLN A 14 4.46 23.70 48.46
C GLN A 14 4.35 23.73 49.99
N ALA A 15 3.97 22.62 50.62
CA ALA A 15 3.80 22.55 52.07
C ALA A 15 5.14 22.58 52.82
N LEU A 16 6.14 21.82 52.37
CA LEU A 16 7.41 21.66 53.08
C LEU A 16 8.54 22.55 52.57
N MET A 17 8.67 22.68 51.24
CA MET A 17 9.87 23.22 50.61
C MET A 17 9.74 24.69 50.22
N LYS A 18 8.55 25.28 50.36
CA LYS A 18 8.31 26.70 50.12
C LYS A 18 8.80 27.53 51.31
N GLY A 19 9.61 28.55 51.02
CA GLY A 19 10.10 29.48 52.03
C GLY A 19 10.68 30.75 51.40
N ARG A 20 11.34 31.56 52.22
CA ARG A 20 12.02 32.78 51.75
C ARG A 20 13.41 32.43 51.23
N ASP A 21 13.75 32.93 50.05
CA ASP A 21 15.12 32.89 49.54
C ASP A 21 16.03 33.82 50.38
N GLY A 22 17.35 33.59 50.33
CA GLY A 22 18.33 34.46 50.96
C GLY A 22 18.55 34.16 52.43
N LEU A 23 18.35 32.92 52.85
CA LEU A 23 18.71 32.47 54.19
C LEU A 23 20.15 31.95 54.15
N ALA A 24 21.09 32.63 54.81
CA ALA A 24 22.47 32.16 54.83
C ALA A 24 22.62 30.80 55.53
N SER A 25 23.56 29.98 55.02
CA SER A 25 24.07 28.77 55.67
C SER A 25 24.36 29.01 57.15
N ARG A 26 23.95 28.06 58.01
CA ARG A 26 24.23 28.14 59.46
C ARG A 26 25.71 27.96 59.79
N ARG A 27 26.46 27.49 58.81
CA ARG A 27 27.83 27.00 58.94
C ARG A 27 28.79 27.81 58.07
N ASN A 28 28.30 28.90 57.47
CA ASN A 28 29.00 29.71 56.48
C ASN A 28 29.61 28.88 55.34
N LEU A 29 28.89 27.84 54.89
CA LEU A 29 29.31 27.10 53.70
C LEU A 29 29.26 28.03 52.49
N THR A 30 30.27 27.94 51.64
CA THR A 30 30.35 28.76 50.44
C THR A 30 29.51 28.17 49.32
N VAL A 31 29.21 28.98 48.31
CA VAL A 31 28.53 28.49 47.11
C VAL A 31 29.40 27.48 46.34
N LEU A 32 30.72 27.59 46.45
CA LEU A 32 31.63 26.59 45.89
C LEU A 32 31.41 25.20 46.51
N PHE A 33 31.15 25.11 47.81
CA PHE A 33 30.80 23.84 48.47
C PHE A 33 29.53 23.23 47.85
N THR A 34 28.50 24.05 47.62
CA THR A 34 27.24 23.60 47.01
C THR A 34 27.44 22.97 45.64
N PHE A 35 28.13 23.66 44.73
CA PHE A 35 28.31 23.18 43.36
C PHE A 35 29.39 22.11 43.24
N PHE A 36 30.37 22.06 44.16
CA PHE A 36 31.25 20.91 44.27
C PHE A 36 30.50 19.64 44.69
N GLY A 37 29.44 19.77 45.49
CA GLY A 37 28.50 18.67 45.75
C GLY A 37 27.84 18.12 44.48
N GLN A 38 27.59 18.97 43.47
CA GLN A 38 27.10 18.51 42.16
C GLN A 38 28.20 17.79 41.36
N VAL A 39 29.47 18.18 41.49
CA VAL A 39 30.61 17.43 40.92
C VAL A 39 30.69 16.04 41.58
N ALA A 40 30.65 15.98 42.91
CA ALA A 40 30.65 14.72 43.65
C ALA A 40 29.46 13.81 43.28
N ALA A 41 28.29 14.38 43.00
CA ALA A 41 27.16 13.62 42.47
C ALA A 41 27.47 13.13 41.06
N SER A 42 27.93 14.02 40.19
CA SER A 42 28.12 13.71 38.77
C SER A 42 29.15 12.59 38.54
N GLU A 43 30.17 12.50 39.39
CA GLU A 43 31.18 11.43 39.41
C GLU A 43 30.57 10.04 39.57
N VAL A 44 29.63 9.87 40.51
CA VAL A 44 29.15 8.54 40.92
C VAL A 44 27.75 8.21 40.41
N LEU A 45 26.97 9.20 39.93
CA LEU A 45 25.56 8.98 39.57
C LEU A 45 25.08 9.78 38.36
N MET A 46 24.34 9.08 37.50
CA MET A 46 23.48 9.60 36.43
C MET A 46 22.32 8.62 36.17
N ALA A 47 21.32 8.67 37.04
CA ALA A 47 20.18 7.73 37.03
C ALA A 47 18.81 8.41 36.91
N SER A 48 18.77 9.67 36.47
CA SER A 48 17.53 10.44 36.30
C SER A 48 17.15 10.67 34.83
N GLU A 49 17.94 10.17 33.89
CA GLU A 49 17.65 10.27 32.45
C GLU A 49 16.48 9.39 32.05
N SER A 50 15.69 9.87 31.09
CA SER A 50 14.53 9.14 30.58
C SER A 50 14.94 7.83 29.89
N GLY A 51 14.15 6.78 30.13
CA GLY A 51 14.29 5.50 29.45
C GLY A 51 13.38 5.35 28.23
N CYS A 52 13.63 4.30 27.45
CA CYS A 52 12.69 3.76 26.47
C CYS A 52 12.15 2.42 27.02
N PRO A 53 10.85 2.07 26.89
CA PRO A 53 9.75 2.88 26.35
C PRO A 53 9.50 4.15 27.17
N ILE A 54 8.92 5.17 26.54
CA ILE A 54 8.68 6.47 27.16
C ILE A 54 7.49 6.34 28.09
N GLU A 55 7.79 6.40 29.38
CA GLU A 55 6.76 6.40 30.41
C GLU A 55 6.69 7.80 31.05
N VAL A 56 5.58 8.50 30.80
CA VAL A 56 5.33 9.82 31.37
C VAL A 56 4.30 9.70 32.49
N GLN A 57 4.74 9.95 33.72
CA GLN A 57 3.83 10.20 34.83
C GLN A 57 3.56 11.70 34.90
N LYS A 58 2.31 12.09 35.11
CA LYS A 58 1.95 13.50 35.23
C LYS A 58 1.86 13.88 36.70
N ILE A 59 2.44 15.03 37.06
CA ILE A 59 2.35 15.63 38.38
C ILE A 59 1.22 16.65 38.36
N GLU A 60 0.23 16.46 39.22
CA GLU A 60 -0.90 17.36 39.36
C GLU A 60 -0.45 18.69 39.96
N VAL A 61 -0.82 19.79 39.28
CA VAL A 61 -0.64 21.15 39.77
C VAL A 61 -1.97 21.58 40.38
N GLY A 62 -1.94 22.09 41.61
CA GLY A 62 -3.14 22.60 42.28
C GLY A 62 -3.75 23.77 41.54
N GLU A 63 -5.06 23.95 41.68
CA GLU A 63 -5.75 25.14 41.19
C GLU A 63 -5.16 26.39 41.86
N CYS A 64 -5.00 27.47 41.08
CA CYS A 64 -4.39 28.71 41.54
C CYS A 64 -2.93 28.56 42.04
N ASP A 65 -2.16 27.58 41.54
CA ASP A 65 -0.73 27.49 41.86
C ASP A 65 0.01 28.77 41.42
N ASP A 66 0.68 29.43 42.37
CA ASP A 66 1.35 30.72 42.20
C ASP A 66 2.36 30.76 41.02
N ALA A 67 2.98 29.62 40.70
CA ALA A 67 4.03 29.54 39.67
C ALA A 67 3.47 29.00 38.36
N PHE A 68 2.71 27.91 38.43
CA PHE A 68 2.33 27.13 37.26
C PHE A 68 0.89 27.34 36.81
N ASP A 69 -0.03 27.84 37.64
CA ASP A 69 -1.44 28.10 37.27
C ASP A 69 -1.98 29.42 37.83
N LYS A 70 -1.27 30.53 37.54
CA LYS A 70 -1.65 31.89 37.98
C LYS A 70 -3.04 32.35 37.60
N GLU A 71 -3.60 31.77 36.54
CA GLU A 71 -4.92 32.12 36.01
C GLU A 71 -6.06 31.28 36.64
N CYS A 72 -5.75 30.42 37.62
CA CYS A 72 -6.72 29.55 38.29
C CYS A 72 -7.59 28.74 37.30
N ARG A 73 -7.00 28.25 36.21
CA ARG A 73 -7.76 27.46 35.22
C ARG A 73 -8.02 26.03 35.70
N GLY A 74 -7.19 25.54 36.63
CA GLY A 74 -7.17 24.15 37.04
C GLY A 74 -6.63 23.22 35.94
N ALA A 75 -6.47 21.93 36.28
CA ALA A 75 -6.11 20.85 35.35
C ALA A 75 -4.73 20.97 34.65
N ARG A 76 -3.81 21.84 35.10
CA ARG A 76 -2.43 21.83 34.62
C ARG A 76 -1.68 20.62 35.17
N LEU A 77 -0.91 19.97 34.29
CA LEU A 77 -0.18 18.74 34.59
C LEU A 77 1.29 18.92 34.17
N MET A 78 2.20 18.83 35.13
CA MET A 78 3.64 18.89 34.86
C MET A 78 4.14 17.50 34.42
N PRO A 79 4.81 17.36 33.26
CA PRO A 79 5.29 16.07 32.78
C PRO A 79 6.52 15.59 33.58
N PHE A 80 6.50 14.33 34.03
CA PHE A 80 7.62 13.63 34.65
C PHE A 80 7.95 12.35 33.86
N HIS A 81 9.15 12.30 33.28
CA HIS A 81 9.63 11.13 32.56
C HIS A 81 10.30 10.15 33.55
N ARG A 82 9.87 8.88 33.50
CA ARG A 82 10.46 7.81 34.30
C ARG A 82 11.88 7.50 33.84
N ALA A 83 12.72 7.10 34.80
CA ALA A 83 14.13 6.87 34.56
C ALA A 83 14.38 5.60 33.75
N LEU A 84 15.52 5.55 33.05
CA LEU A 84 16.03 4.33 32.42
C LEU A 84 16.19 3.20 33.44
N TYR A 85 15.84 1.99 33.02
CA TYR A 85 15.83 0.80 33.88
C TYR A 85 16.40 -0.43 33.16
N ASP A 86 16.82 -1.45 33.91
CA ASP A 86 17.28 -2.71 33.34
C ASP A 86 16.08 -3.48 32.77
N HIS A 87 16.08 -3.71 31.46
CA HIS A 87 15.03 -4.44 30.76
C HIS A 87 14.84 -5.89 31.23
N LYS A 88 15.81 -6.49 31.94
CA LYS A 88 15.68 -7.81 32.57
C LYS A 88 14.81 -7.78 33.83
N THR A 89 14.52 -6.59 34.36
CA THR A 89 13.78 -6.36 35.59
C THR A 89 12.44 -5.67 35.32
N GLY A 90 11.59 -5.54 36.35
CA GLY A 90 10.33 -4.80 36.25
C GLY A 90 9.22 -5.52 35.48
N GLN A 91 9.35 -6.84 35.28
CA GLN A 91 8.35 -7.69 34.60
C GLN A 91 7.62 -8.63 35.57
N SER A 92 8.12 -8.81 36.80
CA SER A 92 7.52 -9.70 37.79
C SER A 92 7.68 -9.14 39.21
N PRO A 93 6.82 -9.51 40.17
CA PRO A 93 6.96 -9.06 41.55
C PRO A 93 8.28 -9.47 42.22
N ASN A 94 8.86 -10.61 41.83
CA ASN A 94 10.13 -11.12 42.38
C ASN A 94 11.36 -10.46 41.75
N SER A 95 11.19 -9.71 40.67
CA SER A 95 12.24 -8.91 40.03
C SER A 95 11.64 -7.54 39.72
N PRO A 96 11.48 -6.69 40.75
CA PRO A 96 10.95 -5.33 40.58
C PRO A 96 11.86 -4.51 39.67
N ARG A 97 11.36 -3.37 39.20
CA ARG A 97 12.11 -2.52 38.26
C ARG A 97 13.32 -1.91 38.96
N GLU A 98 14.51 -2.13 38.39
CA GLU A 98 15.77 -1.54 38.86
C GLU A 98 16.25 -0.47 37.87
N GLN A 99 16.45 0.78 38.34
CA GLN A 99 16.97 1.87 37.52
C GLN A 99 18.46 1.70 37.22
N LEU A 100 18.88 2.15 36.04
CA LEU A 100 20.28 2.11 35.62
C LEU A 100 21.01 3.40 35.96
N ASN A 101 22.24 3.27 36.45
CA ASN A 101 23.20 4.36 36.53
C ASN A 101 24.01 4.41 35.23
N GLN A 102 23.99 5.54 34.52
CA GLN A 102 24.76 5.73 33.29
C GLN A 102 26.22 6.13 33.56
N MET A 103 26.56 6.49 34.80
CA MET A 103 27.93 6.73 35.24
C MET A 103 28.51 5.50 35.92
N THR A 104 29.84 5.46 35.97
CA THR A 104 30.57 4.54 36.85
C THR A 104 30.17 4.82 38.30
N SER A 105 30.10 3.79 39.13
CA SER A 105 29.83 3.99 40.57
C SER A 105 31.07 4.48 41.33
N TRP A 106 32.21 4.54 40.66
CA TRP A 106 33.50 4.89 41.21
C TRP A 106 33.72 6.40 41.18
N ILE A 107 34.61 6.88 42.04
CA ILE A 107 35.18 8.23 41.91
C ILE A 107 36.43 8.08 41.05
N ASP A 108 36.24 7.91 39.74
CA ASP A 108 37.28 7.59 38.76
C ASP A 108 37.54 8.74 37.76
N GLY A 109 37.06 9.94 38.07
CA GLY A 109 37.22 11.12 37.25
C GLY A 109 36.35 11.09 36.00
N SER A 110 35.26 10.33 35.98
CA SER A 110 34.32 10.26 34.86
C SER A 110 33.72 11.64 34.49
N PHE A 111 33.65 12.57 35.44
CA PHE A 111 33.29 13.97 35.22
C PHE A 111 34.27 14.67 34.25
N VAL A 112 35.55 14.33 34.32
CA VAL A 112 36.64 14.94 33.54
C VAL A 112 36.91 14.13 32.28
N TYR A 113 36.94 12.80 32.41
CA TYR A 113 37.38 11.86 31.37
C TYR A 113 36.22 11.09 30.73
N SER A 114 34.95 11.43 30.95
CA SER A 114 33.80 10.66 30.43
C SER A 114 33.84 9.17 30.81
N THR A 115 32.82 8.42 30.38
CA THR A 115 32.78 6.96 30.44
C THR A 115 33.13 6.31 29.09
N SER A 116 33.25 7.12 28.02
CA SER A 116 33.56 6.67 26.66
C SER A 116 34.97 7.04 26.25
N GLU A 117 35.78 6.03 25.92
CA GLU A 117 37.16 6.24 25.44
C GLU A 117 37.21 7.07 24.14
N ALA A 118 36.25 6.85 23.23
CA ALA A 118 36.16 7.64 22.00
C ALA A 118 35.91 9.13 22.29
N TRP A 119 35.14 9.45 23.33
CA TRP A 119 34.91 10.81 23.78
C TRP A 119 36.19 11.41 24.35
N VAL A 120 36.91 10.70 25.23
CA VAL A 120 38.23 11.16 25.73
C VAL A 120 39.19 11.46 24.60
N ASN A 121 39.28 10.56 23.63
CA ASN A 121 40.18 10.71 22.50
C ASN A 121 39.86 11.96 21.66
N SER A 122 38.59 12.39 21.59
CA SER A 122 38.22 13.67 20.96
C SER A 122 38.69 14.90 21.75
N MET A 123 38.83 14.78 23.08
CA MET A 123 39.33 15.84 23.96
C MET A 123 40.86 15.95 23.98
N ARG A 124 41.59 14.92 23.56
CA ARG A 124 43.06 14.84 23.65
C ARG A 124 43.77 15.51 22.47
N THR A 125 44.93 16.11 22.74
CA THR A 125 45.86 16.58 21.70
C THR A 125 46.66 15.42 21.11
N PHE A 126 46.89 14.35 21.89
CA PHE A 126 47.90 13.32 21.63
C PHE A 126 49.33 13.86 21.57
N GLU A 127 49.54 15.03 22.18
CA GLU A 127 50.85 15.66 22.36
C GLU A 127 51.04 16.05 23.83
N ASN A 128 52.21 15.74 24.38
CA ASN A 128 52.62 16.02 25.77
C ASN A 128 51.70 15.44 26.86
N GLY A 129 50.75 14.59 26.52
CA GLY A 129 49.78 13.99 27.43
C GLY A 129 48.67 14.95 27.86
N THR A 130 48.32 15.94 27.02
CA THR A 130 47.40 17.03 27.38
C THR A 130 46.02 16.94 26.71
N PHE A 131 45.04 17.64 27.28
CA PHE A 131 43.78 17.96 26.61
C PHE A 131 43.93 19.17 25.68
N ARG A 132 43.13 19.17 24.61
CA ARG A 132 42.99 20.29 23.67
C ARG A 132 42.55 21.53 24.42
N SER A 133 43.09 22.68 24.06
CA SER A 133 42.72 23.96 24.66
C SER A 133 42.69 25.06 23.61
N THR A 134 41.86 26.07 23.81
CA THR A 134 41.78 27.29 23.01
C THR A 134 42.57 28.43 23.67
N GLU A 135 42.62 29.60 23.03
CA GLU A 135 43.22 30.79 23.64
C GLU A 135 42.61 31.09 25.02
N GLY A 136 43.45 31.33 26.03
CA GLY A 136 43.01 31.50 27.42
C GLY A 136 42.78 30.18 28.19
N GLY A 137 43.15 29.03 27.65
CA GLY A 137 43.13 27.75 28.37
C GLY A 137 41.72 27.18 28.60
N PHE A 138 40.75 27.57 27.77
CA PHE A 138 39.41 26.96 27.76
C PHE A 138 39.38 25.68 26.93
N PRO A 139 38.49 24.71 27.24
CA PRO A 139 38.28 23.53 26.40
C PRO A 139 37.85 23.92 24.98
N PRO A 140 38.04 23.06 23.97
CA PRO A 140 37.52 23.30 22.63
C PRO A 140 35.99 23.29 22.61
N ARG A 141 35.40 23.85 21.56
CA ARG A 141 33.96 23.73 21.29
C ARG A 141 33.60 22.32 20.82
N ASN A 142 32.36 21.90 21.03
CA ASN A 142 31.86 20.58 20.63
C ASN A 142 31.60 20.48 19.11
N LEU A 143 32.63 20.70 18.30
CA LEU A 143 32.55 20.62 16.84
C LEU A 143 32.39 19.17 16.35
N GLU A 144 32.91 18.22 17.12
CA GLU A 144 32.76 16.78 16.89
C GLU A 144 31.36 16.25 17.24
N ARG A 145 30.48 17.09 17.79
CA ARG A 145 29.10 16.77 18.18
C ARG A 145 28.99 15.52 19.05
N VAL A 146 29.84 15.42 20.08
CA VAL A 146 29.68 14.39 21.12
C VAL A 146 28.32 14.60 21.81
N PRO A 147 27.71 13.53 22.36
CA PRO A 147 26.32 13.55 22.81
C PRO A 147 26.12 14.28 24.16
N LEU A 148 26.41 15.59 24.17
CA LEU A 148 26.12 16.49 25.29
C LEU A 148 24.61 16.71 25.43
N ILE A 149 24.14 16.90 26.66
CA ILE A 149 22.75 17.29 26.91
C ILE A 149 22.58 18.76 26.55
N ASN A 150 21.70 19.05 25.60
CA ASN A 150 21.49 20.38 25.03
C ASN A 150 20.04 20.83 25.23
N TYR A 151 19.66 21.07 26.48
CA TYR A 151 18.39 21.71 26.79
C TYR A 151 18.38 23.16 26.26
N PRO A 152 17.20 23.71 25.92
CA PRO A 152 17.06 25.09 25.47
C PRO A 152 17.58 26.06 26.55
N PRO A 153 18.50 26.98 26.22
CA PRO A 153 19.00 27.96 27.18
C PRO A 153 17.87 28.83 27.74
N ALA A 154 17.99 29.17 29.02
CA ALA A 154 16.94 29.88 29.75
C ALA A 154 16.64 31.30 29.23
N ARG A 155 17.60 32.00 28.60
CA ARG A 155 17.40 33.35 28.01
C ARG A 155 16.56 33.32 26.74
N TYR A 156 16.73 32.29 25.91
CA TYR A 156 16.12 32.21 24.58
C TYR A 156 14.89 31.29 24.55
N LEU A 157 14.81 30.31 25.47
CA LEU A 157 13.75 29.30 25.54
C LEU A 157 13.50 28.62 24.17
N GLY A 158 14.58 28.27 23.48
CA GLY A 158 14.57 27.60 22.18
C GLY A 158 15.78 26.70 21.98
N MET A 159 15.65 25.70 21.10
CA MET A 159 16.74 24.78 20.76
C MET A 159 17.86 25.55 20.05
N GLN A 160 19.10 25.35 20.47
CA GLN A 160 20.30 25.99 19.93
C GLN A 160 21.30 24.95 19.45
N ASN A 161 22.19 25.30 18.52
CA ASN A 161 23.22 24.38 18.04
C ASN A 161 24.14 23.92 19.21
N PRO A 162 24.35 22.59 19.41
CA PRO A 162 25.21 22.07 20.48
C PRO A 162 26.69 22.45 20.33
N GLU A 163 27.15 22.85 19.15
CA GLU A 163 28.53 23.29 18.89
C GLU A 163 28.93 24.52 19.72
N ARG A 164 27.96 25.27 20.26
CA ARG A 164 28.23 26.36 21.21
C ARG A 164 28.83 25.85 22.53
N MET A 165 28.57 24.60 22.91
CA MET A 165 29.00 24.04 24.19
C MET A 165 30.48 23.67 24.17
N PHE A 166 31.14 23.72 25.32
CA PHE A 166 32.48 23.17 25.50
C PHE A 166 32.48 21.64 25.45
N LEU A 167 33.51 21.08 24.84
CA LEU A 167 33.76 19.64 24.82
C LEU A 167 34.42 19.22 26.13
N LEU A 168 33.63 18.64 27.04
CA LEU A 168 34.05 18.19 28.38
C LEU A 168 33.55 16.76 28.64
N GLY A 169 34.01 16.13 29.74
CA GLY A 169 33.81 14.70 30.00
C GLY A 169 32.37 14.27 30.34
N ASP A 170 31.65 15.06 31.14
CA ASP A 170 30.27 14.77 31.54
C ASP A 170 29.23 15.56 30.71
N PRO A 171 28.16 14.90 30.22
CA PRO A 171 27.14 15.52 29.36
C PRO A 171 26.33 16.64 30.02
N ARG A 172 26.31 16.74 31.35
CA ARG A 172 25.51 17.68 32.17
C ARG A 172 26.30 18.90 32.61
N ILE A 173 27.60 19.00 32.31
CA ILE A 173 28.48 20.07 32.82
C ILE A 173 27.93 21.48 32.51
N HIS A 174 27.25 21.64 31.37
CA HIS A 174 26.64 22.91 30.97
C HIS A 174 25.36 23.27 31.74
N GLN A 175 24.85 22.42 32.62
CA GLN A 175 23.58 22.65 33.31
C GLN A 175 23.52 24.03 33.97
N ASN A 176 24.63 24.47 34.57
CA ASN A 176 24.75 25.77 35.21
C ASN A 176 26.19 26.30 35.16
N PRO A 177 26.39 27.63 35.23
CA PRO A 177 27.72 28.24 35.07
C PRO A 177 28.73 27.85 36.16
N ALA A 178 28.28 27.51 37.36
CA ALA A 178 29.16 27.09 38.45
C ALA A 178 29.75 25.68 38.19
N LEU A 179 28.90 24.72 37.81
CA LEU A 179 29.34 23.37 37.43
C LEU A 179 30.25 23.40 36.19
N LEU A 180 29.92 24.25 35.20
CA LEU A 180 30.76 24.46 34.02
C LEU A 180 32.14 25.00 34.39
N SER A 181 32.22 25.96 35.31
CA SER A 181 33.49 26.51 35.79
C SER A 181 34.36 25.42 36.44
N LEU A 182 33.77 24.55 37.27
CA LEU A 182 34.50 23.43 37.87
C LEU A 182 34.96 22.40 36.82
N GLY A 183 34.15 22.14 35.79
CA GLY A 183 34.55 21.30 34.65
C GLY A 183 35.79 21.85 33.92
N VAL A 184 35.82 23.17 33.67
CA VAL A 184 36.97 23.85 33.06
C VAL A 184 38.20 23.80 33.99
N VAL A 185 38.02 24.01 35.30
CA VAL A 185 39.10 23.92 36.30
C VAL A 185 39.74 22.54 36.29
N PHE A 186 38.97 21.45 36.33
CA PHE A 186 39.54 20.11 36.31
C PHE A 186 40.14 19.71 34.96
N HIS A 187 39.61 20.24 33.85
CA HIS A 187 40.24 20.15 32.55
C HIS A 187 41.62 20.82 32.55
N ARG A 188 41.73 22.04 33.10
CA ARG A 188 43.02 22.74 33.28
C ARG A 188 43.94 21.99 34.25
N TRP A 189 43.40 21.41 35.32
CA TRP A 189 44.17 20.63 36.30
C TRP A 189 44.87 19.43 35.66
N HIS A 190 44.20 18.73 34.75
CA HIS A 190 44.83 17.67 33.97
C HIS A 190 46.04 18.19 33.19
N ASN A 191 45.92 19.32 32.49
CA ASN A 191 47.03 19.89 31.73
C ASN A 191 48.19 20.34 32.62
N VAL A 192 47.90 20.92 33.80
CA VAL A 192 48.92 21.27 34.80
C VAL A 192 49.65 20.01 35.30
N MET A 193 48.92 18.94 35.60
CA MET A 193 49.52 17.66 36.01
C MET A 193 50.32 17.00 34.89
N ALA A 194 49.81 17.01 33.65
CA ALA A 194 50.52 16.47 32.49
C ALA A 194 51.85 17.18 32.25
N GLU A 195 51.87 18.52 32.35
CA GLU A 195 53.10 19.31 32.27
C GLU A 195 54.07 18.98 33.42
N ARG A 196 53.57 18.83 34.66
CA ARG A 196 54.41 18.45 35.80
C ARG A 196 55.02 17.07 35.62
N VAL A 197 54.24 16.09 35.16
CA VAL A 197 54.71 14.73 34.86
C VAL A 197 55.71 14.74 33.71
N ARG A 198 55.45 15.50 32.64
CA ARG A 198 56.35 15.65 31.49
C ARG A 198 57.70 16.25 31.90
N ARG A 199 57.72 17.21 32.82
CA ARG A 199 58.96 17.78 33.37
C ARG A 199 59.76 16.78 34.21
N GLN A 200 59.06 15.93 34.96
CA GLN A 200 59.70 14.87 35.76
C GLN A 200 60.19 13.70 34.91
N HIS A 201 59.47 13.39 33.82
CA HIS A 201 59.75 12.29 32.91
C HIS A 201 59.73 12.77 31.44
N PRO A 202 60.80 13.46 30.97
CA PRO A 202 60.84 14.00 29.61
C PRO A 202 60.83 12.94 28.51
N ASP A 203 61.29 11.73 28.83
CA ASP A 203 61.45 10.56 27.94
C ASP A 203 60.18 9.74 27.74
N TRP A 204 59.11 10.00 28.51
CA TRP A 204 57.86 9.25 28.42
C TRP A 204 57.05 9.57 27.15
N ALA A 205 56.27 8.60 26.66
CA ALA A 205 55.37 8.84 25.54
C ALA A 205 54.18 9.74 25.95
N ASP A 206 53.42 10.27 24.98
CA ASP A 206 52.17 11.01 25.24
C ASP A 206 51.22 10.23 26.17
N GLU A 207 50.99 8.95 25.83
CA GLU A 207 50.06 8.09 26.55
C GLU A 207 50.48 7.86 28.00
N ASP A 208 51.77 7.63 28.26
CA ASP A 208 52.27 7.42 29.62
C ASP A 208 52.09 8.68 30.48
N VAL A 209 52.37 9.85 29.92
CA VAL A 209 52.14 11.14 30.60
C VAL A 209 50.65 11.38 30.83
N PHE A 210 49.80 11.15 29.82
CA PHE A 210 48.36 11.31 29.93
C PHE A 210 47.78 10.41 31.03
N GLN A 211 48.14 9.13 31.05
CA GLN A 211 47.63 8.18 32.04
C GLN A 211 48.16 8.47 33.45
N ARG A 212 49.42 8.91 33.57
CA ARG A 212 49.96 9.33 34.87
C ARG A 212 49.25 10.58 35.37
N ALA A 213 49.08 11.61 34.54
CA ALA A 213 48.34 12.81 34.89
C ALA A 213 46.88 12.48 35.26
N ARG A 214 46.23 11.61 34.49
CA ARG A 214 44.88 11.11 34.77
C ARG A 214 44.79 10.49 36.16
N ARG A 215 45.71 9.59 36.52
CA ARG A 215 45.75 8.96 37.86
C ARG A 215 45.86 10.00 38.96
N TRP A 216 46.74 11.00 38.81
CA TRP A 216 46.91 12.08 39.79
C TRP A 216 45.64 12.92 39.95
N VAL A 217 44.98 13.28 38.85
CA VAL A 217 43.72 14.02 38.88
C VAL A 217 42.62 13.21 39.56
N ILE A 218 42.50 11.91 39.25
CA ILE A 218 41.53 11.01 39.89
C ILE A 218 41.79 10.94 41.40
N ALA A 219 43.05 10.73 41.81
CA ALA A 219 43.42 10.66 43.21
C ALA A 219 43.16 11.98 43.96
N THR A 220 43.41 13.12 43.30
CA THR A 220 43.08 14.46 43.83
C THR A 220 41.57 14.58 44.05
N LEU A 221 40.76 14.16 43.08
CA LEU A 221 39.30 14.23 43.16
C LEU A 221 38.75 13.30 44.26
N GLN A 222 39.27 12.08 44.37
CA GLN A 222 39.00 11.14 45.46
C GLN A 222 39.30 11.76 46.83
N ASN A 223 40.47 12.41 46.97
CA ASN A 223 40.87 13.06 48.21
C ASN A 223 39.93 14.21 48.59
N ILE A 224 39.67 15.14 47.66
CA ILE A 224 38.82 16.31 47.92
C ILE A 224 37.39 15.85 48.27
N ILE A 225 36.80 14.91 47.51
CA ILE A 225 35.43 14.46 47.76
C ILE A 225 35.30 13.80 49.14
N LEU A 226 36.21 12.88 49.48
CA LEU A 226 36.05 12.07 50.68
C LEU A 226 36.59 12.72 51.96
N TYR A 227 37.67 13.48 51.86
CA TYR A 227 38.40 13.99 53.03
C TYR A 227 38.24 15.50 53.25
N GLU A 228 37.81 16.26 52.24
CA GLU A 228 37.54 17.70 52.36
C GLU A 228 36.02 17.98 52.36
N TYR A 229 35.30 17.54 51.32
CA TYR A 229 33.88 17.81 51.14
C TYR A 229 32.97 17.00 52.09
N LEU A 230 33.13 15.67 52.14
CA LEU A 230 32.22 14.80 52.88
C LEU A 230 32.20 15.05 54.40
N PRO A 231 33.34 15.27 55.09
CA PRO A 231 33.33 15.56 56.52
C PRO A 231 32.64 16.89 56.83
N LEU A 232 32.79 17.88 55.94
CA LEU A 232 32.03 19.12 56.02
C LEU A 232 30.53 18.83 55.80
N LEU A 233 30.11 18.08 54.79
CA LEU A 233 28.69 17.78 54.59
C LEU A 233 28.03 17.13 55.83
N LEU A 234 28.70 16.15 56.44
CA LEU A 234 28.14 15.33 57.54
C LEU A 234 28.33 15.93 58.94
N MET A 235 29.28 16.85 59.09
CA MET A 235 29.82 17.29 60.40
C MET A 235 30.32 16.11 61.25
N GLU A 236 30.88 15.11 60.58
CA GLU A 236 31.47 13.91 61.17
C GLU A 236 32.71 13.52 60.36
N PRO A 237 33.81 13.07 61.00
CA PRO A 237 34.93 12.53 60.26
C PRO A 237 34.55 11.20 59.58
N VAL A 238 35.18 10.93 58.44
CA VAL A 238 35.09 9.61 57.77
C VAL A 238 35.94 8.58 58.52
N SER A 239 35.54 7.32 58.48
CA SER A 239 36.28 6.23 59.13
C SER A 239 37.66 6.04 58.49
N PRO A 240 38.73 5.71 59.24
CA PRO A 240 40.05 5.45 58.66
C PRO A 240 40.02 4.31 57.63
N TYR A 241 40.77 4.45 56.54
CA TYR A 241 40.86 3.42 55.50
C TYR A 241 41.54 2.16 56.04
N GLN A 242 40.89 1.00 55.87
CA GLN A 242 41.39 -0.30 56.35
C GLN A 242 42.01 -1.16 55.24
N GLY A 243 42.15 -0.60 54.04
CA GLY A 243 42.55 -1.33 52.84
C GLY A 243 41.36 -1.76 51.97
N TYR A 244 41.69 -2.25 50.77
CA TYR A 244 40.72 -2.66 49.76
C TYR A 244 39.99 -3.96 50.15
N GLN A 245 38.66 -3.92 50.07
CA GLN A 245 37.75 -5.04 50.38
C GLN A 245 37.07 -5.54 49.09
N PRO A 246 37.53 -6.65 48.49
CA PRO A 246 37.01 -7.13 47.21
C PRO A 246 35.58 -7.68 47.27
N ASP A 247 35.14 -8.18 48.44
CA ASP A 247 33.82 -8.77 48.62
C ASP A 247 32.71 -7.72 48.82
N LEU A 248 33.08 -6.45 48.94
CA LEU A 248 32.15 -5.35 49.18
C LEU A 248 31.55 -4.85 47.85
N HIS A 249 30.22 -4.83 47.75
CA HIS A 249 29.55 -4.36 46.54
C HIS A 249 29.65 -2.82 46.42
N PRO A 250 30.15 -2.25 45.31
CA PRO A 250 30.39 -0.80 45.18
C PRO A 250 29.17 0.00 44.68
N GLY A 251 28.16 -0.67 44.11
CA GLY A 251 27.09 0.01 43.39
C GLY A 251 26.31 1.02 44.22
N VAL A 252 25.95 2.14 43.59
CA VAL A 252 25.17 3.21 44.22
C VAL A 252 23.77 2.72 44.59
N SER A 253 23.36 2.92 45.84
CA SER A 253 22.04 2.51 46.32
C SER A 253 20.92 3.45 45.88
N HIS A 254 19.71 2.93 45.64
CA HIS A 254 18.55 3.74 45.26
C HIS A 254 18.22 4.82 46.30
N VAL A 255 18.32 4.50 47.59
CA VAL A 255 18.07 5.44 48.69
C VAL A 255 19.08 6.60 48.73
N PHE A 256 20.33 6.35 48.31
CA PHE A 256 21.34 7.39 48.18
C PHE A 256 21.03 8.31 47.00
N GLN A 257 20.87 7.76 45.79
CA GLN A 257 20.73 8.57 44.56
C GLN A 257 19.39 9.31 44.45
N SER A 258 18.31 8.74 44.97
CA SER A 258 16.95 9.26 44.76
C SER A 258 16.40 10.04 45.96
N ALA A 259 17.07 10.01 47.11
CA ALA A 259 16.67 10.77 48.29
C ALA A 259 17.86 11.44 49.00
N ALA A 260 18.76 10.68 49.63
CA ALA A 260 19.69 11.25 50.61
C ALA A 260 20.68 12.26 50.01
N PHE A 261 21.32 11.94 48.88
CA PHE A 261 22.31 12.85 48.28
C PHE A 261 21.68 14.04 47.54
N ARG A 262 20.34 14.13 47.50
CA ARG A 262 19.61 15.32 47.03
C ARG A 262 19.51 16.41 48.09
N PHE A 263 19.95 16.14 49.32
CA PHE A 263 20.06 17.13 50.39
C PHE A 263 20.80 18.39 49.93
N GLY A 264 21.84 18.25 49.10
CA GLY A 264 22.60 19.39 48.57
C GLY A 264 21.79 20.40 47.76
N HIS A 265 20.58 20.07 47.30
CA HIS A 265 19.71 21.03 46.62
C HIS A 265 19.25 22.19 47.52
N THR A 266 19.22 22.01 48.84
CA THR A 266 18.82 23.07 49.79
C THR A 266 19.81 24.24 49.83
N LEU A 267 21.08 23.95 49.55
CA LEU A 267 22.17 24.90 49.58
C LEU A 267 22.26 25.79 48.32
N ILE A 268 21.44 25.54 47.30
CA ILE A 268 21.53 26.23 46.00
C ILE A 268 21.02 27.66 46.13
N PRO A 269 21.87 28.68 45.88
CA PRO A 269 21.47 30.07 45.98
C PRO A 269 20.63 30.54 44.79
N PRO A 270 19.89 31.64 44.95
CA PRO A 270 19.16 32.30 43.86
C PRO A 270 20.04 32.87 42.72
N GLY A 271 21.34 33.04 42.95
CA GLY A 271 22.27 33.63 41.99
C GLY A 271 23.73 33.52 42.43
N LEU A 272 24.64 33.96 41.58
CA LEU A 272 26.09 33.86 41.74
C LEU A 272 26.75 35.23 41.62
N TYR A 273 27.54 35.62 42.63
CA TYR A 273 28.36 36.80 42.55
C TYR A 273 29.54 36.62 41.59
N LYS A 274 29.97 37.73 40.99
CA LYS A 274 31.26 37.86 40.30
C LYS A 274 32.10 38.90 41.04
N ARG A 275 33.38 38.61 41.25
CA ARG A 275 34.28 39.45 42.03
C ARG A 275 35.69 39.46 41.43
N ASN A 276 36.40 40.58 41.49
CA ASN A 276 37.83 40.62 41.15
C ASN A 276 38.74 40.36 42.37
N ALA A 277 40.06 40.26 42.13
CA ALA A 277 41.05 40.05 43.19
C ALA A 277 41.12 41.21 44.22
N LEU A 278 40.66 42.42 43.86
CA LEU A 278 40.60 43.61 44.73
C LEU A 278 39.35 43.65 45.64
N CYS A 279 38.65 42.53 45.78
CA CYS A 279 37.39 42.41 46.53
C CYS A 279 36.21 43.24 45.99
N GLU A 280 36.24 43.69 44.74
CA GLU A 280 35.13 44.44 44.14
C GLU A 280 34.13 43.48 43.48
N PHE A 281 32.88 43.52 43.94
CA PHE A 281 31.77 42.73 43.38
C PHE A 281 31.18 43.41 42.15
N ARG A 282 31.30 42.76 41.00
CA ARG A 282 30.85 43.29 39.71
C ARG A 282 29.38 43.00 39.48
N LYS A 283 28.70 44.01 38.92
CA LYS A 283 27.32 43.87 38.43
C LYS A 283 27.29 43.15 37.08
N THR A 284 26.16 42.54 36.76
CA THR A 284 25.90 41.96 35.44
C THR A 284 25.85 43.06 34.36
N MET A 285 25.92 42.68 33.08
CA MET A 285 25.75 43.62 31.96
C MET A 285 24.40 44.36 32.01
N THR A 286 23.38 43.73 32.58
CA THR A 286 22.04 44.26 32.80
C THR A 286 21.91 45.12 34.07
N GLY A 287 22.99 45.30 34.83
CA GLY A 287 23.04 46.17 36.01
C GLY A 287 22.60 45.52 37.33
N TYR A 288 22.32 44.22 37.35
CA TYR A 288 21.97 43.47 38.57
C TYR A 288 23.20 43.12 39.40
N PRO A 289 23.08 42.93 40.73
CA PRO A 289 24.22 42.69 41.61
C PRO A 289 24.91 41.33 41.43
N ALA A 290 24.22 40.34 40.85
CA ALA A 290 24.74 38.99 40.65
C ALA A 290 24.03 38.30 39.47
N VAL A 291 24.64 37.22 38.96
CA VAL A 291 24.12 36.40 37.88
C VAL A 291 22.99 35.51 38.40
N ARG A 292 21.80 35.58 37.81
CA ARG A 292 20.63 34.79 38.21
C ARG A 292 20.71 33.36 37.64
N LEU A 293 20.41 32.33 38.46
CA LEU A 293 20.46 30.94 37.98
C LEU A 293 19.35 30.62 36.97
N CYS A 294 18.11 31.04 37.24
CA CYS A 294 16.99 30.77 36.33
C CYS A 294 17.18 31.32 34.91
N SER A 295 18.00 32.36 34.71
CA SER A 295 18.29 32.95 33.40
C SER A 295 19.54 32.35 32.74
N THR A 296 20.34 31.56 33.46
CA THR A 296 21.64 31.05 32.99
C THR A 296 21.73 29.51 32.91
N TRP A 297 20.64 28.79 33.15
CA TRP A 297 20.62 27.34 32.89
C TRP A 297 20.99 27.03 31.43
N TRP A 298 21.93 26.11 31.23
CA TRP A 298 22.42 25.66 29.92
C TRP A 298 23.13 26.73 29.08
N ASP A 299 23.59 27.82 29.70
CA ASP A 299 24.34 28.91 29.07
C ASP A 299 25.83 28.91 29.49
N SER A 300 26.74 29.24 28.57
CA SER A 300 28.19 29.31 28.79
C SER A 300 28.74 30.74 28.80
N GLU A 301 27.96 31.73 28.38
CA GLU A 301 28.41 33.11 28.17
C GLU A 301 29.04 33.73 29.44
N GLU A 302 28.46 33.48 30.61
CA GLU A 302 28.95 34.04 31.88
C GLU A 302 30.31 33.47 32.30
N VAL A 303 30.63 32.24 31.90
CA VAL A 303 31.91 31.58 32.20
C VAL A 303 33.01 32.07 31.24
N GLU A 304 32.66 32.28 29.97
CA GLU A 304 33.57 32.81 28.96
C GLU A 304 34.02 34.24 29.27
N ASN A 305 33.11 35.06 29.80
CA ASN A 305 33.37 36.47 30.10
C ASN A 305 34.13 36.70 31.42
N GLY A 306 34.54 35.66 32.15
CA GLY A 306 35.35 35.78 33.38
C GLY A 306 35.15 34.66 34.39
N ILE A 307 35.72 33.48 34.10
CA ILE A 307 35.68 32.30 34.97
C ILE A 307 36.33 32.55 36.33
N GLU A 308 37.47 33.24 36.38
CA GLU A 308 38.18 33.55 37.63
C GLU A 308 37.33 34.44 38.54
N GLU A 309 36.60 35.40 37.97
CA GLU A 309 35.72 36.28 38.73
C GLU A 309 34.53 35.54 39.34
N LEU A 310 34.01 34.55 38.63
CA LEU A 310 32.93 33.70 39.10
C LEU A 310 33.42 32.74 40.21
N LEU A 311 34.60 32.14 40.05
CA LEU A 311 35.22 31.28 41.07
C LEU A 311 35.51 32.04 42.36
N MET A 312 36.12 33.24 42.27
CA MET A 312 36.34 34.12 43.43
C MET A 312 35.03 34.58 44.08
N GLY A 313 34.00 34.86 43.26
CA GLY A 313 32.66 35.18 43.75
C GLY A 313 32.04 34.02 44.53
N MET A 314 32.10 32.79 44.00
CA MET A 314 31.57 31.59 44.67
C MET A 314 32.34 31.20 45.94
N ALA A 315 33.65 31.47 45.99
CA ALA A 315 34.46 31.26 47.20
C ALA A 315 34.08 32.25 48.32
N SER A 316 33.76 33.50 47.99
CA SER A 316 33.34 34.52 48.97
C SER A 316 31.85 34.47 49.32
N GLN A 317 31.00 33.94 48.44
CA GLN A 317 29.55 33.91 48.61
C GLN A 317 29.13 32.77 49.54
N ILE A 318 28.27 33.07 50.51
CA ILE A 318 27.64 32.10 51.39
C ILE A 318 26.44 31.44 50.69
N ALA A 319 26.36 30.12 50.79
CA ALA A 319 25.27 29.30 50.28
C ALA A 319 23.93 29.58 51.00
N GLU A 320 22.85 29.01 50.48
CA GLU A 320 21.57 29.00 51.20
C GLU A 320 21.65 28.09 52.44
N ARG A 321 20.62 28.20 53.28
CA ARG A 321 20.55 27.48 54.53
C ARG A 321 20.33 25.98 54.31
N GLU A 322 21.01 25.18 55.11
CA GLU A 322 20.80 23.75 55.23
C GLU A 322 19.50 23.45 55.98
N ASP A 323 18.35 23.66 55.35
CA ASP A 323 17.05 23.34 55.95
C ASP A 323 16.09 22.66 54.94
N ASN A 324 14.81 22.58 55.30
CA ASN A 324 13.79 21.99 54.47
C ASN A 324 13.30 22.90 53.34
N VAL A 325 13.82 24.13 53.19
CA VAL A 325 13.38 25.09 52.16
C VAL A 325 14.25 24.97 50.92
N LEU A 326 13.65 25.05 49.73
CA LEU A 326 14.39 25.15 48.48
C LEU A 326 14.18 26.52 47.84
N CYS A 327 15.26 27.07 47.30
CA CYS A 327 15.23 28.35 46.59
C CYS A 327 14.20 28.32 45.44
N SER A 328 13.52 29.45 45.23
CA SER A 328 12.53 29.62 44.15
C SER A 328 13.05 29.28 42.76
N ASP A 329 14.35 29.43 42.50
CA ASP A 329 14.95 29.14 41.18
C ASP A 329 15.03 27.67 40.83
N VAL A 330 15.11 26.80 41.84
CA VAL A 330 15.08 25.35 41.65
C VAL A 330 13.69 24.77 41.93
N ARG A 331 12.91 25.37 42.84
CA ARG A 331 11.57 24.90 43.21
C ARG A 331 10.48 25.30 42.22
N ASP A 332 10.56 26.45 41.57
CA ASP A 332 9.52 26.92 40.64
C ASP A 332 10.05 27.18 39.22
N LYS A 333 11.36 27.37 39.06
CA LYS A 333 11.96 27.92 37.82
C LYS A 333 13.11 27.07 37.28
N LEU A 334 13.19 25.80 37.68
CA LEU A 334 14.13 24.84 37.12
C LEU A 334 13.83 24.66 35.63
N PHE A 335 14.84 24.50 34.79
CA PHE A 335 14.63 24.19 33.37
C PHE A 335 13.80 22.90 33.14
N GLY A 336 13.05 22.88 32.05
CA GLY A 336 12.23 21.76 31.61
C GLY A 336 12.20 21.59 30.10
N PRO A 337 11.47 20.59 29.59
CA PRO A 337 11.27 20.41 28.15
C PRO A 337 10.51 21.61 27.58
N MET A 338 10.57 21.83 26.27
CA MET A 338 10.01 23.04 25.65
C MET A 338 8.51 23.25 25.94
N ASP A 339 7.73 22.17 25.96
CA ASP A 339 6.30 22.16 26.27
C ASP A 339 5.98 22.54 27.73
N PHE A 340 6.94 22.33 28.64
CA PHE A 340 6.84 22.72 30.05
C PHE A 340 8.20 23.28 30.53
N SER A 341 8.54 24.47 30.02
CA SER A 341 9.88 25.08 30.11
C SER A 341 10.45 25.24 31.53
N ARG A 342 9.58 25.28 32.55
CA ARG A 342 9.95 25.48 33.95
C ARG A 342 9.31 24.41 34.81
N ARG A 343 10.06 23.82 35.75
CA ARG A 343 9.62 22.70 36.59
C ARG A 343 9.98 22.92 38.05
N ASP A 344 9.44 22.05 38.90
CA ASP A 344 9.70 22.01 40.33
C ASP A 344 10.66 20.87 40.70
N LEU A 345 11.92 21.21 41.04
CA LEU A 345 12.93 20.22 41.43
C LEU A 345 12.50 19.38 42.65
N ALA A 346 11.80 19.97 43.61
CA ALA A 346 11.36 19.25 44.81
C ALA A 346 10.31 18.20 44.44
N ALA A 347 9.32 18.58 43.63
CA ALA A 347 8.31 17.65 43.12
C ALA A 347 8.96 16.54 42.27
N LEU A 348 9.94 16.89 41.43
CA LEU A 348 10.72 15.91 40.66
C LEU A 348 11.52 14.96 41.58
N ASN A 349 12.08 15.43 42.70
CA ASN A 349 12.81 14.60 43.67
C ASN A 349 11.89 13.58 44.34
N ILE A 350 10.72 14.02 44.82
CA ILE A 350 9.70 13.14 45.41
C ILE A 350 9.27 12.09 44.39
N MET A 351 8.93 12.52 43.17
CA MET A 351 8.51 11.61 42.11
C MET A 351 9.62 10.65 41.67
N ARG A 352 10.89 11.08 41.66
CA ARG A 352 12.01 10.18 41.34
C ARG A 352 12.22 9.13 42.42
N GLY A 353 12.01 9.47 43.69
CA GLY A 353 11.95 8.49 44.78
C GLY A 353 10.82 7.46 44.57
N ARG A 354 9.62 7.92 44.22
CA ARG A 354 8.48 7.03 43.92
C ARG A 354 8.71 6.17 42.67
N ASP A 355 9.34 6.73 41.63
CA ASP A 355 9.73 6.02 40.41
C ASP A 355 10.74 4.90 40.69
N ASN A 356 11.72 5.17 41.55
CA ASN A 356 12.72 4.23 42.04
C ASN A 356 12.16 3.19 43.01
N GLY A 357 10.86 3.23 43.33
CA GLY A 357 10.27 2.28 44.25
C GLY A 357 10.80 2.39 45.68
N LEU A 358 11.24 3.58 46.11
CA LEU A 358 11.81 3.75 47.44
C LEU A 358 10.79 3.38 48.54
N PRO A 359 11.23 2.64 49.60
CA PRO A 359 10.41 2.40 50.77
C PRO A 359 10.03 3.70 51.48
N ASP A 360 9.04 3.61 52.38
CA ASP A 360 8.72 4.70 53.28
C ASP A 360 9.87 5.02 54.25
N TYR A 361 9.80 6.22 54.83
CA TYR A 361 10.78 6.74 55.75
C TYR A 361 11.08 5.81 56.94
N ASN A 362 10.07 5.28 57.64
CA ASN A 362 10.26 4.43 58.82
C ASN A 362 10.87 3.06 58.48
N THR A 363 10.50 2.47 57.33
CA THR A 363 11.10 1.22 56.84
C THR A 363 12.60 1.38 56.60
N VAL A 364 13.04 2.49 55.98
CA VAL A 364 14.47 2.74 55.75
C VAL A 364 15.21 3.01 57.07
N ARG A 365 14.58 3.71 58.03
CA ARG A 365 15.16 3.88 59.38
C ARG A 365 15.43 2.53 60.05
N ARG A 366 14.45 1.62 59.99
CA ARG A 366 14.58 0.26 60.56
C ARG A 366 15.74 -0.51 59.93
N TYR A 367 15.91 -0.43 58.61
CA TYR A 367 17.04 -1.06 57.90
C TYR A 367 18.39 -0.53 58.40
N PHE A 368 18.51 0.77 58.62
CA PHE A 368 19.71 1.40 59.15
C PHE A 368 19.86 1.33 60.68
N GLN A 369 19.01 0.55 61.36
CA GLN A 369 19.00 0.37 62.81
C GLN A 369 18.78 1.68 63.58
N LEU A 370 18.03 2.62 62.99
CA LEU A 370 17.62 3.86 63.63
C LEU A 370 16.25 3.68 64.31
N PRO A 371 15.98 4.41 65.42
CA PRO A 371 14.71 4.30 66.12
C PRO A 371 13.55 4.77 65.24
N GLU A 372 12.48 3.96 65.22
CA GLU A 372 11.24 4.27 64.52
C GLU A 372 10.56 5.51 65.11
N VAL A 373 10.06 6.38 64.24
CA VAL A 373 9.35 7.59 64.63
C VAL A 373 7.86 7.25 64.71
N ARG A 374 7.20 7.54 65.84
CA ARG A 374 5.78 7.24 66.06
C ARG A 374 4.87 8.45 65.88
N ASN A 375 5.37 9.65 66.15
CA ASN A 375 4.61 10.90 66.07
C ASN A 375 5.42 11.94 65.28
N TRP A 376 4.73 12.86 64.61
CA TRP A 376 5.35 13.96 63.85
C TRP A 376 6.34 14.80 64.68
N THR A 377 6.06 14.99 65.97
CA THR A 377 6.93 15.71 66.92
C THR A 377 8.31 15.06 67.08
N GLN A 378 8.40 13.74 66.91
CA GLN A 378 9.64 13.00 67.11
C GLN A 378 10.61 13.10 65.92
N ILE A 379 10.14 13.50 64.73
CA ILE A 379 11.02 13.66 63.55
C ILE A 379 12.05 14.75 63.83
N ASN A 380 11.57 15.90 64.32
CA ASN A 380 12.41 17.05 64.62
C ASN A 380 11.72 17.92 65.69
N PRO A 381 11.91 17.61 66.98
CA PRO A 381 11.30 18.36 68.08
C PRO A 381 11.55 19.88 68.02
N PRO A 382 12.79 20.37 67.78
CA PRO A 382 13.01 21.82 67.77
C PRO A 382 12.41 22.52 66.55
N LEU A 383 12.29 21.84 65.40
CA LEU A 383 11.57 22.40 64.25
C LEU A 383 10.05 22.42 64.50
N PHE A 384 9.51 21.39 65.15
CA PHE A 384 8.09 21.32 65.52
C PHE A 384 7.69 22.47 66.45
N GLU A 385 8.52 22.80 67.44
CA GLU A 385 8.28 23.93 68.34
C GLU A 385 8.30 25.29 67.60
N ARG A 386 9.16 25.43 66.58
CA ARG A 386 9.29 26.69 65.81
C ARG A 386 8.21 26.87 64.76
N ASN A 387 7.74 25.77 64.15
CA ASN A 387 6.78 25.82 63.06
C ASN A 387 5.78 24.65 63.14
N PRO A 388 4.85 24.66 64.12
CA PRO A 388 3.87 23.59 64.28
C PRO A 388 2.88 23.51 63.10
N GLU A 389 2.62 24.63 62.42
CA GLU A 389 1.75 24.71 61.24
C GLU A 389 2.27 23.83 60.08
N LEU A 390 3.58 23.79 59.87
CA LEU A 390 4.22 22.92 58.87
C LEU A 390 3.87 21.44 59.10
N PHE A 391 4.02 20.97 60.34
CA PHE A 391 3.71 19.57 60.67
C PHE A 391 2.21 19.30 60.61
N GLY A 392 1.36 20.26 61.00
CA GLY A 392 -0.09 20.15 60.83
C GLY A 392 -0.52 20.03 59.36
N ALA A 393 0.10 20.80 58.45
CA ALA A 393 -0.15 20.70 57.02
C ALA A 393 0.30 19.36 56.43
N LEU A 394 1.45 18.85 56.85
CA LEU A 394 1.94 17.54 56.42
C LEU A 394 1.09 16.39 56.97
N ASP A 395 0.67 16.48 58.23
CA ASP A 395 -0.22 15.52 58.86
C ASP A 395 -1.57 15.44 58.14
N GLN A 396 -2.13 16.60 57.78
CA GLN A 396 -3.35 16.69 56.97
C GLN A 396 -3.16 16.07 55.58
N LEU A 397 -2.02 16.29 54.93
CA LEU A 397 -1.74 15.73 53.59
C LEU A 397 -1.61 14.20 53.63
N TYR A 398 -0.85 13.65 54.58
CA TYR A 398 -0.64 12.20 54.70
C TYR A 398 -1.83 11.46 55.36
N GLY A 399 -2.69 12.19 56.08
CA GLY A 399 -3.89 11.66 56.73
C GLY A 399 -3.56 10.83 57.97
N ASP A 400 -2.72 11.34 58.87
CA ASP A 400 -2.26 10.68 60.11
C ASP A 400 -1.51 9.34 59.89
N ARG A 401 -0.97 9.14 58.68
CA ARG A 401 -0.19 7.96 58.30
C ARG A 401 1.29 8.30 58.16
N LEU A 402 2.00 8.24 59.29
CA LEU A 402 3.44 8.50 59.33
C LEU A 402 4.27 7.47 58.54
N ASP A 403 3.80 6.23 58.46
CA ASP A 403 4.43 5.15 57.69
C ASP A 403 4.27 5.30 56.17
N ASP A 404 3.53 6.31 55.70
CA ASP A 404 3.41 6.63 54.28
C ASP A 404 4.36 7.76 53.85
N VAL A 405 5.12 8.36 54.76
CA VAL A 405 6.03 9.48 54.47
C VAL A 405 7.11 9.06 53.48
N ASP A 406 7.23 9.82 52.38
CA ASP A 406 8.30 9.62 51.40
C ASP A 406 9.68 9.84 52.04
N LEU A 407 10.65 8.97 51.74
CA LEU A 407 12.00 9.02 52.31
C LEU A 407 12.67 10.41 52.17
N TYR A 408 12.50 11.06 51.02
CA TYR A 408 13.05 12.40 50.79
C TYR A 408 12.43 13.45 51.72
N ILE A 409 11.11 13.39 51.96
CA ILE A 409 10.39 14.30 52.86
C ILE A 409 10.85 14.09 54.30
N GLY A 410 10.85 12.83 54.76
CA GLY A 410 11.25 12.49 56.12
C GLY A 410 12.71 12.88 56.41
N GLY A 411 13.64 12.55 55.52
CA GLY A 411 15.05 12.89 55.71
C GLY A 411 15.35 14.39 55.65
N MET A 412 14.61 15.17 54.86
CA MET A 412 14.73 16.64 54.85
C MET A 412 14.17 17.26 56.15
N LEU A 413 13.10 16.70 56.72
CA LEU A 413 12.54 17.13 58.00
C LEU A 413 13.47 16.87 59.19
N GLU A 414 14.31 15.84 59.14
CA GLU A 414 15.28 15.52 60.20
C GLU A 414 16.45 16.51 60.30
N THR A 415 16.56 17.47 59.38
CA THR A 415 17.68 18.41 59.34
C THR A 415 17.77 19.19 60.65
N GLU A 416 18.92 19.11 61.32
CA GLU A 416 19.13 19.72 62.63
C GLU A 416 19.24 21.25 62.50
N LEU A 417 18.92 21.99 63.56
CA LEU A 417 18.91 23.46 63.54
C LEU A 417 20.26 24.12 63.21
N GLU A 418 21.36 23.40 63.44
CA GLU A 418 22.73 23.81 63.15
C GLU A 418 23.11 23.62 61.67
N GLY A 419 22.19 23.11 60.85
CA GLY A 419 22.42 22.84 59.43
C GLY A 419 23.10 21.49 59.16
N ARG A 420 23.03 20.57 60.12
CA ARG A 420 23.55 19.22 59.98
C ARG A 420 22.48 18.31 59.35
N PRO A 421 22.82 17.48 58.36
CA PRO A 421 21.87 16.50 57.84
C PRO A 421 21.35 15.60 58.95
N GLY A 422 20.11 15.16 58.82
CA GLY A 422 19.46 14.27 59.78
C GLY A 422 20.17 12.92 59.95
N PRO A 423 19.96 12.21 61.07
CA PRO A 423 20.60 10.92 61.35
C PRO A 423 20.48 9.90 60.20
N LEU A 424 19.33 9.87 59.51
CA LEU A 424 19.09 8.95 58.41
C LEU A 424 19.94 9.28 57.18
N PHE A 425 19.90 10.52 56.72
CA PHE A 425 20.69 10.96 55.57
C PHE A 425 22.19 10.86 55.84
N ARG A 426 22.65 11.19 57.06
CA ARG A 426 24.07 10.99 57.43
C ARG A 426 24.50 9.54 57.29
N LYS A 427 23.69 8.60 57.79
CA LYS A 427 24.00 7.17 57.74
C LYS A 427 24.07 6.67 56.30
N ILE A 428 23.09 7.05 55.45
CA ILE A 428 23.04 6.65 54.04
C ILE A 428 24.24 7.22 53.26
N ILE A 429 24.51 8.52 53.39
CA ILE A 429 25.57 9.20 52.63
C ILE A 429 26.94 8.67 53.04
N ARG A 430 27.23 8.60 54.35
CA ARG A 430 28.51 8.07 54.84
C ARG A 430 28.74 6.63 54.36
N GLN A 431 27.77 5.76 54.58
CA GLN A 431 27.89 4.35 54.20
C GLN A 431 28.15 4.21 52.69
N GLN A 432 27.49 5.01 51.84
CA GLN A 432 27.69 4.92 50.39
C GLN A 432 29.12 5.31 49.98
N PHE A 433 29.65 6.43 50.48
CA PHE A 433 31.00 6.89 50.11
C PHE A 433 32.10 6.02 50.70
N GLU A 434 31.98 5.60 51.96
CA GLU A 434 32.92 4.65 52.58
C GLU A 434 32.90 3.32 51.83
N ARG A 435 31.72 2.85 51.40
CA ARG A 435 31.59 1.63 50.59
C ARG A 435 32.24 1.75 49.22
N ILE A 436 32.09 2.90 48.54
CA ILE A 436 32.78 3.15 47.26
C ILE A 436 34.29 3.15 47.46
N ARG A 437 34.81 3.84 48.50
CA ARG A 437 36.24 3.84 48.84
C ARG A 437 36.74 2.42 49.09
N ASP A 438 36.11 1.71 50.02
CA ASP A 438 36.62 0.43 50.52
C ASP A 438 36.54 -0.65 49.44
N ALA A 439 35.58 -0.56 48.52
CA ALA A 439 35.41 -1.47 47.39
C ALA A 439 36.19 -1.06 46.13
N ASP A 440 36.87 0.09 46.10
CA ASP A 440 37.60 0.53 44.91
C ASP A 440 39.04 0.02 44.93
N ARG A 441 39.35 -0.89 43.99
CA ARG A 441 40.70 -1.40 43.78
C ARG A 441 41.70 -0.30 43.39
N PHE A 442 41.21 0.74 42.73
CA PHE A 442 41.98 1.89 42.25
C PHE A 442 41.96 3.08 43.21
N TRP A 443 41.42 2.92 44.41
CA TRP A 443 41.51 3.94 45.45
C TRP A 443 42.96 4.36 45.68
N PHE A 444 43.24 5.66 45.73
CA PHE A 444 44.61 6.16 45.74
C PHE A 444 45.43 5.72 46.98
N GLU A 445 44.79 5.48 48.13
CA GLU A 445 45.46 4.98 49.35
C GLU A 445 45.75 3.47 49.31
N ASN A 446 45.26 2.74 48.29
CA ASN A 446 45.52 1.31 48.15
C ASN A 446 46.93 1.05 47.58
N THR A 447 47.95 1.00 48.44
CA THR A 447 49.35 0.78 48.03
C THR A 447 49.59 -0.59 47.38
N HIS A 448 48.73 -1.59 47.60
CA HIS A 448 48.86 -2.91 46.98
C HIS A 448 48.68 -2.90 45.46
N ASN A 449 48.02 -1.88 44.89
CA ASN A 449 47.84 -1.79 43.44
C ASN A 449 49.09 -1.25 42.71
N GLY A 450 50.09 -0.76 43.44
CA GLY A 450 51.36 -0.26 42.90
C GLY A 450 51.25 1.03 42.07
N ILE A 451 50.13 1.77 42.16
CA ILE A 451 49.90 2.99 41.37
C ILE A 451 50.61 4.20 41.99
N PHE A 452 50.56 4.31 43.32
CA PHE A 452 51.17 5.39 44.09
C PHE A 452 52.05 4.82 45.20
N SER A 453 53.17 5.48 45.46
CA SER A 453 54.01 5.22 46.64
C SER A 453 53.40 5.87 47.89
N GLU A 454 53.79 5.42 49.09
CA GLU A 454 53.33 6.02 50.36
C GLU A 454 53.63 7.53 50.46
N SER A 455 54.75 7.99 49.90
CA SER A 455 55.09 9.41 49.79
C SER A 455 54.15 10.16 48.85
N GLU A 456 53.77 9.57 47.73
CA GLU A 456 52.82 10.18 46.79
C GLU A 456 51.41 10.22 47.36
N VAL A 457 50.99 9.17 48.08
CA VAL A 457 49.73 9.17 48.82
C VAL A 457 49.72 10.31 49.84
N SER A 458 50.81 10.50 50.59
CA SER A 458 50.95 11.60 51.55
C SER A 458 50.89 12.97 50.87
N GLU A 459 51.50 13.12 49.68
CA GLU A 459 51.38 14.33 48.87
C GLU A 459 49.93 14.57 48.43
N ILE A 460 49.26 13.56 47.86
CA ILE A 460 47.86 13.66 47.42
C ILE A 460 46.94 14.06 48.58
N ARG A 461 47.14 13.50 49.78
CA ARG A 461 46.40 13.85 50.99
C ARG A 461 46.51 15.32 51.38
N SER A 462 47.59 15.99 51.00
CA SER A 462 47.82 17.41 51.28
C SER A 462 47.16 18.35 50.28
N ILE A 463 46.74 17.85 49.11
CA ILE A 463 46.12 18.64 48.05
C ILE A 463 44.66 18.92 48.40
N THR A 464 44.32 20.21 48.46
CA THR A 464 42.95 20.70 48.67
C THR A 464 42.37 21.31 47.40
N LEU A 465 41.06 21.61 47.38
CA LEU A 465 40.46 22.33 46.25
C LEU A 465 41.08 23.72 46.04
N TRP A 466 41.57 24.36 47.10
CA TRP A 466 42.32 25.62 46.99
C TRP A 466 43.57 25.48 46.13
N ASP A 467 44.35 24.40 46.32
CA ASP A 467 45.57 24.15 45.54
C ASP A 467 45.25 23.92 44.06
N VAL A 468 44.12 23.26 43.77
CA VAL A 468 43.64 23.06 42.40
C VAL A 468 43.25 24.39 41.78
N LEU A 469 42.50 25.24 42.48
CA LEU A 469 42.05 26.54 41.94
C LEU A 469 43.22 27.48 41.66
N VAL A 470 44.13 27.67 42.61
CA VAL A 470 45.26 28.61 42.47
C VAL A 470 46.24 28.17 41.39
N ASN A 471 46.48 26.86 41.23
CA ASN A 471 47.43 26.37 40.21
C ASN A 471 46.83 26.28 38.80
N THR A 472 45.50 26.26 38.66
CA THR A 472 44.82 26.13 37.35
C THR A 472 44.29 27.44 36.79
N THR A 473 44.24 28.48 37.62
CA THR A 473 43.68 29.78 37.27
C THR A 473 44.69 30.89 37.55
N GLY A 474 44.40 32.12 37.08
CA GLY A 474 45.18 33.30 37.42
C GLY A 474 44.82 33.91 38.79
N ILE A 475 44.21 33.14 39.70
CA ILE A 475 43.81 33.63 41.02
C ILE A 475 45.03 33.64 41.94
N GLU A 476 45.35 34.81 42.49
CA GLU A 476 46.43 34.94 43.47
C GLU A 476 46.12 34.16 44.77
N PRO A 477 47.13 33.54 45.42
CA PRO A 477 46.95 32.74 46.63
C PRO A 477 46.18 33.44 47.76
N ASP A 478 46.39 34.75 47.94
CA ASP A 478 45.79 35.57 49.00
C ASP A 478 44.40 36.11 48.62
N ALA A 479 43.96 35.92 47.36
CA ALA A 479 42.69 36.43 46.88
C ALA A 479 41.49 35.56 47.33
N ILE A 480 41.72 34.31 47.72
CA ILE A 480 40.69 33.37 48.22
C ILE A 480 41.18 32.66 49.49
N GLN A 481 40.25 32.28 50.36
CA GLN A 481 40.58 31.60 51.62
C GLN A 481 41.11 30.18 51.40
N ARG A 482 41.97 29.70 52.31
CA ARG A 482 42.59 28.36 52.23
C ARG A 482 41.58 27.21 52.24
N ASN A 483 40.52 27.31 53.05
CA ASN A 483 39.41 26.35 53.01
C ASN A 483 38.27 26.96 52.21
N VAL A 484 38.28 26.74 50.89
CA VAL A 484 37.34 27.38 49.95
C VAL A 484 35.88 26.95 50.13
N PHE A 485 35.60 25.91 50.91
CA PHE A 485 34.25 25.43 51.20
C PHE A 485 33.56 26.16 52.35
N THR A 486 34.30 26.89 53.17
CA THR A 486 33.77 27.68 54.27
C THR A 486 34.28 29.11 54.17
N TRP A 487 33.53 30.08 54.65
CA TRP A 487 34.01 31.45 54.79
C TRP A 487 33.89 31.88 56.25
N ALA A 488 35.00 32.28 56.85
CA ALA A 488 35.11 32.70 58.25
C ALA A 488 35.44 34.18 58.36
N GLU A 489 35.14 34.77 59.52
CA GLU A 489 35.53 36.14 59.82
C GLU A 489 37.06 36.26 59.83
N GLY A 490 37.61 37.09 58.95
CA GLY A 490 39.05 37.20 58.69
C GLY A 490 39.50 36.67 57.32
N ASP A 491 38.64 35.91 56.63
CA ASP A 491 38.88 35.49 55.25
C ASP A 491 38.75 36.67 54.26
N PRO A 492 39.45 36.62 53.11
CA PRO A 492 39.42 37.69 52.13
C PRO A 492 38.03 37.91 51.53
N CYS A 493 37.72 39.18 51.29
CA CYS A 493 36.58 39.64 50.50
C CYS A 493 35.20 39.10 50.95
N PRO A 494 34.64 39.59 52.08
CA PRO A 494 33.29 39.23 52.50
C PRO A 494 32.24 39.55 51.44
N GLN A 495 31.21 38.71 51.31
CA GLN A 495 30.08 39.01 50.42
C GLN A 495 29.36 40.31 50.86
N PRO A 496 28.84 41.13 49.92
CA PRO A 496 28.21 42.42 50.27
C PRO A 496 26.91 42.25 51.06
N LYS A 497 26.12 41.26 50.66
CA LYS A 497 24.86 40.86 51.29
C LYS A 497 24.48 39.45 50.84
N GLN A 498 23.64 38.77 51.61
CA GLN A 498 23.02 37.52 51.17
C GLN A 498 22.09 37.81 49.98
N LEU A 499 22.21 37.01 48.92
CA LEU A 499 21.41 37.20 47.71
C LEU A 499 19.96 36.78 47.94
N VAL A 500 19.03 37.62 47.49
CA VAL A 500 17.59 37.34 47.52
C VAL A 500 17.06 37.41 46.09
N SER A 501 16.03 36.63 45.77
CA SER A 501 15.48 36.59 44.42
C SER A 501 14.85 37.87 43.91
N ALA A 502 14.35 38.72 44.80
CA ALA A 502 13.77 40.01 44.45
C ALA A 502 14.79 41.02 43.90
N ASP A 503 16.07 40.87 44.26
CA ASP A 503 17.15 41.80 43.87
C ASP A 503 17.81 41.45 42.53
N LEU A 504 17.35 40.38 41.88
CA LEU A 504 17.97 39.78 40.70
C LEU A 504 17.06 39.86 39.48
N GLU A 505 17.62 39.54 38.32
CA GLU A 505 16.90 39.56 37.05
C GLU A 505 15.63 38.68 37.09
N PRO A 506 14.48 39.16 36.59
CA PRO A 506 13.26 38.37 36.53
C PRO A 506 13.38 37.22 35.52
N CYS A 507 12.86 36.06 35.89
CA CYS A 507 12.96 34.84 35.07
C CYS A 507 11.88 34.78 33.97
N LEU A 508 12.27 34.38 32.76
CA LEU A 508 11.35 34.12 31.65
C LEU A 508 10.60 32.79 31.84
N MET A 509 9.28 32.80 31.61
CA MET A 509 8.39 31.63 31.64
C MET A 509 7.75 31.46 30.25
N LEU A 510 7.89 30.29 29.62
CA LEU A 510 7.21 30.00 28.34
C LEU A 510 5.75 29.58 28.60
N SER A 511 4.80 30.16 27.86
CA SER A 511 3.45 29.62 27.73
C SER A 511 3.42 28.54 26.65
N GLY A 512 3.70 27.28 27.00
CA GLY A 512 3.49 26.07 26.18
C GLY A 512 4.05 26.07 24.75
N TYR A 513 5.10 25.27 24.48
CA TYR A 513 5.64 25.11 23.13
C TYR A 513 4.86 24.09 22.30
N ASP A 514 4.42 24.48 21.10
CA ASP A 514 3.85 23.57 20.11
C ASP A 514 4.92 23.06 19.14
N TYR A 515 5.25 21.76 19.24
CA TYR A 515 6.19 21.10 18.33
C TYR A 515 5.70 21.08 16.88
N PHE A 516 4.40 21.24 16.61
CA PHE A 516 3.88 21.26 15.24
C PHE A 516 3.93 22.64 14.58
N HIS A 517 4.21 23.70 15.34
CA HIS A 517 4.18 25.07 14.85
C HIS A 517 5.09 25.28 13.62
N GLY A 518 4.53 25.89 12.56
CA GLY A 518 5.21 26.17 11.29
C GLY A 518 5.17 25.05 10.27
N ASN A 519 4.60 23.88 10.60
CA ASN A 519 4.47 22.73 9.69
C ASN A 519 3.05 22.51 9.15
N GLU A 520 2.07 23.29 9.61
CA GLU A 520 0.65 23.10 9.32
C GLU A 520 0.36 23.23 7.82
N VAL A 521 0.89 24.29 7.20
CA VAL A 521 0.72 24.57 5.77
C VAL A 521 1.40 23.49 4.92
N THR A 522 2.63 23.11 5.28
CA THR A 522 3.40 22.07 4.60
C THR A 522 2.69 20.71 4.66
N TYR A 523 2.09 20.36 5.80
CA TYR A 523 1.29 19.14 5.95
C TYR A 523 0.10 19.12 4.99
N ILE A 524 -0.67 20.21 4.98
CA ILE A 524 -1.88 20.33 4.16
C ILE A 524 -1.51 20.21 2.68
N TYR A 525 -0.50 20.95 2.21
CA TYR A 525 -0.06 20.85 0.81
C TYR A 525 0.49 19.48 0.45
N SER A 526 1.18 18.80 1.37
CA SER A 526 1.67 17.43 1.13
C SER A 526 0.51 16.44 0.95
N CYS A 527 -0.53 16.54 1.78
CA CYS A 527 -1.75 15.74 1.63
C CYS A 527 -2.50 16.06 0.34
N ILE A 528 -2.62 17.34 -0.03
CA ILE A 528 -3.24 17.77 -1.30
C ILE A 528 -2.44 17.24 -2.50
N LEU A 529 -1.11 17.28 -2.44
CA LEU A 529 -0.24 16.76 -3.50
C LEU A 529 -0.49 15.26 -3.73
N LEU A 530 -0.53 14.46 -2.66
CA LEU A 530 -0.83 13.03 -2.74
C LEU A 530 -2.22 12.77 -3.32
N ALA A 531 -3.24 13.54 -2.91
CA ALA A 531 -4.58 13.44 -3.47
C ALA A 531 -4.67 13.88 -4.94
N PHE A 532 -3.79 14.78 -5.39
CA PHE A 532 -3.76 15.29 -6.76
C PHE A 532 -3.10 14.32 -7.75
N ILE A 533 -2.16 13.47 -7.32
CA ILE A 533 -1.45 12.51 -8.18
C ILE A 533 -2.41 11.63 -9.02
N PRO A 534 -3.44 10.97 -8.44
CA PRO A 534 -4.41 10.20 -9.23
C PRO A 534 -5.17 11.06 -10.25
N ILE A 535 -5.53 12.29 -9.90
CA ILE A 535 -6.28 13.22 -10.77
C ILE A 535 -5.40 13.64 -11.95
N ALA A 536 -4.15 14.01 -11.69
CA ALA A 536 -3.18 14.36 -12.72
C ALA A 536 -2.95 13.19 -13.68
N CYS A 537 -2.74 11.98 -13.15
CA CYS A 537 -2.58 10.78 -13.95
C CYS A 537 -3.83 10.48 -14.82
N ALA A 538 -5.04 10.70 -14.27
CA ALA A 538 -6.28 10.53 -15.01
C ALA A 538 -6.41 11.56 -16.14
N GLY A 539 -6.02 12.81 -15.89
CA GLY A 539 -5.92 13.87 -16.90
C GLY A 539 -4.94 13.51 -18.03
N VAL A 540 -3.77 12.97 -17.70
CA VAL A 540 -2.80 12.48 -18.70
C VAL A 540 -3.38 11.31 -19.49
N GLY A 541 -4.01 10.34 -18.82
CA GLY A 541 -4.68 9.21 -19.49
C GLY A 541 -5.78 9.67 -20.47
N TYR A 542 -6.56 10.67 -20.08
CA TYR A 542 -7.55 11.31 -20.97
C TYR A 542 -6.88 12.05 -22.13
N GLY A 543 -5.79 12.78 -21.87
CA GLY A 543 -4.98 13.46 -22.87
C GLY A 543 -4.43 12.51 -23.94
N VAL A 544 -3.93 11.34 -23.53
CA VAL A 544 -3.47 10.28 -24.44
C VAL A 544 -4.60 9.78 -25.32
N ILE A 545 -5.79 9.52 -24.75
CA ILE A 545 -6.98 9.15 -25.54
C ILE A 545 -7.30 10.22 -26.58
N LYS A 546 -7.27 11.50 -26.20
CA LYS A 546 -7.56 12.62 -27.11
C LYS A 546 -6.53 12.74 -28.22
N LEU A 547 -5.24 12.60 -27.91
CA LEU A 547 -4.14 12.60 -28.86
C LEU A 547 -4.26 11.45 -29.86
N GLU A 548 -4.56 10.24 -29.37
CA GLU A 548 -4.66 9.06 -30.23
C GLU A 548 -5.90 9.13 -31.13
N ASN A 549 -7.02 9.66 -30.62
CA ASN A 549 -8.19 9.97 -31.45
C ASN A 549 -7.88 11.05 -32.50
N ARG A 550 -7.09 12.08 -32.17
CA ARG A 550 -6.64 13.10 -33.14
C ARG A 550 -5.73 12.50 -34.20
N ARG A 551 -4.76 11.65 -33.84
CA ARG A 551 -3.90 10.91 -34.79
C ARG A 551 -4.74 10.03 -35.71
N ARG A 552 -5.70 9.28 -35.19
CA ARG A 552 -6.64 8.48 -35.99
C ARG A 552 -7.48 9.34 -36.94
N ARG A 553 -7.92 10.53 -36.52
CA ARG A 553 -8.61 11.50 -37.39
C ARG A 553 -7.70 12.05 -38.50
N MET A 554 -6.47 12.41 -38.18
CA MET A 554 -5.49 12.91 -39.17
C MET A 554 -5.10 11.83 -40.19
N ILE A 555 -4.91 10.58 -39.76
CA ILE A 555 -4.65 9.44 -40.66
C ILE A 555 -5.85 9.21 -41.59
N ARG A 556 -7.09 9.30 -41.06
CA ARG A 556 -8.31 9.24 -41.89
C ARG A 556 -8.36 10.38 -42.90
N MET A 557 -8.06 11.61 -42.51
CA MET A 557 -8.03 12.75 -43.44
C MET A 557 -6.94 12.59 -44.51
N ARG A 558 -5.75 12.07 -44.17
CA ARG A 558 -4.72 11.74 -45.17
C ARG A 558 -5.16 10.64 -46.14
N GLN A 559 -5.82 9.59 -45.64
CA GLN A 559 -6.42 8.55 -46.50
C GLN A 559 -7.54 9.13 -47.38
N GLU A 560 -8.33 10.08 -46.88
CA GLU A 560 -9.41 10.76 -47.61
C GLU A 560 -8.88 11.64 -48.76
N VAL A 561 -7.73 12.31 -48.59
CA VAL A 561 -7.07 13.09 -49.66
C VAL A 561 -6.55 12.18 -50.79
N VAL A 562 -6.04 11.00 -50.47
CA VAL A 562 -5.55 10.03 -51.47
C VAL A 562 -6.70 9.40 -52.27
N ILE A 563 -7.85 9.16 -51.63
CA ILE A 563 -9.03 8.56 -52.28
C ILE A 563 -9.84 9.61 -53.10
N GLY A 564 -9.77 10.89 -52.74
CA GLY A 564 -10.51 11.98 -53.40
C GLY A 564 -10.15 12.25 -54.86
N LYS A 565 -9.05 11.69 -55.39
CA LYS A 565 -8.66 11.88 -56.81
C LYS A 565 -9.37 10.94 -57.80
N HIS A 566 -10.15 9.94 -57.34
CA HIS A 566 -10.82 8.98 -58.22
C HIS A 566 -12.21 8.53 -57.68
N CYS A 567 -13.31 9.19 -58.10
CA CYS A 567 -14.56 8.53 -58.56
C CYS A 567 -15.75 9.50 -58.71
N GLU A 568 -16.43 9.47 -59.86
CA GLU A 568 -17.74 10.10 -60.15
C GLU A 568 -18.97 9.27 -59.69
N LYS A 569 -18.80 8.26 -58.83
CA LYS A 569 -19.88 7.36 -58.34
C LYS A 569 -20.24 7.69 -56.87
N LEU A 570 -21.53 7.65 -56.50
CA LEU A 570 -22.02 7.99 -55.15
C LEU A 570 -21.60 6.92 -54.13
N ASP A 571 -20.58 7.23 -53.33
CA ASP A 571 -20.12 6.41 -52.21
C ASP A 571 -20.93 6.70 -50.93
N VAL A 572 -21.64 5.68 -50.43
CA VAL A 572 -22.53 5.78 -49.26
C VAL A 572 -22.17 4.70 -48.23
N LYS A 573 -22.53 4.89 -46.96
CA LYS A 573 -22.35 3.85 -45.93
C LYS A 573 -23.67 3.16 -45.63
N GLU A 574 -23.76 1.87 -45.90
CA GLU A 574 -24.92 1.07 -45.54
C GLU A 574 -24.82 0.66 -44.06
N TRP A 575 -25.92 0.85 -43.33
CA TRP A 575 -26.06 0.42 -41.95
C TRP A 575 -26.78 -0.92 -41.92
N LEU A 576 -26.13 -1.93 -41.31
CA LEU A 576 -26.64 -3.30 -41.23
C LEU A 576 -27.27 -3.58 -39.84
N HIS A 577 -26.56 -3.20 -38.78
CA HIS A 577 -27.02 -3.28 -37.39
C HIS A 577 -26.18 -2.33 -36.51
N ASN A 578 -26.47 -2.25 -35.20
CA ASN A 578 -25.92 -1.21 -34.31
C ASN A 578 -24.37 -1.16 -34.30
N ASN A 579 -23.72 -2.32 -34.45
CA ASN A 579 -22.26 -2.47 -34.34
C ASN A 579 -21.53 -2.44 -35.68
N HIS A 580 -22.23 -2.49 -36.83
CA HIS A 580 -21.59 -2.64 -38.15
C HIS A 580 -22.16 -1.72 -39.24
N LYS A 581 -21.25 -1.10 -40.00
CA LYS A 581 -21.54 -0.28 -41.19
C LYS A 581 -20.55 -0.64 -42.30
N ARG A 582 -21.04 -0.87 -43.52
CA ARG A 582 -20.18 -1.14 -44.69
C ARG A 582 -20.21 0.02 -45.68
N CYS A 583 -19.11 0.24 -46.41
CA CYS A 583 -19.05 1.25 -47.46
C CYS A 583 -19.50 0.62 -48.79
N VAL A 584 -20.51 1.20 -49.43
CA VAL A 584 -21.10 0.68 -50.66
C VAL A 584 -21.24 1.78 -51.71
N LYS A 585 -21.23 1.37 -52.98
CA LYS A 585 -21.61 2.22 -54.12
C LYS A 585 -23.05 1.91 -54.48
N VAL A 586 -23.91 2.91 -54.55
CA VAL A 586 -25.32 2.66 -54.92
C VAL A 586 -25.47 2.80 -56.43
N LYS A 587 -25.94 1.74 -57.09
CA LYS A 587 -26.30 1.73 -58.51
C LYS A 587 -27.81 1.54 -58.62
N ILE A 588 -28.46 2.59 -59.14
CA ILE A 588 -29.85 2.52 -59.60
C ILE A 588 -29.79 1.86 -60.98
N GLY A 589 -30.35 0.66 -61.11
CA GLY A 589 -30.21 -0.18 -62.31
C GLY A 589 -31.18 0.20 -63.43
N PRO A 590 -31.05 -0.40 -64.62
CA PRO A 590 -32.07 -0.35 -65.67
C PRO A 590 -33.31 -1.20 -65.32
N ASP A 591 -33.15 -2.25 -64.52
CA ASP A 591 -34.24 -3.00 -63.90
C ASP A 591 -34.92 -2.17 -62.80
N ASP A 592 -36.19 -2.46 -62.45
CA ASP A 592 -36.99 -1.85 -61.38
C ASP A 592 -36.43 -2.08 -59.94
N SER A 593 -35.13 -1.87 -59.73
CA SER A 593 -34.42 -2.23 -58.51
C SER A 593 -33.23 -1.31 -58.19
N ILE A 594 -32.95 -1.16 -56.90
CA ILE A 594 -31.73 -0.49 -56.40
C ILE A 594 -30.73 -1.56 -56.01
N SER A 595 -29.51 -1.46 -56.54
CA SER A 595 -28.40 -2.35 -56.19
C SER A 595 -27.34 -1.63 -55.36
N THR A 596 -26.93 -2.22 -54.24
CA THR A 596 -25.71 -1.81 -53.54
C THR A 596 -24.56 -2.64 -54.08
N LEU A 597 -23.48 -1.97 -54.47
CA LEU A 597 -22.28 -2.57 -55.04
C LEU A 597 -21.13 -2.46 -54.04
N ASN A 598 -20.24 -3.44 -54.05
CA ASN A 598 -18.99 -3.36 -53.32
C ASN A 598 -17.99 -2.41 -54.03
N ARG A 599 -16.78 -2.30 -53.50
CA ARG A 599 -15.72 -1.46 -54.11
C ARG A 599 -15.24 -1.98 -55.48
N LYS A 600 -15.34 -3.29 -55.72
CA LYS A 600 -14.99 -3.98 -56.98
C LYS A 600 -16.08 -3.87 -58.06
N GLY A 601 -17.30 -3.49 -57.69
CA GLY A 601 -18.45 -3.39 -58.60
C GLY A 601 -19.39 -4.59 -58.59
N GLU A 602 -19.17 -5.56 -57.69
CA GLU A 602 -20.06 -6.72 -57.48
C GLU A 602 -21.31 -6.30 -56.70
N THR A 603 -22.45 -6.87 -57.05
CA THR A 603 -23.73 -6.58 -56.39
C THR A 603 -23.82 -7.29 -55.04
N LEU A 604 -23.89 -6.50 -53.96
CA LEU A 604 -24.05 -6.98 -52.58
C LEU A 604 -25.51 -7.23 -52.20
N ARG A 605 -26.41 -6.37 -52.69
CA ARG A 605 -27.84 -6.44 -52.42
C ARG A 605 -28.62 -5.79 -53.55
N LYS A 606 -29.76 -6.38 -53.92
CA LYS A 606 -30.71 -5.83 -54.89
C LYS A 606 -32.07 -5.69 -54.20
N VAL A 607 -32.60 -4.48 -54.12
CA VAL A 607 -33.95 -4.19 -53.60
C VAL A 607 -34.85 -3.96 -54.81
N ASP A 608 -35.79 -4.87 -55.03
CA ASP A 608 -36.71 -4.84 -56.19
C ASP A 608 -38.03 -4.15 -55.81
N PHE A 609 -38.55 -3.31 -56.69
CA PHE A 609 -39.79 -2.53 -56.52
C PHE A 609 -40.90 -2.98 -57.47
N ARG A 610 -40.75 -4.07 -58.23
CA ARG A 610 -41.75 -4.54 -59.23
C ARG A 610 -43.19 -4.62 -58.69
N THR A 611 -43.36 -5.05 -57.44
CA THR A 611 -44.68 -5.31 -56.84
C THR A 611 -45.29 -4.12 -56.09
N SER A 612 -44.55 -3.01 -55.93
CA SER A 612 -44.99 -1.84 -55.15
C SER A 612 -45.22 -0.63 -56.04
N SER A 613 -46.44 -0.09 -56.04
CA SER A 613 -46.78 1.17 -56.73
C SER A 613 -46.25 2.41 -55.99
N THR A 614 -46.16 2.34 -54.66
CA THR A 614 -45.65 3.38 -53.76
C THR A 614 -44.37 2.91 -53.06
N VAL A 615 -43.32 3.74 -53.03
CA VAL A 615 -42.07 3.49 -52.30
C VAL A 615 -41.93 4.50 -51.17
N VAL A 616 -41.96 4.01 -49.93
CA VAL A 616 -41.82 4.84 -48.72
C VAL A 616 -40.35 4.99 -48.37
N VAL A 617 -39.90 6.23 -48.26
CA VAL A 617 -38.51 6.58 -47.93
C VAL A 617 -38.50 7.53 -46.73
N GLU A 618 -37.90 7.08 -45.63
CA GLU A 618 -37.71 7.92 -44.45
C GLU A 618 -36.38 8.69 -44.55
N VAL A 619 -36.40 9.97 -44.21
CA VAL A 619 -35.25 10.87 -44.30
C VAL A 619 -34.97 11.49 -42.94
N THR A 620 -33.70 11.47 -42.50
CA THR A 620 -33.36 12.01 -41.17
C THR A 620 -33.41 13.53 -41.12
N ASP A 621 -34.09 14.10 -40.13
CA ASP A 621 -34.15 15.56 -39.90
C ASP A 621 -33.35 15.99 -38.64
N ASP A 622 -32.03 15.73 -38.65
CA ASP A 622 -31.13 16.03 -37.54
C ASP A 622 -30.01 17.00 -37.96
N PRO A 623 -29.99 18.27 -37.50
CA PRO A 623 -29.00 19.26 -37.94
C PRO A 623 -27.56 18.95 -37.49
N ASN A 624 -27.39 18.24 -36.37
CA ASN A 624 -26.07 17.95 -35.78
C ASN A 624 -25.54 16.53 -36.09
N ARG A 625 -26.24 15.75 -36.92
CA ARG A 625 -25.88 14.36 -37.22
C ARG A 625 -25.69 14.16 -38.72
N LYS A 626 -25.03 13.06 -39.10
CA LYS A 626 -24.83 12.72 -40.51
C LYS A 626 -26.16 12.29 -41.12
N PRO A 627 -26.56 12.83 -42.28
CA PRO A 627 -27.85 12.54 -42.88
C PRO A 627 -27.94 11.07 -43.30
N MET A 628 -29.07 10.44 -43.00
CA MET A 628 -29.39 9.06 -43.39
C MET A 628 -30.72 9.03 -44.16
N VAL A 629 -30.87 8.00 -44.98
CA VAL A 629 -32.10 7.68 -45.71
C VAL A 629 -32.38 6.20 -45.49
N LEU A 630 -33.62 5.87 -45.15
CA LEU A 630 -34.10 4.51 -45.04
C LEU A 630 -35.12 4.28 -46.15
N VAL A 631 -34.87 3.30 -47.00
CA VAL A 631 -35.80 2.86 -48.05
C VAL A 631 -36.51 1.62 -47.53
N ARG A 632 -37.82 1.71 -47.33
CA ARG A 632 -38.62 0.58 -46.84
C ARG A 632 -38.81 -0.46 -47.93
N SER A 633 -38.50 -1.71 -47.62
CA SER A 633 -38.77 -2.83 -48.52
C SER A 633 -40.03 -3.56 -48.05
N PRO A 634 -41.08 -3.70 -48.87
CA PRO A 634 -42.36 -4.27 -48.42
C PRO A 634 -42.29 -5.78 -48.11
N ARG A 635 -41.28 -6.50 -48.59
CA ARG A 635 -41.20 -7.98 -48.48
C ARG A 635 -39.83 -8.51 -48.05
N ASP A 636 -38.89 -7.63 -47.73
CA ASP A 636 -37.52 -7.94 -47.26
C ASP A 636 -37.11 -6.89 -46.20
N HIS A 637 -35.95 -7.02 -45.57
CA HIS A 637 -35.43 -6.03 -44.63
C HIS A 637 -35.24 -4.63 -45.26
N ASP A 638 -35.15 -3.57 -44.46
CA ASP A 638 -35.00 -2.21 -44.96
C ASP A 638 -33.58 -1.91 -45.43
N LEU A 639 -33.42 -0.93 -46.32
CA LEU A 639 -32.11 -0.45 -46.77
C LEU A 639 -31.81 0.92 -46.14
N VAL A 640 -30.86 0.94 -45.21
CA VAL A 640 -30.47 2.17 -44.49
C VAL A 640 -29.12 2.69 -44.97
N LEU A 641 -29.11 3.90 -45.53
CA LEU A 641 -27.98 4.55 -46.18
C LEU A 641 -27.57 5.83 -45.45
N GLN A 642 -26.30 5.93 -45.04
CA GLN A 642 -25.70 7.10 -44.41
C GLN A 642 -24.81 7.88 -45.39
N PHE A 643 -25.17 9.15 -45.61
CA PHE A 643 -24.51 10.05 -46.55
C PHE A 643 -23.42 10.90 -45.87
N ARG A 644 -22.50 11.44 -46.69
CA ARG A 644 -21.39 12.29 -46.23
C ARG A 644 -21.87 13.69 -45.81
N GLY A 645 -22.94 14.19 -46.43
CA GLY A 645 -23.56 15.48 -46.16
C GLY A 645 -24.89 15.63 -46.89
N GLU A 646 -25.63 16.70 -46.63
CA GLU A 646 -26.99 16.88 -47.15
C GLU A 646 -27.06 17.00 -48.68
N THR A 647 -26.03 17.58 -49.29
CA THR A 647 -25.91 17.69 -50.75
C THR A 647 -25.87 16.32 -51.44
N SER A 648 -25.14 15.36 -50.87
CA SER A 648 -25.07 13.99 -51.39
C SER A 648 -26.40 13.25 -51.22
N ARG A 649 -27.12 13.50 -50.11
CA ARG A 649 -28.46 12.97 -49.88
C ARG A 649 -29.47 13.54 -50.89
N LYS A 650 -29.51 14.87 -51.07
CA LYS A 650 -30.39 15.53 -52.04
C LYS A 650 -30.15 15.02 -53.46
N LYS A 651 -28.88 14.83 -53.85
CA LYS A 651 -28.51 14.24 -55.16
C LYS A 651 -28.99 12.80 -55.33
N PHE A 652 -28.96 12.00 -54.26
CA PHE A 652 -29.50 10.63 -54.29
C PHE A 652 -31.02 10.62 -54.39
N LEU A 653 -31.72 11.42 -53.57
CA LEU A 653 -33.19 11.50 -53.57
C LEU A 653 -33.73 12.00 -54.92
N SER A 654 -33.14 13.04 -55.50
CA SER A 654 -33.55 13.55 -56.83
C SER A 654 -33.37 12.48 -57.93
N ARG A 655 -32.29 11.69 -57.89
CA ARG A 655 -32.09 10.58 -58.83
C ARG A 655 -33.09 9.44 -58.61
N LEU A 656 -33.42 9.14 -57.36
CA LEU A 656 -34.39 8.12 -57.01
C LEU A 656 -35.80 8.51 -57.44
N GLU A 657 -36.18 9.76 -57.22
CA GLU A 657 -37.45 10.35 -57.65
C GLU A 657 -37.58 10.30 -59.18
N THR A 658 -36.57 10.78 -59.92
CA THR A 658 -36.55 10.72 -61.39
C THR A 658 -36.68 9.29 -61.90
N PHE A 659 -35.99 8.33 -61.26
CA PHE A 659 -36.06 6.92 -61.60
C PHE A 659 -37.46 6.33 -61.37
N LEU A 660 -38.09 6.60 -60.22
CA LEU A 660 -39.42 6.09 -59.89
C LEU A 660 -40.51 6.72 -60.78
N SER A 661 -40.42 8.03 -61.04
CA SER A 661 -41.33 8.75 -61.95
C SER A 661 -41.27 8.19 -63.38
N SER A 662 -40.07 7.83 -63.87
CA SER A 662 -39.90 7.22 -65.21
C SER A 662 -40.59 5.85 -65.35
N ARG A 663 -40.90 5.19 -64.23
CA ARG A 663 -41.53 3.86 -64.16
C ARG A 663 -42.97 3.90 -63.64
N LYS A 664 -43.60 5.09 -63.58
CA LYS A 664 -44.96 5.31 -63.04
C LYS A 664 -45.15 4.86 -61.58
N LYS A 665 -44.11 5.00 -60.73
CA LYS A 665 -44.18 4.73 -59.29
C LYS A 665 -44.09 6.03 -58.49
N THR A 666 -44.78 6.11 -57.36
CA THR A 666 -44.78 7.28 -56.49
C THR A 666 -43.78 7.11 -55.34
N LEU A 667 -43.11 8.21 -54.97
CA LEU A 667 -42.12 8.27 -53.89
C LEU A 667 -42.71 9.08 -52.72
N ASP A 668 -42.94 8.44 -51.57
CA ASP A 668 -43.40 9.10 -50.36
C ASP A 668 -42.21 9.35 -49.42
N LEU A 669 -41.93 10.63 -49.14
CA LEU A 669 -40.82 11.06 -48.27
C LEU A 669 -41.34 11.40 -46.87
N LEU A 670 -40.90 10.65 -45.85
CA LEU A 670 -41.25 10.88 -44.45
C LEU A 670 -40.05 11.43 -43.67
N PRO A 671 -40.10 12.64 -43.10
CA PRO A 671 -39.06 13.13 -42.20
C PRO A 671 -39.16 12.44 -40.83
N VAL A 672 -38.06 11.86 -40.34
CA VAL A 672 -38.00 11.12 -39.07
C VAL A 672 -36.69 11.43 -38.34
N TYR A 673 -36.68 11.44 -37.01
CA TYR A 673 -35.43 11.53 -36.24
C TYR A 673 -34.62 10.25 -36.33
N ARG A 674 -33.29 10.34 -36.36
CA ARG A 674 -32.39 9.18 -36.57
C ARG A 674 -32.65 8.02 -35.61
N ASP A 675 -32.85 8.27 -34.32
CA ASP A 675 -32.98 7.19 -33.35
C ASP A 675 -34.32 6.46 -33.51
N SER A 676 -35.38 7.18 -33.90
CA SER A 676 -36.68 6.59 -34.26
C SER A 676 -36.59 5.80 -35.58
N MET A 677 -35.93 6.35 -36.60
CA MET A 677 -35.68 5.65 -37.87
C MET A 677 -34.93 4.32 -37.66
N LEU A 678 -33.86 4.31 -36.85
CA LEU A 678 -33.08 3.09 -36.59
C LEU A 678 -33.82 2.10 -35.68
N ALA A 679 -34.66 2.57 -34.76
CA ALA A 679 -35.50 1.73 -33.93
C ALA A 679 -36.61 1.04 -34.74
N ASN A 680 -37.19 1.75 -35.71
CA ASN A 680 -38.26 1.24 -36.57
C ASN A 680 -37.74 0.41 -37.76
N ALA A 681 -36.49 0.64 -38.19
CA ALA A 681 -35.88 -0.09 -39.30
C ALA A 681 -35.92 -1.62 -39.08
N GLU A 682 -36.44 -2.34 -40.06
CA GLU A 682 -36.35 -3.79 -40.12
C GLU A 682 -34.97 -4.19 -40.64
N THR A 683 -34.08 -4.66 -39.77
CA THR A 683 -32.73 -5.10 -40.16
C THR A 683 -32.71 -6.59 -40.49
N LYS A 684 -31.67 -7.06 -41.20
CA LYS A 684 -31.45 -8.51 -41.40
C LYS A 684 -31.46 -9.29 -40.08
N GLU A 685 -30.88 -8.72 -39.02
CA GLU A 685 -30.86 -9.34 -37.68
C GLU A 685 -32.25 -9.40 -37.03
N LYS A 686 -33.05 -8.32 -37.11
CA LYS A 686 -34.42 -8.33 -36.59
C LYS A 686 -35.32 -9.29 -37.37
N ARG A 687 -35.16 -9.33 -38.70
CA ARG A 687 -35.86 -10.28 -39.58
C ARG A 687 -35.46 -11.71 -39.23
N GLN A 688 -34.17 -12.00 -39.02
CA GLN A 688 -33.71 -13.31 -38.56
C GLN A 688 -34.32 -13.70 -37.20
N LYS A 689 -34.36 -12.79 -36.23
CA LYS A 689 -35.01 -13.04 -34.92
C LYS A 689 -36.51 -13.30 -35.06
N ARG A 690 -37.22 -12.60 -35.95
CA ARG A 690 -38.62 -12.89 -36.29
C ARG A 690 -38.78 -14.27 -36.92
N LEU A 691 -37.88 -14.64 -37.83
CA LEU A 691 -37.88 -15.98 -38.42
C LEU A 691 -37.59 -17.07 -37.38
N GLU A 692 -36.65 -16.84 -36.46
CA GLU A 692 -36.41 -17.75 -35.32
C GLU A 692 -37.64 -17.87 -34.41
N HIS A 693 -38.33 -16.76 -34.17
CA HIS A 693 -39.61 -16.75 -33.45
C HIS A 693 -40.69 -17.55 -34.21
N PHE A 694 -40.81 -17.35 -35.52
CA PHE A 694 -41.70 -18.11 -36.41
C PHE A 694 -41.44 -19.62 -36.32
N PHE A 695 -40.19 -20.06 -36.42
CA PHE A 695 -39.84 -21.49 -36.33
C PHE A 695 -40.10 -22.04 -34.92
N ARG A 696 -39.74 -21.29 -33.88
CA ARG A 696 -39.95 -21.71 -32.49
C ARG A 696 -41.43 -21.92 -32.17
N GLU A 697 -42.30 -20.99 -32.59
CA GLU A 697 -43.74 -21.12 -32.39
C GLU A 697 -44.34 -22.26 -33.23
N ALA A 698 -43.92 -22.41 -34.50
CA ALA A 698 -44.34 -23.53 -35.35
C ALA A 698 -43.98 -24.90 -34.72
N TYR A 699 -42.77 -25.02 -34.16
CA TYR A 699 -42.32 -26.24 -33.48
C TYR A 699 -43.00 -26.46 -32.12
N ALA A 700 -43.26 -25.39 -31.35
CA ALA A 700 -43.98 -25.48 -30.09
C ALA A 700 -45.43 -25.97 -30.30
N LEU A 701 -46.12 -25.50 -31.35
CA LEU A 701 -47.48 -25.94 -31.70
C LEU A 701 -47.54 -27.40 -32.18
N THR A 702 -46.51 -27.89 -32.87
CA THR A 702 -46.46 -29.26 -33.42
C THR A 702 -46.03 -30.29 -32.38
N PHE A 703 -45.00 -29.99 -31.59
CA PHE A 703 -44.31 -30.95 -30.70
C PHE A 703 -44.50 -30.69 -29.20
N GLY A 704 -45.07 -29.55 -28.78
CA GLY A 704 -45.14 -29.12 -27.38
C GLY A 704 -46.36 -29.58 -26.56
N LEU A 705 -47.15 -30.55 -27.05
CA LEU A 705 -48.37 -31.03 -26.39
C LEU A 705 -48.30 -32.54 -26.12
N ARG A 706 -48.74 -32.98 -24.93
CA ARG A 706 -48.94 -34.41 -24.64
C ARG A 706 -50.03 -34.98 -25.56
N PRO A 707 -50.03 -36.28 -25.87
CA PRO A 707 -51.12 -36.91 -26.62
C PRO A 707 -52.46 -36.65 -25.90
N GLY A 708 -53.36 -35.86 -26.53
CA GLY A 708 -54.70 -35.57 -26.01
C GLY A 708 -54.98 -34.11 -25.59
N GLU A 709 -53.98 -33.23 -25.47
CA GLU A 709 -54.20 -31.81 -25.15
C GLU A 709 -54.27 -30.93 -26.42
N LYS A 710 -55.26 -30.03 -26.48
CA LYS A 710 -55.33 -28.92 -27.45
C LYS A 710 -55.03 -27.62 -26.70
N ARG A 711 -53.98 -26.89 -27.08
CA ARG A 711 -53.80 -25.50 -26.63
C ARG A 711 -54.80 -24.61 -27.38
N HIS A 712 -55.56 -23.80 -26.64
CA HIS A 712 -56.32 -22.70 -27.23
C HIS A 712 -55.37 -21.55 -27.59
N LEU A 713 -55.58 -20.93 -28.76
CA LEU A 713 -54.77 -19.81 -29.28
C LEU A 713 -54.80 -18.54 -28.39
N GLU A 714 -55.58 -18.54 -27.30
CA GLU A 714 -55.91 -17.36 -26.51
C GLU A 714 -54.87 -16.99 -25.43
N ASP A 715 -53.94 -17.89 -25.09
CA ASP A 715 -52.96 -17.68 -24.00
C ASP A 715 -51.61 -17.05 -24.44
N VAL A 716 -51.52 -16.57 -25.69
CA VAL A 716 -50.30 -15.92 -26.21
C VAL A 716 -50.59 -14.43 -26.43
N GLY A 717 -49.72 -13.55 -25.93
CA GLY A 717 -49.87 -12.10 -26.06
C GLY A 717 -50.20 -11.68 -27.50
N GLY A 718 -51.31 -10.98 -27.69
CA GLY A 718 -51.92 -10.78 -29.02
C GLY A 718 -51.02 -10.17 -30.10
N ASN A 719 -49.96 -9.44 -29.73
CA ASN A 719 -49.01 -8.89 -30.71
C ASN A 719 -48.04 -9.93 -31.30
N ASP A 720 -47.63 -10.94 -30.52
CA ASP A 720 -46.61 -11.91 -30.94
C ASP A 720 -47.20 -12.94 -31.93
N VAL A 721 -48.45 -13.37 -31.70
CA VAL A 721 -49.17 -14.26 -32.62
C VAL A 721 -49.43 -13.57 -33.97
N ILE A 722 -49.88 -12.31 -33.94
CA ILE A 722 -50.16 -11.53 -35.15
C ILE A 722 -48.86 -11.30 -35.95
N MET A 723 -47.73 -11.08 -35.28
CA MET A 723 -46.44 -10.91 -35.94
C MET A 723 -46.02 -12.18 -36.67
N VAL A 724 -46.16 -13.36 -36.06
CA VAL A 724 -45.79 -14.66 -36.66
C VAL A 724 -46.71 -15.06 -37.81
N MET A 725 -48.02 -14.89 -37.66
CA MET A 725 -48.98 -15.23 -38.72
C MET A 725 -48.78 -14.39 -40.00
N ARG A 726 -48.24 -13.18 -39.88
CA ARG A 726 -47.98 -12.28 -41.02
C ARG A 726 -46.62 -12.49 -41.69
N THR A 727 -45.73 -13.31 -41.12
CA THR A 727 -44.42 -13.58 -41.72
C THR A 727 -44.49 -14.69 -42.76
N SER A 728 -43.88 -14.46 -43.93
CA SER A 728 -43.68 -15.46 -44.98
C SER A 728 -42.20 -15.63 -45.30
N LEU A 729 -41.83 -16.88 -45.58
CA LEU A 729 -40.48 -17.32 -45.89
C LEU A 729 -40.24 -17.25 -47.40
N SER A 730 -39.14 -16.61 -47.82
CA SER A 730 -38.64 -16.76 -49.18
C SER A 730 -37.88 -18.07 -49.35
N LYS A 731 -37.70 -18.53 -50.59
CA LYS A 731 -36.88 -19.71 -50.90
C LYS A 731 -35.45 -19.64 -50.34
N LEU A 732 -34.84 -18.45 -50.34
CA LEU A 732 -33.52 -18.22 -49.75
C LEU A 732 -33.53 -18.44 -48.24
N GLU A 733 -34.52 -17.87 -47.54
CA GLU A 733 -34.64 -17.95 -46.08
C GLU A 733 -35.03 -19.37 -45.64
N PHE A 734 -35.83 -20.06 -46.43
CA PHE A 734 -36.14 -21.48 -46.26
C PHE A 734 -34.89 -22.35 -46.43
N ALA A 735 -34.08 -22.10 -47.46
CA ALA A 735 -32.80 -22.79 -47.67
C ALA A 735 -31.81 -22.54 -46.52
N GLU A 736 -31.67 -21.28 -46.10
CA GLU A 736 -30.83 -20.89 -44.95
C GLU A 736 -31.31 -21.54 -43.64
N ALA A 737 -32.63 -21.70 -43.46
CA ALA A 737 -33.20 -22.40 -42.30
C ALA A 737 -32.93 -23.91 -42.30
N LEU A 738 -32.86 -24.52 -43.49
CA LEU A 738 -32.43 -25.92 -43.70
C LEU A 738 -30.90 -26.06 -43.73
N GLY A 739 -30.13 -24.97 -43.64
CA GLY A 739 -28.67 -25.01 -43.76
C GLY A 739 -28.16 -25.45 -45.15
N MET A 740 -28.99 -25.31 -46.19
CA MET A 740 -28.73 -25.78 -47.55
C MET A 740 -28.59 -24.64 -48.54
N ARG A 741 -28.02 -24.93 -49.72
CA ARG A 741 -27.96 -23.95 -50.82
C ARG A 741 -29.35 -23.77 -51.45
N PRO A 742 -29.78 -22.53 -51.74
CA PRO A 742 -31.08 -22.25 -52.34
C PRO A 742 -31.23 -22.81 -53.76
N GLU A 743 -30.12 -23.10 -54.45
CA GLU A 743 -30.09 -23.75 -55.76
C GLU A 743 -30.14 -25.28 -55.70
N SER A 744 -30.11 -25.89 -54.51
CA SER A 744 -30.19 -27.35 -54.40
C SER A 744 -31.54 -27.87 -54.89
N LEU A 745 -31.53 -28.97 -55.65
CA LEU A 745 -32.71 -29.61 -56.21
C LEU A 745 -33.71 -30.00 -55.09
N PHE A 746 -33.21 -30.57 -53.99
CA PHE A 746 -34.00 -30.86 -52.81
C PHE A 746 -34.77 -29.64 -52.26
N VAL A 747 -34.08 -28.49 -52.05
CA VAL A 747 -34.75 -27.28 -51.54
C VAL A 747 -35.74 -26.73 -52.55
N LYS A 748 -35.45 -26.81 -53.85
CA LYS A 748 -36.38 -26.39 -54.92
C LYS A 748 -37.66 -27.22 -54.88
N ASN A 749 -37.56 -28.54 -54.84
CA ASN A 749 -38.70 -29.44 -54.91
C ASN A 749 -39.51 -29.39 -53.61
N MET A 750 -38.84 -29.39 -52.46
CA MET A 750 -39.50 -29.24 -51.16
C MET A 750 -40.20 -27.89 -51.03
N PHE A 751 -39.59 -26.80 -51.51
CA PHE A 751 -40.23 -25.49 -51.49
C PHE A 751 -41.49 -25.46 -52.37
N ASN A 752 -41.44 -26.01 -53.58
CA ASN A 752 -42.58 -26.09 -54.50
C ASN A 752 -43.72 -26.98 -53.97
N CYS A 753 -43.41 -28.02 -53.20
CA CYS A 753 -44.40 -28.91 -52.58
C CYS A 753 -45.11 -28.23 -51.38
N VAL A 754 -44.37 -27.43 -50.61
CA VAL A 754 -44.90 -26.73 -49.42
C VAL A 754 -45.69 -25.47 -49.79
N ASP A 755 -45.27 -24.79 -50.85
CA ASP A 755 -45.94 -23.62 -51.44
C ASP A 755 -47.23 -24.06 -52.19
N LYS A 756 -48.35 -24.14 -51.46
CA LYS A 756 -49.62 -24.66 -51.99
C LYS A 756 -50.30 -23.63 -52.89
N ASP A 757 -50.15 -22.35 -52.59
CA ASP A 757 -50.74 -21.26 -53.37
C ASP A 757 -49.86 -20.80 -54.55
N LYS A 758 -48.63 -21.34 -54.65
CA LYS A 758 -47.61 -21.07 -55.68
C LYS A 758 -47.26 -19.59 -55.76
N ASP A 759 -47.30 -18.88 -54.62
CA ASP A 759 -46.99 -17.45 -54.54
C ASP A 759 -45.47 -17.16 -54.51
N GLY A 760 -44.64 -18.21 -54.50
CA GLY A 760 -43.18 -18.14 -54.46
C GLY A 760 -42.63 -17.85 -53.06
N ARG A 761 -43.46 -17.99 -52.03
CA ARG A 761 -43.15 -17.88 -50.60
C ARG A 761 -43.89 -18.99 -49.84
N ILE A 762 -43.52 -19.16 -48.57
CA ILE A 762 -44.19 -20.11 -47.68
C ILE A 762 -44.76 -19.32 -46.51
N SER A 763 -46.08 -19.35 -46.34
CA SER A 763 -46.78 -18.76 -45.20
C SER A 763 -46.61 -19.59 -43.93
N PHE A 764 -46.93 -19.01 -42.77
CA PHE A 764 -46.91 -19.74 -41.50
C PHE A 764 -47.82 -20.98 -41.51
N GLN A 765 -49.00 -20.86 -42.15
CA GLN A 765 -49.96 -21.95 -42.18
C GLN A 765 -49.48 -23.10 -43.09
N GLU A 766 -48.93 -22.80 -44.27
CA GLU A 766 -48.39 -23.82 -45.18
C GLU A 766 -47.21 -24.57 -44.57
N PHE A 767 -46.33 -23.83 -43.89
CA PHE A 767 -45.22 -24.42 -43.15
C PHE A 767 -45.72 -25.29 -42.00
N LEU A 768 -46.67 -24.78 -41.19
CA LEU A 768 -47.23 -25.51 -40.05
C LEU A 768 -47.95 -26.79 -40.48
N ASP A 769 -48.81 -26.72 -41.50
CA ASP A 769 -49.52 -27.86 -42.07
C ASP A 769 -48.55 -28.97 -42.48
N THR A 770 -47.48 -28.57 -43.19
CA THR A 770 -46.43 -29.48 -43.64
C THR A 770 -45.74 -30.16 -42.46
N VAL A 771 -45.33 -29.40 -41.44
CA VAL A 771 -44.63 -29.95 -40.26
C VAL A 771 -45.56 -30.82 -39.40
N VAL A 772 -46.85 -30.46 -39.25
CA VAL A 772 -47.87 -31.29 -38.57
C VAL A 772 -48.05 -32.62 -39.31
N LEU A 773 -48.12 -32.58 -40.64
CA LEU A 773 -48.29 -33.77 -41.48
C LEU A 773 -47.08 -34.71 -41.39
N PHE A 774 -45.85 -34.17 -41.40
CA PHE A 774 -44.65 -34.98 -41.19
C PHE A 774 -44.52 -35.54 -39.77
N SER A 775 -45.00 -34.82 -38.75
CA SER A 775 -44.93 -35.25 -37.35
C SER A 775 -46.01 -36.29 -36.99
N ARG A 776 -47.29 -35.98 -37.27
CA ARG A 776 -48.47 -36.72 -36.80
C ARG A 776 -49.26 -37.43 -37.92
N GLY A 777 -48.92 -37.18 -39.19
CA GLY A 777 -49.59 -37.84 -40.33
C GLY A 777 -49.33 -39.34 -40.36
N LYS A 778 -50.24 -40.08 -41.01
CA LYS A 778 -50.06 -41.53 -41.20
C LYS A 778 -48.88 -41.77 -42.15
N THR A 779 -48.28 -42.96 -42.07
CA THR A 779 -47.14 -43.33 -42.94
C THR A 779 -47.50 -43.19 -44.43
N GLU A 780 -48.76 -43.38 -44.80
CA GLU A 780 -49.26 -43.18 -46.16
C GLU A 780 -49.25 -41.70 -46.58
N ASP A 781 -49.67 -40.78 -45.69
CA ASP A 781 -49.66 -39.34 -45.99
C ASP A 781 -48.23 -38.82 -46.18
N LYS A 782 -47.27 -39.40 -45.45
CA LYS A 782 -45.84 -39.06 -45.57
C LYS A 782 -45.24 -39.55 -46.89
N LEU A 783 -45.60 -40.76 -47.32
CA LEU A 783 -45.12 -41.33 -48.59
C LEU A 783 -45.68 -40.56 -49.79
N ARG A 784 -46.91 -40.02 -49.69
CA ARG A 784 -47.50 -39.17 -50.73
C ARG A 784 -46.72 -37.86 -50.95
N ILE A 785 -46.32 -37.17 -49.89
CA ILE A 785 -45.49 -35.95 -50.05
C ILE A 785 -44.13 -36.27 -50.66
N VAL A 786 -43.53 -37.42 -50.30
CA VAL A 786 -42.25 -37.83 -50.89
C VAL A 786 -42.41 -38.15 -52.37
N PHE A 787 -43.53 -38.78 -52.76
CA PHE A 787 -43.89 -39.00 -54.16
C PHE A 787 -44.05 -37.66 -54.91
N ASP A 788 -44.82 -36.72 -54.35
CA ASP A 788 -45.04 -35.38 -54.90
C ASP A 788 -43.75 -34.51 -54.96
N MET A 789 -42.73 -34.86 -54.18
CA MET A 789 -41.42 -34.19 -54.19
C MET A 789 -40.47 -34.77 -55.26
N CYS A 790 -40.69 -36.02 -55.66
CA CYS A 790 -39.95 -36.68 -56.75
C CYS A 790 -40.49 -36.29 -58.12
N ASP A 791 -41.80 -36.12 -58.24
CA ASP A 791 -42.53 -35.69 -59.45
C ASP A 791 -42.27 -34.19 -59.72
N ASP A 792 -41.24 -33.85 -60.53
CA ASP A 792 -40.83 -32.44 -60.78
C ASP A 792 -41.75 -31.77 -61.82
N ASP A 793 -42.41 -32.55 -62.68
CA ASP A 793 -43.32 -32.04 -63.71
C ASP A 793 -44.82 -32.08 -63.31
N GLY A 794 -45.15 -32.76 -62.22
CA GLY A 794 -46.50 -32.83 -61.62
C GLY A 794 -47.47 -33.72 -62.40
N ASN A 795 -46.95 -34.68 -63.17
CA ASN A 795 -47.74 -35.52 -64.06
C ASN A 795 -48.41 -36.73 -63.35
N GLY A 796 -48.10 -36.96 -62.06
CA GLY A 796 -48.68 -38.03 -61.23
C GLY A 796 -48.00 -39.40 -61.37
N VAL A 797 -46.89 -39.49 -62.09
CA VAL A 797 -46.01 -40.67 -62.21
C VAL A 797 -44.55 -40.24 -62.03
N ILE A 798 -43.71 -41.10 -61.44
CA ILE A 798 -42.28 -40.80 -61.27
C ILE A 798 -41.51 -41.56 -62.34
N ASP A 799 -40.78 -40.84 -63.20
CA ASP A 799 -39.88 -41.47 -64.15
C ASP A 799 -38.54 -41.91 -63.51
N LYS A 800 -37.80 -42.80 -64.18
CA LYS A 800 -36.51 -43.30 -63.66
C LYS A 800 -35.45 -42.19 -63.48
N ARG A 801 -35.52 -41.10 -64.27
CA ARG A 801 -34.60 -39.95 -64.17
C ARG A 801 -34.96 -39.02 -63.02
N GLU A 802 -36.24 -38.81 -62.73
CA GLU A 802 -36.77 -38.03 -61.62
C GLU A 802 -36.41 -38.66 -60.28
N LEU A 803 -36.64 -39.98 -60.17
CA LEU A 803 -36.20 -40.73 -58.99
C LEU A 803 -34.67 -40.68 -58.82
N MET A 804 -33.91 -40.80 -59.91
CA MET A 804 -32.44 -40.69 -59.88
C MET A 804 -31.95 -39.30 -59.44
N GLN A 805 -32.56 -38.23 -59.94
CA GLN A 805 -32.19 -36.85 -59.57
C GLN A 805 -32.49 -36.57 -58.09
N MET A 806 -33.62 -37.05 -57.59
CA MET A 806 -34.01 -36.90 -56.19
C MET A 806 -33.08 -37.66 -55.25
N LEU A 807 -32.73 -38.91 -55.59
CA LEU A 807 -31.77 -39.73 -54.83
C LEU A 807 -30.36 -39.18 -54.85
N ARG A 808 -29.88 -38.69 -56.01
CA ARG A 808 -28.61 -37.97 -56.11
C ARG A 808 -28.59 -36.74 -55.21
N SER A 809 -29.67 -35.95 -55.22
CA SER A 809 -29.79 -34.78 -54.37
C SER A 809 -29.79 -35.15 -52.88
N LEU A 810 -30.30 -36.32 -52.48
CA LEU A 810 -30.27 -36.81 -51.10
C LEU A 810 -28.89 -37.35 -50.68
N VAL A 811 -28.17 -38.01 -51.60
CA VAL A 811 -26.81 -38.52 -51.36
C VAL A 811 -25.79 -37.37 -51.27
N ASP A 812 -25.90 -36.35 -52.13
CA ASP A 812 -25.06 -35.14 -52.06
C ASP A 812 -25.21 -34.39 -50.73
N ILE A 813 -26.36 -34.52 -50.05
CA ILE A 813 -26.64 -33.94 -48.73
C ILE A 813 -25.88 -34.68 -47.62
N ALA A 814 -25.68 -35.99 -47.73
CA ALA A 814 -25.08 -36.81 -46.68
C ALA A 814 -23.56 -36.62 -46.51
N LYS A 815 -22.87 -35.94 -47.44
CA LYS A 815 -21.42 -35.58 -47.36
C LYS A 815 -20.49 -36.73 -46.95
N THR A 816 -20.81 -37.96 -47.28
CA THR A 816 -19.92 -39.12 -47.17
C THR A 816 -19.56 -39.59 -48.57
N ASN A 817 -18.44 -39.07 -49.11
CA ASN A 817 -17.84 -39.39 -50.41
C ASN A 817 -18.82 -39.42 -51.60
N SER A 818 -18.71 -38.45 -52.51
CA SER A 818 -19.48 -38.40 -53.77
C SER A 818 -19.47 -39.76 -54.48
N LEU A 819 -20.61 -40.48 -54.41
CA LEU A 819 -20.82 -41.73 -55.13
C LEU A 819 -20.88 -41.42 -56.64
N ASP A 820 -20.30 -42.30 -57.45
CA ASP A 820 -20.25 -42.12 -58.91
C ASP A 820 -21.62 -42.43 -59.54
N GLU A 821 -21.95 -41.81 -60.69
CA GLU A 821 -23.29 -41.95 -61.31
C GLU A 821 -23.69 -43.41 -61.57
N VAL A 822 -22.69 -44.26 -61.86
CA VAL A 822 -22.87 -45.70 -62.11
C VAL A 822 -23.32 -46.45 -60.84
N GLN A 823 -22.81 -46.09 -59.67
CA GLN A 823 -23.14 -46.76 -58.41
C GLN A 823 -24.56 -46.44 -57.93
N VAL A 824 -25.05 -45.24 -58.23
CA VAL A 824 -26.44 -44.85 -57.93
C VAL A 824 -27.40 -45.55 -58.90
N MET A 825 -27.03 -45.72 -60.17
CA MET A 825 -27.81 -46.50 -61.14
C MET A 825 -27.92 -47.98 -60.72
N ASP A 826 -26.83 -48.60 -60.26
CA ASP A 826 -26.84 -49.98 -59.77
C ASP A 826 -27.74 -50.16 -58.54
N LEU A 827 -27.75 -49.17 -57.62
CA LEU A 827 -28.63 -49.19 -56.45
C LEU A 827 -30.11 -49.09 -56.86
N ILE A 828 -30.45 -48.20 -57.79
CA ILE A 828 -31.83 -48.03 -58.29
C ILE A 828 -32.27 -49.26 -59.06
N GLN A 829 -31.41 -49.83 -59.91
CA GLN A 829 -31.69 -51.07 -60.62
C GLN A 829 -31.98 -52.22 -59.62
N GLY A 830 -31.19 -52.32 -58.55
CA GLY A 830 -31.43 -53.27 -57.46
C GLY A 830 -32.73 -53.04 -56.68
N MET A 831 -33.20 -51.80 -56.56
CA MET A 831 -34.50 -51.48 -55.96
C MET A 831 -35.68 -51.88 -56.86
N PHE A 832 -35.58 -51.67 -58.18
CA PHE A 832 -36.60 -52.10 -59.15
C PHE A 832 -36.64 -53.62 -59.29
N GLU A 833 -35.49 -54.29 -59.23
CA GLU A 833 -35.38 -55.76 -59.27
C GLU A 833 -35.99 -56.42 -58.03
N ALA A 834 -35.69 -55.90 -56.83
CA ALA A 834 -36.17 -56.46 -55.58
C ALA A 834 -37.70 -56.40 -55.44
N SER A 835 -38.32 -55.35 -55.98
CA SER A 835 -39.77 -55.12 -55.90
C SER A 835 -40.58 -55.59 -57.11
N GLY A 836 -39.94 -56.31 -58.05
CA GLY A 836 -40.62 -56.92 -59.20
C GLY A 836 -41.14 -55.94 -60.25
N LEU A 837 -40.56 -54.73 -60.33
CA LEU A 837 -40.99 -53.63 -61.20
C LEU A 837 -40.07 -53.44 -62.43
N GLN A 838 -39.36 -54.49 -62.85
CA GLN A 838 -38.25 -54.43 -63.81
C GLN A 838 -38.62 -53.88 -65.20
N ASP A 839 -39.86 -54.08 -65.64
CA ASP A 839 -40.33 -53.72 -66.99
C ASP A 839 -41.10 -52.38 -67.05
N LYS A 840 -41.23 -51.65 -65.93
CA LYS A 840 -41.93 -50.36 -65.88
C LYS A 840 -40.95 -49.20 -65.93
N GLU A 841 -41.10 -48.32 -66.93
CA GLU A 841 -40.32 -47.06 -67.04
C GLU A 841 -40.91 -45.91 -66.18
N GLU A 842 -42.18 -46.00 -65.80
CA GLU A 842 -42.92 -45.02 -64.99
C GLU A 842 -43.48 -45.69 -63.72
N LEU A 843 -43.31 -45.02 -62.57
CA LEU A 843 -43.80 -45.49 -61.26
C LEU A 843 -45.04 -44.69 -60.85
N GLY A 844 -46.20 -45.34 -60.75
CA GLY A 844 -47.37 -44.76 -60.10
C GLY A 844 -47.22 -44.75 -58.57
N TYR A 845 -48.11 -44.04 -57.87
CA TYR A 845 -48.08 -43.91 -56.40
C TYR A 845 -48.10 -45.27 -55.66
N GLU A 846 -48.89 -46.23 -56.13
CA GLU A 846 -48.93 -47.57 -55.52
C GLU A 846 -47.66 -48.40 -55.80
N ASP A 847 -47.05 -48.23 -56.97
CA ASP A 847 -45.77 -48.89 -57.32
C ASP A 847 -44.63 -48.31 -56.47
N PHE A 848 -44.60 -46.99 -56.28
CA PHE A 848 -43.66 -46.30 -55.39
C PHE A 848 -43.84 -46.72 -53.93
N LYS A 849 -45.09 -46.87 -53.47
CA LYS A 849 -45.43 -47.34 -52.12
C LYS A 849 -44.97 -48.78 -51.88
N LEU A 850 -45.06 -49.64 -52.89
CA LEU A 850 -44.54 -51.02 -52.84
C LEU A 850 -43.01 -51.03 -52.72
N MET A 851 -42.33 -50.27 -53.59
CA MET A 851 -40.87 -50.14 -53.61
C MET A 851 -40.30 -49.65 -52.25
N MET A 852 -40.91 -48.61 -51.67
CA MET A 852 -40.49 -48.04 -50.38
C MET A 852 -40.83 -48.94 -49.18
N ARG A 853 -41.75 -49.89 -49.33
CA ARG A 853 -42.14 -50.83 -48.26
C ARG A 853 -41.13 -51.98 -48.12
N GLU A 854 -40.53 -52.45 -49.22
CA GLU A 854 -39.57 -53.56 -49.21
C GLU A 854 -38.14 -53.11 -48.90
N TYR A 855 -37.71 -51.94 -49.38
CA TYR A 855 -36.32 -51.47 -49.22
C TYR A 855 -36.06 -50.71 -47.90
N LYS A 856 -36.80 -51.03 -46.83
CA LYS A 856 -36.73 -50.35 -45.52
C LYS A 856 -35.38 -50.47 -44.80
N GLY A 857 -34.44 -51.31 -45.22
CA GLY A 857 -33.20 -51.55 -44.45
C GLY A 857 -32.20 -50.39 -44.45
N ASP A 858 -31.83 -49.90 -45.64
CA ASP A 858 -30.66 -49.01 -45.82
C ASP A 858 -31.01 -47.56 -46.20
N PHE A 859 -32.22 -47.30 -46.68
CA PHE A 859 -32.71 -45.95 -46.97
C PHE A 859 -33.00 -45.11 -45.71
N ILE A 860 -33.07 -45.75 -44.53
CA ILE A 860 -33.50 -45.15 -43.26
C ILE A 860 -32.44 -44.22 -42.62
N ALA A 861 -31.22 -44.16 -43.15
CA ALA A 861 -30.12 -43.40 -42.57
C ALA A 861 -29.94 -41.96 -43.11
N ILE A 862 -30.70 -41.53 -44.12
CA ILE A 862 -30.55 -40.19 -44.72
C ILE A 862 -31.52 -39.21 -44.06
N GLY A 863 -31.03 -38.47 -43.07
CA GLY A 863 -31.80 -37.45 -42.36
C GLY A 863 -31.47 -36.02 -42.83
N LEU A 864 -32.48 -35.15 -42.95
CA LEU A 864 -32.26 -33.73 -43.20
C LEU A 864 -31.90 -32.99 -41.92
N ASP A 865 -31.00 -32.03 -42.03
CA ASP A 865 -30.57 -31.16 -40.94
C ASP A 865 -31.33 -29.83 -40.97
N CYS A 866 -32.35 -29.67 -40.13
CA CYS A 866 -33.00 -28.39 -39.92
C CYS A 866 -32.35 -27.70 -38.72
N LYS A 867 -31.41 -26.78 -38.95
CA LYS A 867 -30.77 -25.95 -37.92
C LYS A 867 -30.23 -26.73 -36.69
N GLY A 868 -29.74 -27.97 -36.88
CA GLY A 868 -29.11 -28.78 -35.83
C GLY A 868 -29.92 -29.97 -35.33
N ALA A 869 -31.12 -30.24 -35.87
CA ALA A 869 -31.84 -31.49 -35.66
C ALA A 869 -31.63 -32.42 -36.87
N LYS A 870 -30.91 -33.53 -36.68
CA LYS A 870 -30.90 -34.66 -37.63
C LYS A 870 -32.25 -35.38 -37.56
N GLN A 871 -33.17 -35.06 -38.47
CA GLN A 871 -34.48 -35.71 -38.54
C GLN A 871 -34.45 -36.89 -39.51
N ASN A 872 -34.86 -38.07 -39.04
CA ASN A 872 -35.05 -39.25 -39.89
C ASN A 872 -36.53 -39.31 -40.28
N PHE A 873 -36.86 -39.17 -41.57
CA PHE A 873 -38.25 -38.97 -42.03
C PHE A 873 -39.23 -40.13 -41.72
N LEU A 874 -38.74 -41.36 -41.52
CA LEU A 874 -39.58 -42.56 -41.42
C LEU A 874 -39.55 -43.28 -40.06
N ASP A 875 -38.78 -42.81 -39.06
CA ASP A 875 -38.74 -43.43 -37.73
C ASP A 875 -39.29 -42.49 -36.63
N THR A 876 -40.50 -42.78 -36.16
CA THR A 876 -41.17 -42.02 -35.09
C THR A 876 -40.50 -42.16 -33.71
N SER A 877 -39.62 -43.15 -33.49
CA SER A 877 -39.06 -43.45 -32.16
C SER A 877 -37.74 -42.72 -31.87
N THR A 878 -36.84 -42.60 -32.85
CA THR A 878 -35.55 -41.90 -32.70
C THR A 878 -35.66 -40.37 -32.76
N ASN A 879 -36.72 -39.85 -33.38
CA ASN A 879 -36.99 -38.41 -33.48
C ASN A 879 -37.34 -37.77 -32.12
N ILE A 880 -37.94 -38.52 -31.18
CA ILE A 880 -38.27 -38.04 -29.83
C ILE A 880 -36.99 -37.92 -28.97
N ALA A 881 -36.03 -38.84 -29.15
CA ALA A 881 -34.79 -38.86 -28.36
C ALA A 881 -33.79 -37.78 -28.79
N ARG A 882 -33.69 -37.45 -30.08
CA ARG A 882 -32.75 -36.42 -30.60
C ARG A 882 -33.25 -34.98 -30.50
N MET A 883 -34.57 -34.74 -30.40
CA MET A 883 -35.11 -33.39 -30.16
C MET A 883 -34.83 -32.83 -28.76
N THR A 884 -34.22 -33.61 -27.88
CA THR A 884 -33.72 -33.14 -26.57
C THR A 884 -32.49 -32.22 -26.66
N SER A 885 -31.86 -32.09 -27.85
CA SER A 885 -30.72 -31.19 -28.05
C SER A 885 -31.10 -29.73 -28.24
N PHE A 886 -32.36 -29.45 -28.60
CA PHE A 886 -32.96 -28.15 -28.33
C PHE A 886 -33.49 -28.23 -26.91
N GLN A 887 -32.99 -27.39 -26.01
CA GLN A 887 -33.57 -27.24 -24.68
C GLN A 887 -35.05 -26.83 -24.83
N ILE A 888 -35.93 -27.83 -24.93
CA ILE A 888 -37.29 -27.73 -24.44
C ILE A 888 -37.08 -27.59 -22.94
N SER A 889 -37.10 -26.35 -22.48
CA SER A 889 -37.29 -26.07 -21.06
C SER A 889 -38.44 -26.95 -20.60
N ARG A 890 -38.20 -27.74 -19.55
CA ARG A 890 -39.25 -28.46 -18.83
C ARG A 890 -40.47 -27.53 -18.73
N PRO A 891 -41.71 -28.03 -18.91
CA PRO A 891 -42.89 -27.19 -18.77
C PRO A 891 -42.71 -26.40 -17.48
N SER A 892 -42.83 -25.08 -17.56
CA SER A 892 -42.70 -24.20 -16.41
C SER A 892 -43.60 -24.76 -15.33
N GLU A 893 -43.00 -25.39 -14.32
CA GLU A 893 -43.64 -25.44 -13.01
C GLU A 893 -44.03 -24.00 -12.69
N ASP A 894 -45.23 -23.83 -12.12
CA ASP A 894 -45.75 -22.51 -11.76
C ASP A 894 -44.61 -21.67 -11.19
N PRO A 895 -44.43 -20.42 -11.70
CA PRO A 895 -43.24 -19.64 -11.39
C PRO A 895 -43.05 -19.66 -9.88
N PRO A 896 -41.92 -20.21 -9.38
CA PRO A 896 -41.73 -20.37 -7.95
C PRO A 896 -41.93 -19.01 -7.31
N GLY A 897 -42.69 -18.95 -6.20
CA GLY A 897 -42.94 -17.70 -5.51
C GLY A 897 -41.63 -16.91 -5.30
N TRP A 898 -41.71 -15.58 -5.22
CA TRP A 898 -40.54 -14.68 -5.30
C TRP A 898 -39.30 -15.15 -4.49
N LEU A 899 -39.50 -15.70 -3.29
CA LEU A 899 -38.45 -16.28 -2.44
C LEU A 899 -37.78 -17.52 -3.04
N CYS A 900 -38.57 -18.47 -3.55
CA CYS A 900 -38.06 -19.72 -4.13
C CYS A 900 -37.37 -19.44 -5.49
N GLY A 901 -37.87 -18.49 -6.28
CA GLY A 901 -37.18 -18.00 -7.48
C GLY A 901 -35.83 -17.34 -7.15
N LYS A 902 -35.75 -16.53 -6.09
CA LYS A 902 -34.49 -15.95 -5.60
C LYS A 902 -33.53 -17.00 -5.05
N PHE A 903 -34.04 -18.00 -4.32
CA PHE A 903 -33.23 -19.10 -3.80
C PHE A 903 -32.66 -19.96 -4.93
N ASN A 904 -33.46 -20.29 -5.95
CA ASN A 904 -32.97 -21.03 -7.12
C ASN A 904 -31.93 -20.22 -7.91
N GLN A 905 -32.12 -18.90 -8.07
CA GLN A 905 -31.09 -18.02 -8.64
C GLN A 905 -29.79 -18.04 -7.82
N LEU A 906 -29.90 -17.97 -6.49
CA LEU A 906 -28.75 -18.03 -5.58
C LEU A 906 -28.07 -19.40 -5.62
N ALA A 907 -28.82 -20.50 -5.59
CA ALA A 907 -28.30 -21.85 -5.64
C ALA A 907 -27.58 -22.10 -6.98
N THR A 908 -28.18 -21.69 -8.09
CA THR A 908 -27.55 -21.76 -9.42
C THR A 908 -26.25 -20.95 -9.46
N PHE A 909 -26.26 -19.72 -8.91
CA PHE A 909 -25.05 -18.90 -8.80
C PHE A 909 -23.98 -19.56 -7.92
N LEU A 910 -24.34 -20.11 -6.76
CA LEU A 910 -23.41 -20.80 -5.88
C LEU A 910 -22.83 -22.06 -6.56
N GLU A 911 -23.62 -22.80 -7.31
CA GLU A 911 -23.18 -24.01 -8.01
C GLU A 911 -22.24 -23.69 -9.19
N GLU A 912 -22.60 -22.70 -10.02
CA GLU A 912 -21.79 -22.24 -11.15
C GLU A 912 -20.45 -21.62 -10.68
N TYR A 913 -20.48 -20.83 -9.61
CA TYR A 913 -19.31 -20.12 -9.09
C TYR A 913 -18.68 -20.77 -7.86
N ARG A 914 -18.99 -22.02 -7.51
CA ARG A 914 -18.48 -22.69 -6.28
C ARG A 914 -16.96 -22.64 -6.15
N GLN A 915 -16.25 -22.93 -7.24
CA GLN A 915 -14.79 -22.89 -7.30
C GLN A 915 -14.30 -21.45 -7.12
N HIS A 916 -15.00 -20.50 -7.74
CA HIS A 916 -14.66 -19.09 -7.67
C HIS A 916 -14.85 -18.51 -6.26
N ILE A 917 -15.90 -18.94 -5.55
CA ILE A 917 -16.16 -18.50 -4.19
C ILE A 917 -15.11 -19.07 -3.25
N PHE A 918 -14.79 -20.36 -3.38
CA PHE A 918 -13.82 -21.03 -2.51
C PHE A 918 -12.43 -20.38 -2.56
N TYR A 919 -11.84 -20.21 -3.75
CA TYR A 919 -10.48 -19.65 -3.85
C TYR A 919 -10.43 -18.15 -3.49
N LEU A 920 -11.48 -17.37 -3.78
CA LEU A 920 -11.59 -15.97 -3.34
C LEU A 920 -11.72 -15.89 -1.82
N PHE A 921 -12.49 -16.78 -1.22
CA PHE A 921 -12.61 -16.89 0.23
C PHE A 921 -11.25 -17.17 0.86
N VAL A 922 -10.49 -18.15 0.37
CA VAL A 922 -9.13 -18.44 0.85
C VAL A 922 -8.22 -17.22 0.70
N PHE A 923 -8.23 -16.54 -0.45
CA PHE A 923 -7.43 -15.33 -0.68
C PHE A 923 -7.75 -14.21 0.32
N TYR A 924 -9.03 -13.89 0.51
CA TYR A 924 -9.44 -12.83 1.43
C TYR A 924 -9.24 -13.20 2.90
N VAL A 925 -9.44 -14.47 3.27
CA VAL A 925 -9.14 -14.97 4.63
C VAL A 925 -7.66 -14.83 4.92
N VAL A 926 -6.77 -15.28 4.03
CA VAL A 926 -5.31 -15.14 4.23
C VAL A 926 -4.91 -13.67 4.32
N THR A 927 -5.44 -12.83 3.42
CA THR A 927 -5.14 -11.38 3.43
C THR A 927 -5.64 -10.71 4.72
N GLY A 928 -6.85 -11.06 5.17
CA GLY A 928 -7.44 -10.56 6.41
C GLY A 928 -6.69 -11.03 7.66
N VAL A 929 -6.28 -12.30 7.72
CA VAL A 929 -5.49 -12.85 8.82
C VAL A 929 -4.13 -12.17 8.91
N LEU A 930 -3.43 -11.96 7.78
CA LEU A 930 -2.16 -11.23 7.77
C LEU A 930 -2.31 -9.78 8.25
N PHE A 931 -3.39 -9.11 7.85
CA PHE A 931 -3.71 -7.76 8.33
C PHE A 931 -3.98 -7.78 9.84
N LEU A 932 -4.87 -8.66 10.31
CA LEU A 932 -5.30 -8.74 11.70
C LEU A 932 -4.17 -9.19 12.64
N GLU A 933 -3.34 -10.16 12.24
CA GLU A 933 -2.18 -10.61 13.03
C GLU A 933 -1.25 -9.43 13.32
N ARG A 934 -0.92 -8.63 12.30
CA ARG A 934 -0.07 -7.44 12.50
C ARG A 934 -0.79 -6.33 13.23
N PHE A 935 -2.07 -6.11 12.96
CA PHE A 935 -2.86 -5.11 13.66
C PHE A 935 -2.90 -5.40 15.17
N VAL A 936 -3.19 -6.65 15.56
CA VAL A 936 -3.21 -7.10 16.96
C VAL A 936 -1.81 -7.03 17.56
N PHE A 937 -0.77 -7.48 16.83
CA PHE A 937 0.61 -7.40 17.29
C PHE A 937 1.02 -5.96 17.66
N TYR A 938 0.80 -5.00 16.78
CA TYR A 938 1.17 -3.60 17.04
C TYR A 938 0.18 -2.86 17.96
N SER A 939 -1.02 -3.40 18.18
CA SER A 939 -1.98 -2.82 19.12
C SER A 939 -1.71 -3.25 20.57
N TYR A 940 -1.31 -4.51 20.78
CA TYR A 940 -1.23 -5.11 22.12
C TYR A 940 0.14 -5.73 22.46
N PHE A 941 0.82 -6.39 21.53
CA PHE A 941 2.06 -7.12 21.83
C PHE A 941 3.33 -6.29 21.65
N ALA A 942 3.26 -5.16 20.94
CA ALA A 942 4.40 -4.28 20.65
C ALA A 942 4.55 -3.09 21.62
N GLU A 943 3.85 -3.09 22.76
CA GLU A 943 3.88 -1.98 23.73
C GLU A 943 5.30 -1.68 24.23
N HIS A 944 6.13 -2.71 24.42
CA HIS A 944 7.54 -2.59 24.79
C HIS A 944 8.42 -1.80 23.79
N THR A 945 7.98 -1.65 22.53
CA THR A 945 8.70 -0.87 21.50
C THR A 945 8.29 0.60 21.46
N ASP A 946 7.25 0.97 22.21
CA ASP A 946 6.73 2.33 22.34
C ASP A 946 6.28 3.04 21.05
N LEU A 947 6.31 2.34 19.91
CA LEU A 947 5.92 2.87 18.60
C LEU A 947 4.49 3.45 18.61
N ARG A 948 3.61 2.91 19.46
CA ARG A 948 2.22 3.36 19.57
C ARG A 948 2.08 4.71 20.31
N HIS A 949 2.87 4.99 21.35
CA HIS A 949 2.82 6.29 22.01
C HIS A 949 3.34 7.39 21.09
N VAL A 950 4.36 7.09 20.28
CA VAL A 950 4.98 8.05 19.34
C VAL A 950 4.12 8.25 18.07
N MET A 951 3.63 7.18 17.45
CA MET A 951 2.97 7.23 16.13
C MET A 951 1.43 7.09 16.19
N GLY A 952 0.86 6.80 17.36
CA GLY A 952 -0.57 6.57 17.55
C GLY A 952 -1.07 5.21 17.01
N LEU A 953 -2.39 5.06 16.86
CA LEU A 953 -3.01 3.83 16.34
C LEU A 953 -2.74 3.60 14.84
N GLY A 954 -2.31 4.63 14.12
CA GLY A 954 -1.98 4.54 12.69
C GLY A 954 -0.87 3.54 12.38
N ILE A 955 0.04 3.25 13.33
CA ILE A 955 1.08 2.23 13.14
C ILE A 955 0.48 0.83 12.97
N ALA A 956 -0.54 0.46 13.75
CA ALA A 956 -1.17 -0.86 13.64
C ALA A 956 -1.85 -1.04 12.27
N VAL A 957 -2.54 0.00 11.79
CA VAL A 957 -3.22 -0.01 10.48
C VAL A 957 -2.21 -0.06 9.32
N THR A 958 -1.15 0.75 9.39
CA THR A 958 -0.11 0.79 8.34
C THR A 958 0.66 -0.51 8.25
N ARG A 959 1.01 -1.13 9.39
CA ARG A 959 1.73 -2.42 9.43
C ARG A 959 0.85 -3.60 9.02
N GLY A 960 -0.43 -3.60 9.41
CA GLY A 960 -1.43 -4.54 8.89
C GLY A 960 -1.57 -4.44 7.37
N SER A 961 -1.73 -3.21 6.86
CA SER A 961 -1.83 -2.96 5.43
C SER A 961 -0.56 -3.35 4.68
N ALA A 962 0.63 -3.10 5.25
CA ALA A 962 1.91 -3.48 4.65
C ALA A 962 2.07 -5.01 4.50
N ALA A 963 1.60 -5.80 5.47
CA ALA A 963 1.62 -7.26 5.37
C ALA A 963 0.66 -7.78 4.29
N ALA A 964 -0.57 -7.26 4.26
CA ALA A 964 -1.53 -7.55 3.20
C ALA A 964 -0.99 -7.18 1.80
N LEU A 965 -0.35 -6.02 1.68
CA LEU A 965 0.30 -5.58 0.44
C LEU A 965 1.44 -6.50 0.02
N SER A 966 2.29 -6.90 0.96
CA SER A 966 3.43 -7.78 0.68
C SER A 966 2.95 -9.11 0.08
N PHE A 967 1.88 -9.69 0.63
CA PHE A 967 1.24 -10.88 0.10
C PHE A 967 0.62 -10.64 -1.28
N CYS A 968 -0.23 -9.62 -1.43
CA CYS A 968 -0.92 -9.32 -2.68
C CYS A 968 0.07 -9.04 -3.83
N TYR A 969 1.08 -8.19 -3.62
CA TYR A 969 2.07 -7.90 -4.65
C TYR A 969 2.88 -9.14 -5.03
N SER A 970 3.20 -10.01 -4.09
CA SER A 970 3.93 -11.25 -4.41
C SER A 970 3.05 -12.23 -5.19
N LEU A 971 1.76 -12.32 -4.86
CA LEU A 971 0.78 -13.15 -5.56
C LEU A 971 0.53 -12.70 -7.00
N LEU A 972 0.58 -11.38 -7.29
CA LEU A 972 0.40 -10.85 -8.65
C LEU A 972 1.38 -11.46 -9.67
N LEU A 973 2.61 -11.80 -9.27
CA LEU A 973 3.58 -12.47 -10.14
C LEU A 973 3.14 -13.89 -10.48
N LEU A 974 2.68 -14.65 -9.49
CA LEU A 974 2.21 -16.04 -9.68
C LEU A 974 1.01 -16.10 -10.62
N THR A 975 0.08 -15.15 -10.51
CA THR A 975 -1.08 -15.09 -11.42
C THR A 975 -0.69 -14.88 -12.90
N MET A 976 0.55 -14.45 -13.19
CA MET A 976 1.03 -14.23 -14.56
C MET A 976 2.04 -15.28 -15.04
N CYS A 977 2.23 -16.36 -14.27
CA CYS A 977 3.07 -17.51 -14.63
C CYS A 977 2.30 -18.48 -15.56
N ARG A 978 2.29 -18.18 -16.85
CA ARG A 978 1.38 -18.83 -17.81
C ARG A 978 1.70 -20.31 -18.03
N ASN A 979 2.99 -20.68 -18.07
CA ASN A 979 3.39 -22.06 -18.31
C ASN A 979 3.12 -22.90 -17.06
N LEU A 980 3.40 -22.35 -15.87
CA LEU A 980 3.05 -22.99 -14.61
C LEU A 980 1.55 -23.23 -14.48
N ILE A 981 0.72 -22.21 -14.72
CA ILE A 981 -0.75 -22.35 -14.65
C ILE A 981 -1.25 -23.41 -15.64
N THR A 982 -0.65 -23.46 -16.85
CA THR A 982 -1.01 -24.47 -17.85
C THR A 982 -0.65 -25.88 -17.37
N LYS A 983 0.49 -26.05 -16.67
CA LYS A 983 0.88 -27.33 -16.07
C LYS A 983 0.03 -27.72 -14.87
N LEU A 984 -0.33 -26.77 -14.01
CA LEU A 984 -1.23 -27.00 -12.87
C LEU A 984 -2.63 -27.41 -13.32
N ARG A 985 -3.05 -27.06 -14.54
CA ARG A 985 -4.33 -27.49 -15.12
C ARG A 985 -4.38 -29.02 -15.35
N GLU A 986 -3.25 -29.67 -15.56
CA GLU A 986 -3.17 -31.14 -15.71
C GLU A 986 -3.37 -31.86 -14.36
N LEU A 987 -3.25 -31.14 -13.23
CA LEU A 987 -3.40 -31.70 -11.89
C LEU A 987 -4.86 -31.66 -11.43
N PRO A 988 -5.27 -32.56 -10.51
CA PRO A 988 -6.61 -32.55 -9.91
C PRO A 988 -6.95 -31.25 -9.16
N LEU A 989 -5.95 -30.38 -8.90
CA LEU A 989 -6.12 -29.04 -8.32
C LEU A 989 -7.12 -28.17 -9.10
N HIS A 990 -7.26 -28.36 -10.42
CA HIS A 990 -8.22 -27.64 -11.25
C HIS A 990 -9.68 -27.82 -10.80
N GLN A 991 -10.01 -28.91 -10.09
CA GLN A 991 -11.36 -29.12 -9.56
C GLN A 991 -11.75 -28.12 -8.45
N TYR A 992 -10.75 -27.53 -7.78
CA TYR A 992 -10.94 -26.60 -6.67
C TYR A 992 -10.56 -25.17 -7.04
N VAL A 993 -9.55 -24.99 -7.90
CA VAL A 993 -9.03 -23.68 -8.30
C VAL A 993 -9.37 -23.43 -9.77
N PRO A 994 -10.14 -22.37 -10.10
CA PRO A 994 -10.53 -22.07 -11.47
C PRO A 994 -9.38 -21.36 -12.20
N LEU A 995 -8.39 -22.15 -12.63
CA LEU A 995 -7.15 -21.69 -13.25
C LEU A 995 -7.39 -20.95 -14.58
N ASP A 996 -8.56 -21.10 -15.19
CA ASP A 996 -8.95 -20.42 -16.44
C ASP A 996 -9.20 -18.92 -16.24
N SER A 997 -9.63 -18.54 -15.04
CA SER A 997 -9.94 -17.16 -14.67
C SER A 997 -8.76 -16.40 -14.04
N TYR A 998 -7.52 -16.87 -14.25
CA TYR A 998 -6.32 -16.28 -13.66
C TYR A 998 -6.15 -14.78 -13.94
N VAL A 999 -6.57 -14.30 -15.13
CA VAL A 999 -6.53 -12.86 -15.47
C VAL A 999 -7.56 -12.05 -14.71
N GLN A 1000 -8.74 -12.62 -14.46
CA GLN A 1000 -9.75 -11.94 -13.63
C GLN A 1000 -9.29 -11.91 -12.18
N PHE A 1001 -8.73 -13.01 -11.69
CA PHE A 1001 -8.14 -13.04 -10.35
C PHE A 1001 -7.00 -12.04 -10.19
N HIS A 1002 -6.11 -11.90 -11.17
CA HIS A 1002 -5.07 -10.87 -11.17
C HIS A 1002 -5.64 -9.47 -10.97
N LYS A 1003 -6.78 -9.14 -11.60
CA LYS A 1003 -7.44 -7.84 -11.39
C LYS A 1003 -8.02 -7.69 -9.99
N VAL A 1004 -8.60 -8.76 -9.43
CA VAL A 1004 -9.12 -8.76 -8.06
C VAL A 1004 -7.98 -8.50 -7.07
N VAL A 1005 -6.90 -9.28 -7.16
CA VAL A 1005 -5.71 -9.10 -6.29
C VAL A 1005 -5.13 -7.70 -6.46
N ALA A 1006 -5.07 -7.17 -7.68
CA ALA A 1006 -4.58 -5.82 -7.95
C ALA A 1006 -5.48 -4.75 -7.28
N LEU A 1007 -6.81 -4.86 -7.40
CA LEU A 1007 -7.73 -3.92 -6.75
C LEU A 1007 -7.63 -4.00 -5.21
N THR A 1008 -7.49 -5.19 -4.65
CA THR A 1008 -7.23 -5.38 -3.22
C THR A 1008 -5.89 -4.74 -2.80
N ALA A 1009 -4.84 -4.89 -3.61
CA ALA A 1009 -3.56 -4.24 -3.38
C ALA A 1009 -3.67 -2.70 -3.45
N LEU A 1010 -4.44 -2.16 -4.39
CA LEU A 1010 -4.68 -0.71 -4.49
C LEU A 1010 -5.38 -0.18 -3.24
N PHE A 1011 -6.39 -0.89 -2.75
CA PHE A 1011 -7.12 -0.54 -1.53
C PHE A 1011 -6.18 -0.45 -0.31
N PHE A 1012 -5.39 -1.49 -0.06
CA PHE A 1012 -4.43 -1.46 1.05
C PHE A 1012 -3.30 -0.46 0.83
N SER A 1013 -2.93 -0.13 -0.42
CA SER A 1013 -1.92 0.89 -0.73
C SER A 1013 -2.42 2.27 -0.32
N MET A 1014 -3.69 2.56 -0.57
CA MET A 1014 -4.31 3.81 -0.15
C MET A 1014 -4.40 3.91 1.37
N ILE A 1015 -4.84 2.84 2.06
CA ILE A 1015 -4.89 2.81 3.54
C ILE A 1015 -3.48 2.97 4.13
N HIS A 1016 -2.49 2.26 3.59
CA HIS A 1016 -1.10 2.35 4.03
C HIS A 1016 -0.55 3.78 3.88
N THR A 1017 -0.82 4.43 2.74
CA THR A 1017 -0.39 5.82 2.48
C THR A 1017 -1.05 6.81 3.44
N VAL A 1018 -2.38 6.73 3.60
CA VAL A 1018 -3.13 7.62 4.52
C VAL A 1018 -2.70 7.40 5.97
N GLY A 1019 -2.52 6.14 6.37
CA GLY A 1019 -2.03 5.81 7.71
C GLY A 1019 -0.62 6.37 7.98
N HIS A 1020 0.26 6.38 6.98
CA HIS A 1020 1.58 7.00 7.13
C HIS A 1020 1.52 8.53 7.21
N CYS A 1021 0.58 9.19 6.52
CA CYS A 1021 0.36 10.63 6.71
C CYS A 1021 -0.02 10.97 8.15
N ILE A 1022 -0.93 10.19 8.75
CA ILE A 1022 -1.33 10.34 10.17
C ILE A 1022 -0.15 10.07 11.10
N ASN A 1023 0.61 9.01 10.82
CA ASN A 1023 1.80 8.68 11.61
C ASN A 1023 2.85 9.80 11.56
N PHE A 1024 3.13 10.36 10.38
CA PHE A 1024 4.10 11.45 10.25
C PHE A 1024 3.63 12.73 10.92
N TYR A 1025 2.32 12.99 10.97
CA TYR A 1025 1.77 14.05 11.82
C TYR A 1025 2.12 13.80 13.29
N HIS A 1026 1.77 12.64 13.85
CA HIS A 1026 2.08 12.31 15.24
C HIS A 1026 3.57 12.35 15.57
N VAL A 1027 4.42 11.80 14.69
CA VAL A 1027 5.88 11.83 14.86
C VAL A 1027 6.42 13.25 14.85
N SER A 1028 5.87 14.13 14.01
CA SER A 1028 6.31 15.53 13.93
C SER A 1028 5.84 16.39 15.10
N THR A 1029 4.88 15.92 15.90
CA THR A 1029 4.44 16.59 17.14
C THR A 1029 5.22 16.12 18.38
N GLN A 1030 6.11 15.13 18.26
CA GLN A 1030 6.89 14.62 19.39
C GLN A 1030 8.20 15.39 19.58
N PRO A 1031 8.68 15.56 20.83
CA PRO A 1031 10.03 16.04 21.09
C PRO A 1031 11.09 15.05 20.57
N VAL A 1032 12.30 15.56 20.32
CA VAL A 1032 13.43 14.76 19.82
C VAL A 1032 13.78 13.62 20.76
N ASP A 1033 13.66 13.83 22.07
CA ASP A 1033 13.89 12.79 23.09
C ASP A 1033 12.96 11.58 22.89
N ASN A 1034 11.70 11.82 22.50
CA ASN A 1034 10.76 10.74 22.22
C ASN A 1034 11.12 10.01 20.91
N LEU A 1035 11.64 10.74 19.92
CA LEU A 1035 12.04 10.18 18.62
C LEU A 1035 13.27 9.28 18.72
N ARG A 1036 14.15 9.49 19.71
CA ARG A 1036 15.29 8.60 19.99
C ARG A 1036 14.84 7.19 20.36
N CYS A 1037 13.65 7.03 20.95
CA CYS A 1037 13.09 5.72 21.25
C CYS A 1037 12.47 5.01 20.04
N LEU A 1038 12.21 5.71 18.92
CA LEU A 1038 11.57 5.16 17.72
C LEU A 1038 12.44 4.08 17.06
N THR A 1039 13.74 4.37 16.89
CA THR A 1039 14.67 3.48 16.20
C THR A 1039 16.10 3.75 16.68
N LYS A 1040 16.86 2.67 16.94
CA LYS A 1040 18.30 2.77 17.24
C LYS A 1040 19.17 3.09 16.02
N GLU A 1041 18.62 2.97 14.81
CA GLU A 1041 19.34 3.11 13.53
C GLU A 1041 19.34 4.56 13.02
N VAL A 1042 18.51 5.43 13.60
CA VAL A 1042 18.38 6.83 13.20
C VAL A 1042 18.71 7.69 14.40
N HIS A 1043 19.78 8.46 14.31
CA HIS A 1043 20.13 9.47 15.29
C HIS A 1043 19.67 10.84 14.80
N PHE A 1044 19.11 11.63 15.71
CA PHE A 1044 18.76 13.02 15.45
C PHE A 1044 19.70 13.89 16.26
N ASP A 1045 20.29 14.88 15.59
CA ASP A 1045 21.04 15.92 16.26
C ASP A 1045 20.14 16.64 17.27
N SER A 1046 20.72 17.06 18.40
CA SER A 1046 19.94 17.66 19.49
C SER A 1046 19.20 18.94 19.05
N ASP A 1047 19.77 19.72 18.14
CA ASP A 1047 19.22 20.96 17.59
C ASP A 1047 18.32 20.74 16.36
N PHE A 1048 18.26 19.52 15.83
CA PHE A 1048 17.47 19.22 14.65
C PHE A 1048 16.05 18.82 15.03
N LYS A 1049 15.08 19.55 14.46
CA LYS A 1049 13.64 19.24 14.59
C LYS A 1049 13.15 18.51 13.35
N PRO A 1050 12.81 17.20 13.43
CA PRO A 1050 12.35 16.43 12.27
C PRO A 1050 10.96 16.88 11.82
N THR A 1051 10.92 17.79 10.83
CA THR A 1051 9.68 18.30 10.25
C THR A 1051 8.97 17.25 9.39
N ILE A 1052 7.70 17.49 9.04
CA ILE A 1052 7.01 16.62 8.07
C ILE A 1052 7.75 16.55 6.73
N SER A 1053 8.36 17.66 6.31
CA SER A 1053 9.14 17.71 5.07
C SER A 1053 10.33 16.74 5.11
N TYR A 1054 10.98 16.62 6.27
CA TYR A 1054 12.04 15.65 6.50
C TYR A 1054 11.49 14.23 6.32
N TRP A 1055 10.39 13.89 7.01
CA TRP A 1055 9.81 12.54 6.94
C TRP A 1055 9.34 12.15 5.54
N LEU A 1056 8.74 13.06 4.77
CA LEU A 1056 8.22 12.78 3.44
C LEU A 1056 9.30 12.78 2.35
N PHE A 1057 10.23 13.74 2.38
CA PHE A 1057 11.13 14.01 1.24
C PHE A 1057 12.61 13.75 1.52
N GLN A 1058 13.03 13.64 2.79
CA GLN A 1058 14.43 13.40 3.14
C GLN A 1058 14.67 11.97 3.67
N THR A 1059 13.61 11.23 4.04
CA THR A 1059 13.74 9.81 4.38
C THR A 1059 13.61 8.90 3.16
N VAL A 1060 14.38 7.81 3.14
CA VAL A 1060 14.30 6.77 2.10
C VAL A 1060 12.88 6.19 2.01
N THR A 1061 12.24 5.93 3.14
CA THR A 1061 10.85 5.44 3.23
C THR A 1061 9.85 6.43 2.64
N GLY A 1062 9.98 7.73 2.92
CA GLY A 1062 9.08 8.76 2.41
C GLY A 1062 9.17 8.90 0.89
N VAL A 1063 10.39 9.12 0.37
CA VAL A 1063 10.63 9.32 -1.07
C VAL A 1063 10.21 8.09 -1.88
N SER A 1064 10.64 6.90 -1.45
CA SER A 1064 10.24 5.65 -2.12
C SER A 1064 8.73 5.42 -2.04
N GLY A 1065 8.07 5.77 -0.93
CA GLY A 1065 6.62 5.66 -0.77
C GLY A 1065 5.83 6.55 -1.74
N ILE A 1066 6.24 7.81 -1.91
CA ILE A 1066 5.63 8.74 -2.88
C ILE A 1066 5.81 8.24 -4.31
N LEU A 1067 7.03 7.78 -4.65
CA LEU A 1067 7.32 7.21 -5.98
C LEU A 1067 6.50 5.94 -6.25
N LEU A 1068 6.41 5.03 -5.27
CA LEU A 1068 5.58 3.83 -5.36
C LEU A 1068 4.11 4.17 -5.57
N TYR A 1069 3.57 5.11 -4.79
CA TYR A 1069 2.18 5.56 -4.94
C TYR A 1069 1.91 6.13 -6.34
N ALA A 1070 2.81 6.98 -6.85
CA ALA A 1070 2.70 7.54 -8.19
C ALA A 1070 2.74 6.46 -9.29
N ILE A 1071 3.66 5.48 -9.19
CA ILE A 1071 3.77 4.36 -10.13
C ILE A 1071 2.49 3.52 -10.12
N VAL A 1072 1.97 3.21 -8.93
CA VAL A 1072 0.70 2.49 -8.77
C VAL A 1072 -0.43 3.27 -9.44
N CYS A 1073 -0.60 4.56 -9.16
CA CYS A 1073 -1.63 5.38 -9.81
C CYS A 1073 -1.53 5.36 -11.34
N VAL A 1074 -0.32 5.53 -11.90
CA VAL A 1074 -0.09 5.46 -13.35
C VAL A 1074 -0.46 4.09 -13.90
N MET A 1075 -0.01 3.00 -13.27
CA MET A 1075 -0.31 1.63 -13.71
C MET A 1075 -1.81 1.36 -13.74
N PHE A 1076 -2.55 1.70 -12.68
CA PHE A 1076 -3.99 1.44 -12.59
C PHE A 1076 -4.81 2.29 -13.57
N ILE A 1077 -4.46 3.56 -13.75
CA ILE A 1077 -5.18 4.45 -14.67
C ILE A 1077 -5.00 3.99 -16.12
N PHE A 1078 -3.79 3.67 -16.55
CA PHE A 1078 -3.56 3.18 -17.91
C PHE A 1078 -4.05 1.74 -18.13
N ALA A 1079 -4.17 0.93 -17.06
CA ALA A 1079 -4.82 -0.38 -17.10
C ALA A 1079 -6.35 -0.30 -17.17
N HIS A 1080 -6.95 0.87 -16.97
CA HIS A 1080 -8.39 1.03 -17.01
C HIS A 1080 -8.98 0.58 -18.37
N PRO A 1081 -10.07 -0.19 -18.41
CA PRO A 1081 -10.59 -0.82 -19.64
C PRO A 1081 -10.78 0.16 -20.81
N ARG A 1082 -11.29 1.37 -20.53
CA ARG A 1082 -11.51 2.43 -21.53
C ARG A 1082 -10.21 2.95 -22.17
N ILE A 1083 -9.14 3.09 -21.38
CA ILE A 1083 -7.83 3.55 -21.88
C ILE A 1083 -7.17 2.40 -22.64
N ARG A 1084 -7.16 1.19 -22.06
CA ARG A 1084 -6.57 -0.02 -22.67
C ARG A 1084 -7.13 -0.32 -24.06
N GLN A 1085 -8.45 -0.21 -24.25
CA GLN A 1085 -9.10 -0.44 -25.56
C GLN A 1085 -8.68 0.58 -26.62
N LYS A 1086 -8.38 1.82 -26.21
CA LYS A 1086 -8.08 2.93 -27.14
C LYS A 1086 -6.58 3.14 -27.36
N ALA A 1087 -5.75 2.80 -26.38
CA ALA A 1087 -4.32 3.13 -26.32
C ALA A 1087 -3.46 1.96 -25.76
N TYR A 1088 -3.57 0.77 -26.37
CA TYR A 1088 -2.93 -0.46 -25.86
C TYR A 1088 -1.40 -0.39 -25.73
N LYS A 1089 -0.71 0.33 -26.64
CA LYS A 1089 0.75 0.51 -26.57
C LYS A 1089 1.18 1.20 -25.27
N TYR A 1090 0.45 2.24 -24.87
CA TYR A 1090 0.72 2.98 -23.64
C TYR A 1090 0.41 2.14 -22.41
N PHE A 1091 -0.68 1.36 -22.43
CA PHE A 1091 -0.97 0.38 -21.38
C PHE A 1091 0.21 -0.57 -21.13
N TRP A 1092 0.77 -1.19 -22.18
CA TRP A 1092 1.89 -2.11 -22.02
C TRP A 1092 3.14 -1.42 -21.46
N SER A 1093 3.45 -0.22 -21.98
CA SER A 1093 4.58 0.58 -21.52
C SER A 1093 4.45 0.94 -20.03
N THR A 1094 3.30 1.45 -19.59
CA THR A 1094 3.09 1.81 -18.19
C THR A 1094 3.00 0.59 -17.29
N HIS A 1095 2.43 -0.52 -17.77
CA HIS A 1095 2.33 -1.75 -16.99
C HIS A 1095 3.72 -2.39 -16.76
N SER A 1096 4.67 -2.22 -17.69
CA SER A 1096 6.07 -2.68 -17.52
C SER A 1096 6.84 -2.03 -16.36
N LEU A 1097 6.31 -0.93 -15.80
CA LEU A 1097 6.84 -0.29 -14.60
C LEU A 1097 6.76 -1.18 -13.35
N TYR A 1098 6.11 -2.34 -13.41
CA TYR A 1098 6.12 -3.32 -12.31
C TYR A 1098 7.54 -3.70 -11.88
N VAL A 1099 8.53 -3.72 -12.79
CA VAL A 1099 9.93 -4.00 -12.43
C VAL A 1099 10.47 -2.93 -11.47
N LEU A 1100 10.21 -1.66 -11.79
CA LEU A 1100 10.58 -0.52 -10.93
C LEU A 1100 9.79 -0.54 -9.62
N LEU A 1101 8.52 -0.91 -9.66
CA LEU A 1101 7.67 -1.09 -8.47
C LEU A 1101 8.31 -2.08 -7.48
N TYR A 1102 8.68 -3.30 -7.92
CA TYR A 1102 9.27 -4.29 -7.02
C TYR A 1102 10.66 -3.87 -6.50
N LEU A 1103 11.48 -3.22 -7.33
CA LEU A 1103 12.77 -2.69 -6.89
C LEU A 1103 12.59 -1.63 -5.79
N LEU A 1104 11.66 -0.70 -5.97
CA LEU A 1104 11.33 0.29 -4.96
C LEU A 1104 10.68 -0.32 -3.71
N CYS A 1105 9.86 -1.37 -3.83
CA CYS A 1105 9.31 -2.08 -2.67
C CYS A 1105 10.40 -2.74 -1.80
N LEU A 1106 11.47 -3.26 -2.41
CA LEU A 1106 12.62 -3.79 -1.67
C LEU A 1106 13.38 -2.68 -0.94
N VAL A 1107 13.56 -1.51 -1.59
CA VAL A 1107 14.23 -0.34 -1.00
C VAL A 1107 13.39 0.33 0.09
N HIS A 1108 12.06 0.36 -0.07
CA HIS A 1108 11.15 1.11 0.79
C HIS A 1108 11.25 0.73 2.26
N GLY A 1109 11.53 -0.54 2.57
CA GLY A 1109 11.70 -1.02 3.95
C GLY A 1109 13.12 -0.97 4.52
N LEU A 1110 14.13 -0.53 3.75
CA LEU A 1110 15.54 -0.67 4.14
C LEU A 1110 15.97 0.24 5.29
N ALA A 1111 15.31 1.39 5.47
CA ALA A 1111 15.63 2.34 6.53
C ALA A 1111 15.25 1.86 7.94
N LYS A 1112 14.59 0.68 8.06
CA LYS A 1112 14.21 0.02 9.33
C LYS A 1112 13.47 0.89 10.37
N ILE A 1113 12.86 2.01 9.97
CA ILE A 1113 12.25 2.99 10.87
C ILE A 1113 11.25 2.37 11.86
N THR A 1114 10.44 1.41 11.41
CA THR A 1114 9.41 0.74 12.24
C THR A 1114 9.75 -0.73 12.54
N GLY A 1115 10.92 -1.19 12.12
CA GLY A 1115 11.37 -2.58 12.24
C GLY A 1115 11.94 -3.14 10.95
N THR A 1116 12.41 -4.39 11.03
CA THR A 1116 13.10 -5.09 9.94
C THR A 1116 12.23 -5.27 8.68
N PRO A 1117 12.79 -5.11 7.47
CA PRO A 1117 12.06 -5.34 6.22
C PRO A 1117 11.68 -6.82 6.06
N ARG A 1118 10.39 -7.07 5.79
CA ARG A 1118 9.85 -8.44 5.59
C ARG A 1118 9.35 -8.70 4.17
N PHE A 1119 9.30 -7.69 3.31
CA PHE A 1119 8.77 -7.82 1.94
C PHE A 1119 9.52 -8.89 1.13
N TRP A 1120 10.84 -8.98 1.28
CA TRP A 1120 11.68 -9.96 0.58
C TRP A 1120 11.26 -11.41 0.86
N ILE A 1121 10.77 -11.71 2.06
CA ILE A 1121 10.31 -13.05 2.45
C ILE A 1121 9.12 -13.48 1.59
N PHE A 1122 8.19 -12.56 1.32
CA PHE A 1122 7.04 -12.82 0.45
C PHE A 1122 7.42 -12.83 -1.03
N PHE A 1123 8.40 -12.01 -1.42
CA PHE A 1123 8.73 -11.75 -2.83
C PHE A 1123 9.64 -12.83 -3.46
N VAL A 1124 10.65 -13.34 -2.74
CA VAL A 1124 11.72 -14.18 -3.33
C VAL A 1124 11.17 -15.43 -4.03
N GLY A 1125 10.30 -16.20 -3.36
CA GLY A 1125 9.72 -17.42 -3.94
C GLY A 1125 8.95 -17.15 -5.24
N PRO A 1126 7.91 -16.29 -5.22
CA PRO A 1126 7.17 -15.88 -6.40
C PRO A 1126 8.02 -15.27 -7.52
N ALA A 1127 9.05 -14.50 -7.18
CA ALA A 1127 9.96 -13.91 -8.17
C ALA A 1127 10.79 -14.99 -8.89
N ILE A 1128 11.30 -16.00 -8.17
CA ILE A 1128 12.01 -17.14 -8.77
C ILE A 1128 11.08 -17.91 -9.71
N VAL A 1129 9.85 -18.22 -9.27
CA VAL A 1129 8.87 -18.94 -10.10
C VAL A 1129 8.54 -18.16 -11.37
N PHE A 1130 8.30 -16.85 -11.25
CA PHE A 1130 8.00 -16.00 -12.39
C PHE A 1130 9.18 -15.88 -13.37
N THR A 1131 10.40 -15.73 -12.87
CA THR A 1131 11.59 -15.65 -13.73
C THR A 1131 11.82 -16.96 -14.48
N LEU A 1132 11.68 -18.12 -13.83
CA LEU A 1132 11.72 -19.42 -14.50
C LEU A 1132 10.62 -19.57 -15.56
N ASP A 1133 9.37 -19.19 -15.25
CA ASP A 1133 8.26 -19.22 -16.21
C ASP A 1133 8.53 -18.34 -17.45
N LYS A 1134 9.17 -17.17 -17.25
CA LYS A 1134 9.59 -16.29 -18.35
C LYS A 1134 10.75 -16.87 -19.17
N VAL A 1135 11.74 -17.49 -18.53
CA VAL A 1135 12.84 -18.17 -19.25
C VAL A 1135 12.28 -19.29 -20.15
N VAL A 1136 11.37 -20.11 -19.63
CA VAL A 1136 10.68 -21.15 -20.42
C VAL A 1136 9.87 -20.52 -21.55
N SER A 1137 9.17 -19.40 -21.29
CA SER A 1137 8.43 -18.68 -22.33
C SER A 1137 9.34 -18.18 -23.46
N LEU A 1138 10.57 -17.72 -23.15
CA LEU A 1138 11.52 -17.20 -24.13
C LEU A 1138 12.15 -18.31 -24.99
N GLN A 1139 12.19 -19.55 -24.48
CA GLN A 1139 12.69 -20.72 -25.21
C GLN A 1139 11.71 -21.27 -26.25
N THR A 1140 10.42 -20.89 -26.19
CA THR A 1140 9.41 -21.38 -27.16
C THR A 1140 9.58 -20.70 -28.52
N LYS A 1141 9.81 -21.49 -29.58
CA LYS A 1141 9.95 -21.00 -30.96
C LYS A 1141 8.59 -20.86 -31.62
N PHE A 1142 8.37 -19.72 -32.28
CA PHE A 1142 7.20 -19.51 -33.13
C PHE A 1142 7.47 -20.07 -34.54
N VAL A 1143 6.53 -20.83 -35.08
CA VAL A 1143 6.60 -21.40 -36.43
C VAL A 1143 5.64 -20.66 -37.34
N GLU A 1144 6.09 -20.29 -38.53
CA GLU A 1144 5.26 -19.63 -39.53
C GLU A 1144 4.60 -20.68 -40.42
N LEU A 1145 3.26 -20.65 -40.54
CA LEU A 1145 2.50 -21.60 -41.37
C LEU A 1145 1.63 -20.88 -42.41
N ASP A 1146 1.41 -21.57 -43.53
CA ASP A 1146 0.62 -21.10 -44.66
C ASP A 1146 -0.86 -21.52 -44.51
N ILE A 1147 -1.76 -20.64 -44.93
CA ILE A 1147 -3.20 -20.89 -44.96
C ILE A 1147 -3.53 -21.67 -46.23
N LEU A 1148 -4.17 -22.83 -46.08
CA LEU A 1148 -4.62 -23.67 -47.21
C LEU A 1148 -5.98 -23.22 -47.73
N ASP A 1149 -6.93 -22.96 -46.84
CA ASP A 1149 -8.33 -22.70 -47.17
C ASP A 1149 -9.04 -21.96 -46.04
N THR A 1150 -9.99 -21.08 -46.37
CA THR A 1150 -10.79 -20.33 -45.40
C THR A 1150 -12.25 -20.30 -45.81
N GLU A 1151 -13.13 -20.71 -44.89
CA GLU A 1151 -14.57 -20.83 -45.14
C GLU A 1151 -15.35 -20.01 -44.10
N LEU A 1152 -16.25 -19.16 -44.58
CA LEU A 1152 -17.16 -18.39 -43.72
C LEU A 1152 -18.42 -19.20 -43.49
N LEU A 1153 -18.51 -19.78 -42.30
CA LEU A 1153 -19.65 -20.58 -41.90
C LEU A 1153 -20.80 -19.69 -41.37
N PRO A 1154 -22.04 -20.22 -41.36
CA PRO A 1154 -23.18 -19.62 -40.67
C PRO A 1154 -22.88 -19.38 -39.18
N SER A 1155 -23.69 -18.53 -38.53
CA SER A 1155 -23.58 -18.20 -37.10
C SER A 1155 -22.26 -17.54 -36.68
N ASP A 1156 -21.71 -16.70 -37.56
CA ASP A 1156 -20.52 -15.89 -37.27
C ASP A 1156 -19.23 -16.68 -36.97
N VAL A 1157 -19.09 -17.86 -37.57
CA VAL A 1157 -17.90 -18.72 -37.44
C VAL A 1157 -17.02 -18.68 -38.70
N THR A 1158 -15.72 -18.55 -38.52
CA THR A 1158 -14.71 -18.56 -39.61
C THR A 1158 -13.84 -19.78 -39.45
N LYS A 1159 -13.87 -20.69 -40.43
CA LYS A 1159 -13.01 -21.87 -40.48
C LYS A 1159 -11.74 -21.52 -41.22
N VAL A 1160 -10.60 -21.79 -40.60
CA VAL A 1160 -9.27 -21.54 -41.19
C VAL A 1160 -8.52 -22.87 -41.21
N LYS A 1161 -8.15 -23.35 -42.40
CA LYS A 1161 -7.29 -24.52 -42.62
C LYS A 1161 -5.88 -24.07 -42.96
N PHE A 1162 -4.87 -24.72 -42.40
CA PHE A 1162 -3.46 -24.38 -42.59
C PHE A 1162 -2.59 -25.65 -42.69
N SER A 1163 -1.40 -25.49 -43.26
CA SER A 1163 -0.46 -26.58 -43.51
C SER A 1163 0.04 -27.20 -42.20
N ARG A 1164 0.04 -28.53 -42.12
CA ARG A 1164 0.62 -29.26 -40.98
C ARG A 1164 2.15 -29.32 -41.09
N PRO A 1165 2.91 -28.90 -40.07
CA PRO A 1165 4.37 -29.08 -40.08
C PRO A 1165 4.76 -30.57 -39.97
N PRO A 1166 5.85 -31.00 -40.61
CA PRO A 1166 6.20 -32.42 -40.77
C PRO A 1166 6.42 -33.19 -39.46
N ASN A 1167 6.82 -32.51 -38.38
CA ASN A 1167 7.04 -33.13 -37.06
C ASN A 1167 5.96 -32.81 -36.03
N PHE A 1168 4.80 -32.30 -36.45
CA PHE A 1168 3.74 -31.89 -35.53
C PHE A 1168 2.79 -33.05 -35.19
N LYS A 1169 2.87 -33.54 -33.94
CA LYS A 1169 1.95 -34.53 -33.36
C LYS A 1169 1.06 -33.83 -32.34
N TYR A 1170 -0.25 -34.10 -32.40
CA TYR A 1170 -1.22 -33.54 -31.46
C TYR A 1170 -2.33 -34.55 -31.17
N LEU A 1171 -3.06 -34.35 -30.08
CA LEU A 1171 -4.21 -35.16 -29.66
C LEU A 1171 -5.52 -34.39 -29.87
N SER A 1172 -6.63 -35.10 -29.99
CA SER A 1172 -7.96 -34.49 -30.10
C SER A 1172 -8.25 -33.61 -28.87
N GLY A 1173 -8.77 -32.40 -29.11
CA GLY A 1173 -9.10 -31.43 -28.05
C GLY A 1173 -7.95 -30.49 -27.64
N GLN A 1174 -6.75 -30.63 -28.23
CA GLN A 1174 -5.66 -29.67 -28.02
C GLN A 1174 -5.92 -28.33 -28.72
N TRP A 1175 -5.32 -27.26 -28.21
CA TRP A 1175 -5.48 -25.90 -28.72
C TRP A 1175 -4.12 -25.26 -29.08
N VAL A 1176 -4.15 -24.26 -29.95
CA VAL A 1176 -2.97 -23.55 -30.47
C VAL A 1176 -3.13 -22.04 -30.32
N ARG A 1177 -2.02 -21.30 -30.25
CA ARG A 1177 -2.04 -19.83 -30.33
C ARG A 1177 -1.80 -19.37 -31.76
N LEU A 1178 -2.70 -18.54 -32.25
CA LEU A 1178 -2.73 -18.03 -33.62
C LEU A 1178 -2.58 -16.51 -33.62
N GLY A 1179 -1.64 -16.00 -34.41
CA GLY A 1179 -1.46 -14.56 -34.67
C GLY A 1179 -1.37 -14.30 -36.17
N LEU A 1180 -2.22 -13.41 -36.69
CA LEU A 1180 -2.25 -13.06 -38.12
C LEU A 1180 -1.40 -11.80 -38.38
N THR A 1181 -0.30 -11.97 -39.10
CA THR A 1181 0.68 -10.90 -39.39
C THR A 1181 0.04 -9.74 -40.17
N ALA A 1182 -0.96 -10.01 -41.00
CA ALA A 1182 -1.70 -9.02 -41.78
C ALA A 1182 -2.57 -8.06 -40.95
N LEU A 1183 -2.97 -8.46 -39.73
CA LEU A 1183 -3.78 -7.63 -38.84
C LEU A 1183 -2.89 -6.87 -37.85
N GLN A 1184 -2.19 -7.60 -36.98
CA GLN A 1184 -1.22 -7.09 -36.01
C GLN A 1184 -0.19 -8.19 -35.68
N PRO A 1185 1.11 -7.96 -35.91
CA PRO A 1185 2.15 -9.01 -35.81
C PRO A 1185 2.46 -9.49 -34.38
N SER A 1186 1.93 -8.83 -33.34
CA SER A 1186 2.24 -9.11 -31.93
C SER A 1186 1.05 -9.55 -31.09
N GLU A 1187 -0.12 -9.80 -31.70
CA GLU A 1187 -1.34 -10.19 -30.99
C GLU A 1187 -1.69 -11.65 -31.30
N PHE A 1188 -1.68 -12.51 -30.27
CA PHE A 1188 -1.93 -13.94 -30.38
C PHE A 1188 -3.17 -14.34 -29.58
N HIS A 1189 -4.02 -15.19 -30.16
CA HIS A 1189 -5.25 -15.70 -29.55
C HIS A 1189 -5.25 -17.23 -29.54
N SER A 1190 -5.82 -17.84 -28.50
CA SER A 1190 -5.88 -19.29 -28.35
C SER A 1190 -7.14 -19.87 -29.02
N PHE A 1191 -6.99 -20.91 -29.84
CA PHE A 1191 -8.10 -21.61 -30.49
C PHE A 1191 -7.90 -23.13 -30.45
N THR A 1192 -8.97 -23.88 -30.21
CA THR A 1192 -8.96 -25.35 -30.23
C THR A 1192 -8.79 -25.87 -31.66
N LEU A 1193 -7.94 -26.89 -31.84
CA LEU A 1193 -7.80 -27.60 -33.11
C LEU A 1193 -9.05 -28.44 -33.35
N THR A 1194 -9.74 -28.14 -34.45
CA THR A 1194 -10.93 -28.87 -34.89
C THR A 1194 -10.62 -29.99 -35.87
N SER A 1195 -9.39 -30.04 -36.40
CA SER A 1195 -8.91 -31.14 -37.24
C SER A 1195 -8.58 -32.37 -36.40
N ALA A 1196 -8.74 -33.57 -36.97
CA ALA A 1196 -8.38 -34.81 -36.30
C ALA A 1196 -6.87 -35.12 -36.45
N PRO A 1197 -6.22 -35.77 -35.47
CA PRO A 1197 -4.77 -36.02 -35.48
C PRO A 1197 -4.20 -36.75 -36.71
N HIS A 1198 -5.04 -37.49 -37.43
CA HIS A 1198 -4.68 -38.23 -38.64
C HIS A 1198 -4.78 -37.39 -39.91
N GLU A 1199 -5.36 -36.19 -39.85
CA GLU A 1199 -5.50 -35.31 -41.02
C GLU A 1199 -4.15 -34.65 -41.38
N ASN A 1200 -3.93 -34.45 -42.67
CA ASN A 1200 -2.71 -33.85 -43.21
C ASN A 1200 -2.70 -32.31 -43.12
N TYR A 1201 -3.75 -31.72 -42.56
CA TYR A 1201 -3.92 -30.29 -42.37
C TYR A 1201 -4.37 -30.01 -40.93
N LEU A 1202 -4.20 -28.77 -40.50
CA LEU A 1202 -4.73 -28.30 -39.23
C LEU A 1202 -5.89 -27.34 -39.50
N SER A 1203 -6.95 -27.41 -38.69
CA SER A 1203 -8.09 -26.49 -38.81
C SER A 1203 -8.51 -25.91 -37.47
N VAL A 1204 -9.01 -24.67 -37.51
CA VAL A 1204 -9.62 -23.98 -36.37
C VAL A 1204 -10.93 -23.32 -36.79
N HIS A 1205 -11.92 -23.30 -35.88
CA HIS A 1205 -13.18 -22.60 -36.06
C HIS A 1205 -13.24 -21.40 -35.10
N VAL A 1206 -13.24 -20.19 -35.67
CA VAL A 1206 -13.14 -18.94 -34.92
C VAL A 1206 -14.49 -18.22 -34.93
N LYS A 1207 -15.12 -18.10 -33.75
CA LYS A 1207 -16.37 -17.34 -33.57
C LYS A 1207 -16.08 -15.83 -33.47
N ALA A 1208 -16.84 -15.00 -34.18
CA ALA A 1208 -16.66 -13.55 -34.19
C ALA A 1208 -17.32 -12.87 -32.98
N GLN A 1209 -16.65 -12.92 -31.83
CA GLN A 1209 -17.10 -12.25 -30.58
C GLN A 1209 -16.37 -10.93 -30.29
N GLY A 1210 -15.07 -10.85 -30.57
CA GLY A 1210 -14.21 -9.72 -30.19
C GLY A 1210 -13.74 -8.86 -31.35
N PRO A 1211 -13.09 -7.69 -31.09
CA PRO A 1211 -12.59 -6.81 -32.14
C PRO A 1211 -11.56 -7.47 -33.06
N TRP A 1212 -10.75 -8.40 -32.55
CA TRP A 1212 -9.77 -9.14 -33.35
C TRP A 1212 -10.44 -10.22 -34.21
N THR A 1213 -11.35 -11.01 -33.65
CA THR A 1213 -12.05 -12.07 -34.40
C THR A 1213 -13.01 -11.49 -35.45
N TRP A 1214 -13.63 -10.33 -35.19
CA TRP A 1214 -14.37 -9.57 -36.20
C TRP A 1214 -13.46 -9.05 -37.32
N LYS A 1215 -12.27 -8.55 -36.99
CA LYS A 1215 -11.29 -8.14 -38.01
C LYS A 1215 -10.81 -9.33 -38.84
N LEU A 1216 -10.62 -10.49 -38.22
CA LEU A 1216 -10.26 -11.74 -38.91
C LEU A 1216 -11.36 -12.13 -39.90
N ARG A 1217 -12.61 -12.23 -39.43
CA ARG A 1217 -13.77 -12.55 -40.28
C ARG A 1217 -13.93 -11.57 -41.44
N ASN A 1218 -13.83 -10.27 -41.15
CA ASN A 1218 -13.93 -9.21 -42.16
C ASN A 1218 -12.77 -9.20 -43.17
N HIS A 1219 -11.58 -9.67 -42.77
CA HIS A 1219 -10.43 -9.77 -43.66
C HIS A 1219 -10.63 -10.86 -44.70
N PHE A 1220 -11.20 -12.00 -44.29
CA PHE A 1220 -11.50 -13.13 -45.17
C PHE A 1220 -12.87 -13.04 -45.87
N ASP A 1221 -13.66 -12.00 -45.60
CA ASP A 1221 -14.91 -11.73 -46.32
C ASP A 1221 -14.63 -11.36 -47.79
N PRO A 1222 -15.06 -12.20 -48.77
CA PRO A 1222 -14.86 -11.94 -50.20
C PRO A 1222 -15.38 -10.54 -50.61
N ASN A 1223 -16.42 -10.07 -49.93
CA ASN A 1223 -17.07 -8.79 -50.19
C ASN A 1223 -16.25 -7.56 -49.76
N ASN A 1224 -15.21 -7.76 -48.93
CA ASN A 1224 -14.37 -6.69 -48.36
C ASN A 1224 -12.91 -6.69 -48.86
N MET A 1225 -12.50 -7.64 -49.70
CA MET A 1225 -11.12 -7.72 -50.18
C MET A 1225 -10.70 -6.50 -51.03
N GLN A 1226 -9.55 -5.89 -50.69
CA GLN A 1226 -8.95 -4.79 -51.46
C GLN A 1226 -8.20 -5.35 -52.69
N PRO A 1227 -8.44 -4.87 -53.93
CA PRO A 1227 -7.60 -5.22 -55.07
C PRO A 1227 -6.28 -4.42 -55.15
N SER A 1228 -6.04 -3.46 -54.24
CA SER A 1228 -4.93 -2.52 -54.39
C SER A 1228 -3.68 -2.90 -53.58
N MET A 1229 -2.99 -3.98 -53.96
CA MET A 1229 -1.57 -4.16 -53.66
C MET A 1229 -0.77 -4.82 -54.80
N HIS A 1230 -1.24 -4.72 -56.04
CA HIS A 1230 -0.40 -4.94 -57.22
C HIS A 1230 0.14 -3.60 -57.72
N LYS A 1231 1.31 -3.19 -57.21
CA LYS A 1231 2.31 -2.35 -57.90
C LYS A 1231 3.45 -2.05 -56.93
N THR A 1232 4.37 -3.00 -56.78
CA THR A 1232 5.82 -2.77 -56.65
C THR A 1232 6.51 -4.13 -56.47
N GLY A 1233 7.00 -4.68 -57.57
CA GLY A 1233 7.83 -5.88 -57.59
C GLY A 1233 8.40 -6.06 -58.99
N ARG A 1234 9.68 -5.72 -59.15
CA ARG A 1234 10.43 -5.71 -60.40
C ARG A 1234 10.51 -7.14 -60.96
N SER A 1235 10.04 -7.33 -62.20
CA SER A 1235 10.23 -8.56 -62.97
C SER A 1235 11.72 -8.79 -63.24
N ARG A 1236 12.20 -10.01 -62.99
CA ARG A 1236 13.25 -10.66 -63.77
C ARG A 1236 12.61 -11.89 -64.41
N ASP A 1237 12.95 -12.08 -65.67
CA ASP A 1237 12.39 -13.01 -66.64
C ASP A 1237 12.23 -14.45 -66.14
N THR A 1238 11.14 -15.11 -66.52
CA THR A 1238 11.12 -16.21 -67.51
C THR A 1238 9.68 -16.63 -67.83
N ASN A 1239 9.41 -16.83 -69.12
CA ASN A 1239 8.18 -17.37 -69.69
C ASN A 1239 7.92 -18.81 -69.25
N THR A 1240 6.80 -19.07 -68.58
CA THR A 1240 5.89 -20.22 -68.82
C THR A 1240 4.59 -19.96 -68.07
N GLY A 1241 3.46 -19.93 -68.78
CA GLY A 1241 2.14 -19.66 -68.21
C GLY A 1241 1.59 -20.86 -67.44
N PHE A 1242 1.12 -20.62 -66.21
CA PHE A 1242 -0.11 -21.12 -65.62
C PHE A 1242 -0.33 -20.33 -64.31
N VAL A 1243 -1.53 -19.78 -64.13
CA VAL A 1243 -1.90 -18.89 -63.03
C VAL A 1243 -2.06 -19.72 -61.75
N ASP A 1244 -1.23 -19.47 -60.73
CA ASP A 1244 -1.46 -19.97 -59.38
C ASP A 1244 -1.69 -18.78 -58.43
N LEU A 1245 -2.96 -18.62 -58.02
CA LEU A 1245 -3.51 -17.47 -57.30
C LEU A 1245 -3.32 -17.56 -55.77
N THR A 1246 -2.47 -18.47 -55.29
CA THR A 1246 -2.36 -18.82 -53.85
C THR A 1246 -1.05 -18.42 -53.16
N GLN A 1247 -0.02 -17.97 -53.87
CA GLN A 1247 1.35 -17.94 -53.31
C GLN A 1247 1.83 -16.70 -52.51
N GLN A 1248 1.02 -15.65 -52.28
CA GLN A 1248 1.53 -14.41 -51.63
C GLN A 1248 0.89 -13.98 -50.30
N LEU A 1249 0.00 -14.77 -49.69
CA LEU A 1249 -0.61 -14.42 -48.39
C LEU A 1249 0.13 -15.09 -47.22
N LYS A 1250 1.38 -14.67 -47.01
CA LYS A 1250 2.27 -15.37 -46.07
C LYS A 1250 2.22 -14.83 -44.65
N VAL A 1251 2.22 -15.81 -43.75
CA VAL A 1251 2.58 -15.76 -42.33
C VAL A 1251 1.43 -15.59 -41.34
N ILE A 1252 0.96 -16.72 -40.82
CA ILE A 1252 0.47 -16.85 -39.44
C ILE A 1252 1.66 -17.30 -38.58
N LYS A 1253 1.96 -16.59 -37.48
CA LYS A 1253 2.91 -17.08 -36.46
C LYS A 1253 2.17 -17.99 -35.48
N PHE A 1254 2.62 -19.23 -35.36
CA PHE A 1254 2.15 -20.23 -34.41
C PHE A 1254 3.11 -20.38 -33.25
N CYS A 1255 2.58 -20.61 -32.05
CA CYS A 1255 3.37 -21.17 -30.95
C CYS A 1255 2.95 -22.62 -30.76
N PHE A 1256 3.88 -23.57 -30.97
CA PHE A 1256 3.63 -24.96 -30.63
C PHE A 1256 3.91 -25.18 -29.14
N ALA A 1257 2.83 -25.39 -28.39
CA ALA A 1257 2.92 -25.99 -27.08
C ALA A 1257 1.83 -27.06 -27.01
N ILE A 1258 2.24 -28.32 -27.05
CA ILE A 1258 1.38 -29.49 -27.01
C ILE A 1258 0.98 -29.72 -25.54
N PHE A 1259 -0.31 -29.66 -25.24
CA PHE A 1259 -0.82 -29.82 -23.86
C PHE A 1259 -1.87 -30.94 -23.79
N PRO A 1260 -1.77 -31.95 -22.92
CA PRO A 1260 -2.64 -33.13 -22.97
C PRO A 1260 -4.02 -32.90 -22.30
N THR A 1261 -5.05 -33.48 -22.94
CA THR A 1261 -6.37 -33.92 -22.42
C THR A 1261 -7.31 -32.85 -21.84
N GLY A 1262 -8.64 -32.96 -21.88
CA GLY A 1262 -9.53 -34.07 -22.18
C GLY A 1262 -10.85 -33.80 -21.47
N LEU A 1263 -11.56 -32.73 -21.85
CA LEU A 1263 -12.97 -32.48 -21.50
C LEU A 1263 -13.49 -31.35 -22.39
N LEU A 1264 -14.50 -31.65 -23.20
CA LEU A 1264 -15.27 -30.66 -23.95
C LEU A 1264 -16.09 -29.83 -22.95
N ILE A 1265 -15.73 -28.57 -22.75
CA ILE A 1265 -16.59 -27.55 -22.12
C ILE A 1265 -16.76 -26.42 -23.14
N PRO A 1266 -17.99 -25.96 -23.42
CA PRO A 1266 -18.26 -24.91 -24.40
C PRO A 1266 -17.58 -23.60 -24.00
N VAL A 1267 -16.80 -23.04 -24.92
CA VAL A 1267 -16.22 -21.70 -24.80
C VAL A 1267 -17.33 -20.67 -25.02
N GLU A 1268 -18.08 -20.37 -23.96
CA GLU A 1268 -18.62 -19.03 -23.77
C GLU A 1268 -17.58 -18.23 -22.98
N ILE A 1269 -17.06 -17.16 -23.57
CA ILE A 1269 -16.57 -15.90 -22.96
C ILE A 1269 -15.63 -15.21 -24.00
N CYS A 1270 -16.23 -14.32 -24.80
CA CYS A 1270 -15.67 -13.06 -25.28
C CYS A 1270 -16.82 -12.08 -25.53
#